data_AF-A0A327L7U9-F1
#
_entry.id   AF-A0A327L7U9-F1
#
_cell.length_a   1.000
_cell.length_b   1.000
_cell.length_c   1.000
_cell.angle_alpha   90.00
_cell.angle_beta   90.00
_cell.angle_gamma   90.00
#
_symmetry.space_group_name_H-M   'P 1'
#
loop_
_entity.id
_entity.type
_entity.pdbx_description
1 polymer ?
#
loop_
_entity_poly.entity_id
_entity_poly.type
_entity_poly.pdbx_seq_one_letter_code
_entity_poly.pdbx_strand_id
1 'polypeptide(L)'
;MAQLVLTLAGGVLGGGIGGGLGQSLGALFGAYVGGLVDQQLFGPQQDRKAVEGARVTDVSLSGSAYGQTIPTIWGRMRVPANIVWLRGIREVVRTETETVGGGGKGGGGGSAAQTVTRTTYHYYADVALGICEGPITSIYRIWLDKTPIDPEHVDEIRLYYGDESQVPDPLIQAVEGSDKTSALRGLAYVVLENLYLTPYGNHFPNFEIEVYSGSRPEVADARHLVRSVCVIPASGEWAYEPTIVRSRVRNANINSNAGRKASDFAVSIEGLKREVPNVEWVSLVYAWFGTSLDVASCSIRPEAEYSIYPDRLPDTAPYTWSVMGTGRPVVGGGGAAWPLVSSFAKPDGSTGLYYGGTISDGSIVRAIQHLHSLGYKVALYPFLMMDIPPPDPSPFPWRGRIGGAAADVAGFFERPDGYLRFVRHCMSLAEDGGGVDGFVIGSEMVALNRIRDGAGTYPAVPYWQAIAGEAKTRLGADCVVTYAADWSEYRYHDQGGANVDFPLDALWADANVDVIGIDAYFPLTDVPRAIYDKATIAAGWNSGELINYFYEAQADRDLERRGFDPQRSAIDDRFYAIKDIRFWWENEHVPRVSGTPTGPPTAWAPRSKPIWFTEYGVPSVNCATNQPNVFIDPKSSESFAPYYSNRAVDRVVQRAALEATEEFWSESANNPVSPLNGREMVERRFVWCWDARPYPFFPALTNVWSDGENFRLGHWIEGKIGNMLLSEIVRDLCLRAGLTEDEFDVSALDDEVVGYVVTERKPIRDMIGVLQTAYFFDAFESDGKLVFVKRGAGTPIVIDANDLGASENDGDRSRIKIERTQDTELPISIDVVHLDEARDYQSSTATVRKQIGRSESVTTVSLPIVLSIEQAQAIGQRALREIWQGREAVDIRLPTRAVRLDATDLIEVPVDGVYRRIRATSVTYGKPGLVLLRGIATDGGIPEFYTAPTGSGAIPPSAAEPVAPVRVELFDMPIMMDAHEASAPSFYMASCPVGVGRFRGTSLFQPTADELDYVVASIAGLPSVMGQTVTTLAVGPAWRWDRVNSVEVQLDYGSLQSLADERVLAGANAALIDNEILQFGQAELIGEGRYRLSRLLRGQRGTEHEIISHPIASRFILLDPSRQPRPTFGVSRIGSSIAWRFAPVPQGPAGDLSEELVFTNTGNGLRPFSPVYLHAGRDPASGDVNLSWIRRTRLGGDAWLSEVPLGEENEAYDVQVMSGSTVLRTTRVAAPMLFYTAAQQSADFGSVPASITWRVAQVSRVYGPGIASEQTSIL
;
A
#
# COMPACT_ATOMS: atom_id res chain seq x y z
N MET A 1 -16.99 28.03 37.10
CA MET A 1 -16.54 29.31 37.72
C MET A 1 -16.62 29.17 39.24
N ALA A 2 -15.65 29.78 39.94
CA ALA A 2 -15.46 29.87 41.41
C ALA A 2 -14.81 28.66 42.13
N GLN A 3 -13.51 28.44 41.87
CA GLN A 3 -12.52 28.26 42.95
C GLN A 3 -11.10 28.55 42.44
N LEU A 4 -10.91 29.81 42.05
CA LEU A 4 -9.62 30.45 41.89
C LEU A 4 -9.69 31.74 42.74
N VAL A 5 -8.54 32.14 43.30
CA VAL A 5 -8.28 33.34 44.14
C VAL A 5 -8.10 33.03 45.64
N LEU A 6 -6.90 32.54 45.96
CA LEU A 6 -6.09 33.04 47.07
C LEU A 6 -4.62 33.05 46.62
N THR A 7 -4.36 34.06 45.79
CA THR A 7 -3.13 34.81 45.52
C THR A 7 -2.02 34.70 46.58
N LEU A 8 -0.80 34.33 46.15
CA LEU A 8 0.36 35.23 45.98
C LEU A 8 0.89 35.90 47.26
N ALA A 9 2.05 35.45 47.74
CA ALA A 9 3.19 36.30 48.14
C ALA A 9 4.38 35.44 48.64
N GLY A 10 5.51 35.50 47.94
CA GLY A 10 6.77 34.87 48.36
C GLY A 10 7.71 34.59 47.19
N GLY A 11 8.12 35.63 46.47
CA GLY A 11 9.08 35.49 45.37
C GLY A 11 10.55 35.58 45.81
N VAL A 12 11.40 35.06 44.92
CA VAL A 12 12.71 35.59 44.50
C VAL A 12 13.99 34.93 45.08
N LEU A 13 14.82 34.45 44.12
CA LEU A 13 16.27 34.11 44.10
C LEU A 13 16.72 32.67 44.35
N GLY A 14 17.25 32.05 43.28
CA GLY A 14 18.19 30.92 43.35
C GLY A 14 18.06 29.92 42.19
N GLY A 15 18.59 30.25 41.01
CA GLY A 15 18.72 29.31 39.89
C GLY A 15 19.93 28.38 40.04
N GLY A 16 19.85 27.20 39.40
CA GLY A 16 21.01 26.35 39.16
C GLY A 16 20.71 24.85 39.15
N ILE A 17 20.75 24.27 37.95
CA ILE A 17 21.12 22.87 37.65
C ILE A 17 20.08 21.79 38.03
N GLY A 18 19.51 21.14 36.98
CA GLY A 18 18.86 19.83 37.08
C GLY A 18 17.35 19.83 36.89
N GLY A 19 16.88 20.10 35.67
CA GLY A 19 15.47 19.92 35.30
C GLY A 19 15.12 18.44 35.07
N GLY A 20 14.27 17.90 35.93
CA GLY A 20 13.02 17.26 35.50
C GLY A 20 13.05 15.89 34.80
N LEU A 21 13.86 14.93 35.26
CA LEU A 21 13.63 13.50 35.01
C LEU A 21 13.38 12.81 36.35
N GLY A 22 12.12 12.66 36.74
CA GLY A 22 11.79 11.95 37.97
C GLY A 22 10.40 12.22 38.54
N GLN A 23 9.33 12.11 37.73
CA GLN A 23 7.98 11.80 38.22
C GLN A 23 7.15 11.01 37.19
N SER A 24 7.75 9.96 36.62
CA SER A 24 7.01 8.89 35.97
C SER A 24 7.45 7.58 36.61
N LEU A 25 6.77 7.17 37.69
CA LEU A 25 6.69 5.80 38.23
C LEU A 25 5.99 5.85 39.59
N GLY A 26 4.66 5.69 39.60
CA GLY A 26 3.90 5.63 40.85
C GLY A 26 2.40 5.91 40.72
N ALA A 27 1.69 5.28 39.80
CA ALA A 27 0.22 5.20 39.82
C ALA A 27 -0.31 3.96 39.06
N LEU A 28 0.32 2.80 39.28
CA LEU A 28 -0.31 1.49 39.13
C LEU A 28 -0.64 1.02 40.55
N PHE A 29 -1.91 0.68 40.80
CA PHE A 29 -2.57 0.41 42.09
C PHE A 29 -3.27 1.59 42.78
N GLY A 30 -4.45 1.94 42.24
CA GLY A 30 -5.40 2.85 42.87
C GLY A 30 -6.87 2.55 42.55
N ALA A 31 -7.21 1.32 42.15
CA ALA A 31 -8.57 0.93 41.77
C ALA A 31 -9.08 -0.30 42.55
N TYR A 32 -8.97 -0.27 43.88
CA TYR A 32 -9.57 -1.31 44.73
C TYR A 32 -10.33 -0.81 45.97
N VAL A 33 -10.62 0.48 46.14
CA VAL A 33 -11.34 0.95 47.36
C VAL A 33 -12.51 1.91 47.09
N GLY A 34 -13.00 2.00 45.85
CA GLY A 34 -14.15 2.86 45.52
C GLY A 34 -15.54 2.21 45.58
N GLY A 35 -15.64 0.90 45.87
CA GLY A 35 -16.89 0.14 45.70
C GLY A 35 -17.64 -0.24 46.97
N LEU A 36 -17.16 0.13 48.16
CA LEU A 36 -17.69 -0.37 49.44
C LEU A 36 -18.51 0.65 50.25
N VAL A 37 -18.75 1.86 49.74
CA VAL A 37 -19.48 2.91 50.48
C VAL A 37 -20.86 3.23 49.90
N ASP A 38 -21.13 2.90 48.63
CA ASP A 38 -22.48 3.11 48.03
C ASP A 38 -23.48 1.97 48.31
N GLN A 39 -23.00 0.79 48.73
CA GLN A 39 -23.85 -0.38 49.00
C GLN A 39 -24.56 -0.34 50.37
N GLN A 40 -24.31 0.68 51.20
CA GLN A 40 -24.95 0.84 52.51
C GLN A 40 -25.90 2.04 52.60
N LEU A 41 -26.05 2.86 51.55
CA LEU A 41 -26.87 4.07 51.59
C LEU A 41 -28.21 3.96 50.84
N PHE A 42 -28.37 3.00 49.92
CA PHE A 42 -29.61 2.81 49.17
C PHE A 42 -30.06 1.33 49.22
N GLY A 43 -31.18 1.07 49.91
CA GLY A 43 -31.79 -0.25 50.06
C GLY A 43 -32.33 -0.86 48.75
N PRO A 44 -32.92 -2.06 48.81
CA PRO A 44 -33.06 -2.96 47.66
C PRO A 44 -34.07 -2.42 46.64
N GLN A 45 -33.57 -1.92 45.51
CA GLN A 45 -34.36 -1.61 44.32
C GLN A 45 -34.32 -2.82 43.37
N GLN A 46 -35.49 -3.22 42.88
CA GLN A 46 -35.72 -4.43 42.08
C GLN A 46 -34.84 -4.52 40.83
N ASP A 47 -34.37 -5.74 40.58
CA ASP A 47 -33.37 -6.15 39.60
C ASP A 47 -33.58 -5.62 38.17
N ARG A 48 -32.73 -4.66 37.78
CA ARG A 48 -32.34 -4.39 36.39
C ARG A 48 -30.83 -4.14 36.38
N LYS A 49 -30.03 -5.10 35.93
CA LYS A 49 -28.62 -4.86 35.59
C LYS A 49 -28.55 -4.51 34.10
N ALA A 50 -28.60 -3.21 33.81
CA ALA A 50 -28.10 -2.70 32.52
C ALA A 50 -26.58 -2.82 32.54
N VAL A 51 -26.01 -3.53 31.57
CA VAL A 51 -24.57 -3.48 31.30
C VAL A 51 -24.42 -2.54 30.10
N GLU A 52 -24.29 -1.25 30.39
CA GLU A 52 -23.96 -0.26 29.36
C GLU A 52 -22.49 -0.42 28.97
N GLY A 53 -22.20 -0.53 27.67
CA GLY A 53 -20.84 -0.35 27.17
C GLY A 53 -20.34 1.07 27.44
N ALA A 54 -19.04 1.30 27.28
CA ALA A 54 -18.44 2.63 27.45
C ALA A 54 -19.13 3.65 26.51
N ARG A 55 -20.00 4.49 27.09
CA ARG A 55 -20.66 5.61 26.42
C ARG A 55 -19.77 6.85 26.56
N VAL A 56 -19.66 7.64 25.51
CA VAL A 56 -18.86 8.88 25.56
C VAL A 56 -19.61 9.87 26.45
N THR A 57 -19.14 10.07 27.68
CA THR A 57 -19.71 11.05 28.62
C THR A 57 -19.14 12.45 28.42
N ASP A 58 -17.93 12.56 27.87
CA ASP A 58 -17.25 13.80 27.50
C ASP A 58 -16.41 13.59 26.23
N VAL A 59 -16.55 14.47 25.23
CA VAL A 59 -15.67 14.48 24.04
C VAL A 59 -14.32 15.05 24.47
N SER A 60 -13.37 14.19 24.82
CA SER A 60 -11.98 14.62 25.01
C SER A 60 -11.33 14.86 23.65
N LEU A 61 -11.33 16.11 23.17
CA LEU A 61 -10.49 16.54 22.05
C LEU A 61 -9.03 16.57 22.54
N SER A 62 -8.28 15.50 22.29
CA SER A 62 -6.82 15.54 22.46
C SER A 62 -6.22 16.37 21.31
N GLY A 63 -5.42 17.38 21.63
CA GLY A 63 -4.52 18.04 20.65
C GLY A 63 -5.05 19.28 19.92
N SER A 64 -6.35 19.54 19.82
CA SER A 64 -6.85 20.78 19.18
C SER A 64 -6.88 21.96 20.18
N ALA A 65 -5.97 22.92 19.99
CA ALA A 65 -5.91 24.15 20.78
C ALA A 65 -5.55 25.36 19.90
N TYR A 66 -6.21 26.49 20.16
CA TYR A 66 -5.80 27.77 19.56
C TYR A 66 -4.40 28.17 20.05
N GLY A 67 -3.57 28.65 19.12
CA GLY A 67 -2.21 29.12 19.42
C GLY A 67 -1.10 28.10 19.18
N GLN A 68 -1.43 26.88 18.75
CA GLN A 68 -0.44 25.93 18.21
C GLN A 68 0.23 26.51 16.96
N THR A 69 1.49 26.13 16.73
CA THR A 69 2.23 26.58 15.54
C THR A 69 1.85 25.77 14.32
N ILE A 70 1.90 26.38 13.14
CA ILE A 70 1.81 25.66 11.86
C ILE A 70 3.21 25.11 11.58
N PRO A 71 3.40 23.79 11.47
CA PRO A 71 4.70 23.22 11.17
C PRO A 71 5.21 23.68 9.80
N THR A 72 6.52 23.97 9.73
CA THR A 72 7.23 24.12 8.45
C THR A 72 8.06 22.86 8.22
N ILE A 73 7.98 22.33 7.00
CA ILE A 73 8.58 21.05 6.61
C ILE A 73 9.38 21.25 5.34
N TRP A 74 10.59 20.70 5.33
CA TRP A 74 11.43 20.57 4.15
C TRP A 74 11.69 19.07 3.92
N GLY A 75 11.41 18.57 2.72
CA GLY A 75 11.46 17.14 2.42
C GLY A 75 10.27 16.35 2.97
N ARG A 76 10.49 15.08 3.28
CA ARG A 76 9.49 14.12 3.75
C ARG A 76 9.44 14.03 5.26
N MET A 77 8.24 14.04 5.81
CA MET A 77 8.06 14.00 7.25
C MET A 77 6.70 13.45 7.65
N ARG A 78 6.66 12.62 8.70
CA ARG A 78 5.43 12.32 9.46
C ARG A 78 5.24 13.37 10.55
N VAL A 79 4.16 14.14 10.47
CA VAL A 79 3.83 15.19 11.44
C VAL A 79 2.46 14.97 12.09
N PRO A 80 2.27 15.39 13.35
CA PRO A 80 0.96 15.40 13.97
C PRO A 80 0.05 16.40 13.26
N ALA A 81 -1.20 16.01 13.00
CA ALA A 81 -2.21 16.88 12.40
C ALA A 81 -3.23 17.33 13.45
N ASN A 82 -3.68 18.59 13.34
CA ASN A 82 -4.60 19.20 14.30
C ASN A 82 -5.99 19.35 13.70
N ILE A 83 -7.05 19.09 14.48
CA ILE A 83 -8.43 19.32 14.04
C ILE A 83 -8.67 20.83 13.87
N VAL A 84 -8.99 21.24 12.64
CA VAL A 84 -9.31 22.63 12.27
C VAL A 84 -10.81 22.85 11.97
N TRP A 85 -11.55 21.78 11.70
CA TRP A 85 -13.02 21.80 11.57
C TRP A 85 -13.62 20.46 11.99
N LEU A 86 -14.80 20.50 12.60
CA LEU A 86 -15.57 19.34 13.06
C LEU A 86 -17.06 19.67 12.98
N ARG A 87 -17.86 18.86 12.27
CA ARG A 87 -19.31 19.03 12.18
C ARG A 87 -20.05 18.62 13.47
N GLY A 88 -19.55 17.59 14.14
CA GLY A 88 -20.17 16.93 15.30
C GLY A 88 -19.97 15.41 15.28
N ILE A 89 -20.38 14.70 16.35
CA ILE A 89 -20.31 13.22 16.43
C ILE A 89 -21.72 12.64 16.23
N ARG A 90 -21.85 11.69 15.29
CA ARG A 90 -23.07 10.91 15.05
C ARG A 90 -23.02 9.61 15.84
N GLU A 91 -23.94 9.45 16.80
CA GLU A 91 -24.12 8.23 17.61
C GLU A 91 -25.20 7.33 16.98
N VAL A 92 -24.89 6.05 16.79
CA VAL A 92 -25.84 5.00 16.38
C VAL A 92 -25.97 4.01 17.53
N VAL A 93 -27.13 3.99 18.17
CA VAL A 93 -27.44 3.16 19.36
C VAL A 93 -28.08 1.85 18.94
N ARG A 94 -27.64 0.73 19.52
CA ARG A 94 -28.25 -0.58 19.32
C ARG A 94 -28.51 -1.27 20.66
N THR A 95 -29.76 -1.69 20.90
CA THR A 95 -30.18 -2.35 22.14
C THR A 95 -30.62 -3.79 21.87
N GLU A 96 -29.97 -4.76 22.51
CA GLU A 96 -30.40 -6.16 22.53
C GLU A 96 -30.80 -6.56 23.96
N THR A 97 -31.93 -7.25 24.13
CA THR A 97 -32.41 -7.73 25.43
C THR A 97 -32.37 -9.25 25.46
N GLU A 98 -31.66 -9.83 26.44
CA GLU A 98 -31.56 -11.27 26.65
C GLU A 98 -31.98 -11.61 28.09
N THR A 99 -32.83 -12.64 28.27
CA THR A 99 -33.26 -13.10 29.60
C THR A 99 -32.47 -14.36 29.96
N VAL A 100 -31.59 -14.27 30.95
CA VAL A 100 -30.78 -15.40 31.41
C VAL A 100 -31.44 -16.08 32.62
N GLY A 101 -31.73 -17.38 32.48
CA GLY A 101 -32.22 -18.22 33.58
C GLY A 101 -31.08 -18.62 34.53
N GLY A 102 -31.11 -18.14 35.77
CA GLY A 102 -30.12 -18.46 36.79
C GLY A 102 -30.25 -19.90 37.30
N GLY A 103 -29.32 -20.78 36.89
CA GLY A 103 -29.16 -22.12 37.45
C GLY A 103 -28.10 -22.14 38.56
N GLY A 104 -28.54 -22.06 39.83
CA GLY A 104 -27.67 -22.21 41.00
C GLY A 104 -28.31 -23.09 42.07
N LYS A 105 -27.63 -24.18 42.46
CA LYS A 105 -28.03 -25.06 43.58
C LYS A 105 -27.77 -24.36 44.92
N GLY A 106 -28.83 -24.00 45.64
CA GLY A 106 -28.74 -23.60 47.05
C GLY A 106 -30.00 -22.91 47.59
N GLY A 107 -30.83 -23.67 48.31
CA GLY A 107 -31.75 -23.25 49.38
C GLY A 107 -32.57 -21.95 49.27
N GLY A 108 -33.86 -22.10 48.96
CA GLY A 108 -34.97 -21.34 49.56
C GLY A 108 -35.02 -19.81 49.34
N GLY A 109 -35.61 -19.37 48.24
CA GLY A 109 -36.01 -17.98 47.98
C GLY A 109 -36.36 -17.79 46.51
N GLY A 110 -37.49 -17.15 46.19
CA GLY A 110 -38.13 -17.15 44.87
C GLY A 110 -37.22 -16.78 43.69
N SER A 111 -37.35 -17.54 42.60
CA SER A 111 -36.65 -17.39 41.33
C SER A 111 -37.12 -16.14 40.56
N ALA A 112 -36.29 -15.10 40.52
CA ALA A 112 -36.45 -13.97 39.61
C ALA A 112 -35.60 -14.20 38.34
N ALA A 113 -36.23 -14.09 37.17
CA ALA A 113 -35.55 -14.13 35.87
C ALA A 113 -34.68 -12.87 35.71
N GLN A 114 -33.40 -13.03 35.34
CA GLN A 114 -32.47 -11.90 35.20
C GLN A 114 -32.46 -11.44 33.74
N THR A 115 -33.02 -10.25 33.47
CA THR A 115 -32.99 -9.62 32.13
C THR A 115 -31.70 -8.81 31.99
N VAL A 116 -30.86 -9.16 31.02
CA VAL A 116 -29.63 -8.44 30.66
C VAL A 116 -29.89 -7.70 29.35
N THR A 117 -29.84 -6.37 29.38
CA THR A 117 -29.90 -5.53 28.17
C THR A 117 -28.49 -5.11 27.79
N ARG A 118 -28.04 -5.46 26.58
CA ARG A 118 -26.75 -5.09 26.01
C ARG A 118 -26.96 -3.96 24.99
N THR A 119 -26.52 -2.76 25.34
CA THR A 119 -26.55 -1.61 24.43
C THR A 119 -25.14 -1.39 23.86
N THR A 120 -25.01 -1.42 22.53
CA THR A 120 -23.76 -1.13 21.81
C THR A 120 -23.89 0.22 21.10
N TYR A 121 -22.85 1.05 21.17
CA TYR A 121 -22.82 2.39 20.59
C TYR A 121 -21.75 2.45 19.49
N HIS A 122 -22.14 2.93 18.31
CA HIS A 122 -21.23 3.20 17.19
C HIS A 122 -21.15 4.69 16.94
N TYR A 123 -19.95 5.23 16.72
CA TYR A 123 -19.74 6.67 16.57
C TYR A 123 -19.02 7.00 15.27
N TYR A 124 -19.47 8.06 14.62
CA TYR A 124 -18.87 8.57 13.39
C TYR A 124 -18.68 10.10 13.46
N ALA A 125 -17.71 10.65 12.73
CA ALA A 125 -17.47 12.09 12.69
C ALA A 125 -16.94 12.60 11.33
N ASP A 126 -17.38 13.77 10.91
CA ASP A 126 -16.80 14.53 9.79
C ASP A 126 -15.74 15.49 10.32
N VAL A 127 -14.47 15.34 9.92
CA VAL A 127 -13.35 16.09 10.49
C VAL A 127 -12.38 16.61 9.43
N ALA A 128 -11.87 17.84 9.62
CA ALA A 128 -10.77 18.39 8.85
C ALA A 128 -9.51 18.56 9.71
N LEU A 129 -8.37 18.14 9.19
CA LEU A 129 -7.08 18.04 9.87
C LEU A 129 -6.06 18.95 9.18
N GLY A 130 -5.66 20.04 9.84
CA GLY A 130 -4.57 20.90 9.38
C GLY A 130 -3.20 20.29 9.68
N ILE A 131 -2.31 20.31 8.70
CA ILE A 131 -1.05 19.56 8.72
C ILE A 131 0.15 20.50 8.87
N CYS A 132 0.42 21.32 7.86
CA CYS A 132 1.60 22.16 7.76
C CYS A 132 1.38 23.33 6.79
N GLU A 133 2.35 24.24 6.78
CA GLU A 133 2.45 25.31 5.78
C GLU A 133 2.56 24.70 4.37
N GLY A 134 1.71 25.16 3.45
CA GLY A 134 1.75 24.79 2.03
C GLY A 134 2.36 25.89 1.14
N PRO A 135 2.51 25.65 -0.17
CA PRO A 135 2.12 24.41 -0.86
C PRO A 135 3.09 23.25 -0.57
N ILE A 136 2.55 22.04 -0.44
CA ILE A 136 3.34 20.80 -0.36
C ILE A 136 3.18 19.96 -1.64
N THR A 137 4.19 19.15 -1.93
CA THR A 137 4.19 18.27 -3.10
C THR A 137 3.21 17.12 -2.95
N SER A 138 3.24 16.37 -1.85
CA SER A 138 2.42 15.14 -1.71
C SER A 138 1.98 14.87 -0.27
N ILE A 139 0.89 14.11 -0.12
CA ILE A 139 0.42 13.51 1.13
C ILE A 139 0.39 11.99 0.89
N TYR A 140 1.19 11.23 1.63
CA TYR A 140 1.44 9.81 1.34
C TYR A 140 0.61 8.87 2.21
N ARG A 141 0.79 8.93 3.53
CA ARG A 141 0.17 8.00 4.49
C ARG A 141 -0.47 8.77 5.64
N ILE A 142 -1.57 8.23 6.16
CA ILE A 142 -2.30 8.76 7.31
C ILE A 142 -2.31 7.67 8.38
N TRP A 143 -2.00 8.01 9.62
CA TRP A 143 -2.08 7.12 10.78
C TRP A 143 -3.10 7.62 11.80
N LEU A 144 -3.82 6.66 12.37
CA LEU A 144 -4.77 6.80 13.48
C LEU A 144 -4.23 5.94 14.63
N ASP A 145 -3.85 6.56 15.76
CA ASP A 145 -3.23 5.90 16.91
C ASP A 145 -2.04 4.97 16.53
N LYS A 146 -1.17 5.49 15.66
CA LYS A 146 0.03 4.80 15.11
C LYS A 146 -0.24 3.66 14.13
N THR A 147 -1.50 3.37 13.82
CA THR A 147 -1.87 2.40 12.76
C THR A 147 -2.24 3.12 11.47
N PRO A 148 -1.78 2.67 10.29
CA PRO A 148 -2.22 3.24 9.02
C PRO A 148 -3.74 3.26 8.93
N ILE A 149 -4.29 4.31 8.31
CA ILE A 149 -5.74 4.44 8.14
C ILE A 149 -6.28 3.24 7.37
N ASP A 150 -7.36 2.68 7.89
CA ASP A 150 -8.14 1.70 7.16
C ASP A 150 -9.11 2.45 6.25
N PRO A 151 -9.02 2.31 4.92
CA PRO A 151 -9.93 2.99 4.00
C PRO A 151 -11.39 2.59 4.22
N GLU A 152 -11.66 1.47 4.90
CA GLU A 152 -13.01 1.07 5.28
C GLU A 152 -13.57 1.91 6.44
N HIS A 153 -12.71 2.49 7.27
CA HIS A 153 -13.14 3.30 8.42
C HIS A 153 -13.53 4.73 8.04
N VAL A 154 -13.47 5.10 6.76
CA VAL A 154 -13.77 6.45 6.26
C VAL A 154 -14.51 6.34 4.93
N ASP A 155 -15.50 7.19 4.72
CA ASP A 155 -16.26 7.14 3.46
C ASP A 155 -15.45 7.74 2.32
N GLU A 156 -14.91 8.95 2.54
CA GLU A 156 -14.09 9.68 1.58
C GLU A 156 -12.93 10.40 2.29
N ILE A 157 -11.76 10.43 1.61
CA ILE A 157 -10.59 11.21 2.02
C ILE A 157 -10.35 12.27 0.94
N ARG A 158 -10.49 13.54 1.31
CA ARG A 158 -10.15 14.68 0.42
C ARG A 158 -8.85 15.33 0.87
N LEU A 159 -7.92 15.47 -0.08
CA LEU A 159 -6.57 15.97 0.15
C LEU A 159 -6.44 17.41 -0.35
N TYR A 160 -5.87 18.26 0.48
CA TYR A 160 -5.61 19.67 0.19
C TYR A 160 -4.15 19.99 0.49
N TYR A 161 -3.43 20.49 -0.50
CA TYR A 161 -1.97 20.62 -0.45
C TYR A 161 -1.51 22.03 -0.07
N GLY A 162 -2.44 22.94 0.18
CA GLY A 162 -2.17 24.29 0.63
C GLY A 162 -1.77 25.26 -0.48
N ASP A 163 -2.11 24.94 -1.73
CA ASP A 163 -1.94 25.84 -2.88
C ASP A 163 -2.73 27.15 -2.69
N GLU A 164 -2.17 28.28 -3.16
CA GLU A 164 -2.86 29.57 -3.12
C GLU A 164 -4.12 29.61 -4.01
N SER A 165 -4.18 28.76 -5.03
CA SER A 165 -5.33 28.62 -5.93
C SER A 165 -6.43 27.69 -5.40
N GLN A 166 -6.22 27.06 -4.25
CA GLN A 166 -7.12 26.06 -3.71
C GLN A 166 -8.51 26.64 -3.38
N VAL A 167 -9.53 25.79 -3.53
CA VAL A 167 -10.94 26.13 -3.31
C VAL A 167 -11.46 25.57 -1.96
N PRO A 168 -12.55 26.14 -1.40
CA PRO A 168 -13.21 25.59 -0.21
C PRO A 168 -13.63 24.12 -0.38
N ASP A 169 -13.54 23.33 0.70
CA ASP A 169 -14.01 21.95 0.69
C ASP A 169 -15.54 21.88 0.51
N PRO A 170 -16.06 21.02 -0.37
CA PRO A 170 -17.48 20.97 -0.69
C PRO A 170 -18.36 20.50 0.48
N LEU A 171 -17.89 19.59 1.33
CA LEU A 171 -18.62 19.13 2.52
C LEU A 171 -18.69 20.24 3.56
N ILE A 172 -17.55 20.87 3.87
CA ILE A 172 -17.50 21.99 4.82
C ILE A 172 -18.41 23.12 4.29
N GLN A 173 -18.33 23.42 3.00
CA GLN A 173 -19.17 24.44 2.37
C GLN A 173 -20.66 24.11 2.41
N ALA A 174 -21.04 22.85 2.21
CA ALA A 174 -22.42 22.41 2.31
C ALA A 174 -22.98 22.55 3.74
N VAL A 175 -22.13 22.42 4.76
CA VAL A 175 -22.50 22.53 6.18
C VAL A 175 -22.52 23.99 6.65
N GLU A 176 -21.46 24.75 6.39
CA GLU A 176 -21.25 26.10 6.93
C GLU A 176 -21.83 27.21 6.02
N GLY A 177 -22.00 26.93 4.72
CA GLY A 177 -22.41 27.86 3.68
C GLY A 177 -21.23 28.52 2.94
N SER A 178 -21.44 28.89 1.67
CA SER A 178 -20.41 29.49 0.79
C SER A 178 -19.74 30.73 1.37
N ASP A 179 -20.50 31.59 2.07
CA ASP A 179 -20.02 32.88 2.53
C ASP A 179 -19.17 32.78 3.82
N LYS A 180 -19.14 31.61 4.46
CA LYS A 180 -18.46 31.37 5.75
C LYS A 180 -17.31 30.36 5.65
N THR A 181 -17.16 29.70 4.51
CA THR A 181 -16.18 28.62 4.35
C THR A 181 -14.87 29.18 3.79
N SER A 182 -13.80 29.07 4.58
CA SER A 182 -12.45 29.40 4.13
C SER A 182 -11.89 28.31 3.22
N ALA A 183 -11.15 28.70 2.20
CA ALA A 183 -10.38 27.76 1.37
C ALA A 183 -9.08 27.27 2.06
N LEU A 184 -8.74 27.85 3.21
CA LEU A 184 -7.52 27.56 3.98
C LEU A 184 -6.24 27.60 3.10
N ARG A 185 -6.14 28.60 2.22
CA ARG A 185 -4.96 28.82 1.35
C ARG A 185 -3.68 28.96 2.17
N GLY A 186 -2.59 28.38 1.67
CA GLY A 186 -1.31 28.32 2.38
C GLY A 186 -1.25 27.29 3.52
N LEU A 187 -2.32 26.51 3.76
CA LEU A 187 -2.36 25.42 4.74
C LEU A 187 -2.70 24.11 4.04
N ALA A 188 -1.81 23.12 4.17
CA ALA A 188 -2.12 21.75 3.78
C ALA A 188 -3.07 21.11 4.81
N TYR A 189 -4.14 20.47 4.36
CA TYR A 189 -5.12 19.81 5.24
C TYR A 189 -5.76 18.59 4.58
N VAL A 190 -6.40 17.75 5.40
CA VAL A 190 -7.14 16.56 4.95
C VAL A 190 -8.53 16.58 5.55
N VAL A 191 -9.55 16.23 4.76
CA VAL A 191 -10.92 16.01 5.24
C VAL A 191 -11.21 14.51 5.24
N LEU A 192 -11.66 14.01 6.39
CA LEU A 192 -12.13 12.64 6.58
C LEU A 192 -13.65 12.69 6.78
N GLU A 193 -14.38 12.18 5.80
CA GLU A 193 -15.84 12.12 5.84
C GLU A 193 -16.33 10.86 6.55
N ASN A 194 -17.25 11.02 7.50
CA ASN A 194 -17.88 9.94 8.25
C ASN A 194 -16.87 8.94 8.88
N LEU A 195 -15.78 9.45 9.48
CA LEU A 195 -14.75 8.65 10.15
C LEU A 195 -15.36 7.79 11.27
N TYR A 196 -15.20 6.47 11.18
CA TYR A 196 -15.70 5.51 12.16
C TYR A 196 -14.80 5.47 13.41
N LEU A 197 -15.29 6.00 14.53
CA LEU A 197 -14.52 6.21 15.77
C LEU A 197 -14.51 4.98 16.70
N THR A 198 -15.46 4.05 16.53
CA THR A 198 -15.62 2.92 17.47
C THR A 198 -14.44 1.94 17.51
N PRO A 199 -13.74 1.63 16.41
CA PRO A 199 -12.50 0.86 16.45
C PRO A 199 -11.41 1.54 17.28
N TYR A 200 -11.49 2.86 17.44
CA TYR A 200 -10.56 3.71 18.17
C TYR A 200 -11.09 4.07 19.57
N GLY A 201 -11.84 3.15 20.20
CA GLY A 201 -12.29 3.33 21.59
C GLY A 201 -13.35 4.42 21.78
N ASN A 202 -14.07 4.81 20.72
CA ASN A 202 -15.08 5.88 20.73
C ASN A 202 -14.51 7.27 21.08
N HIS A 203 -13.23 7.52 20.80
CA HIS A 203 -12.62 8.85 20.89
C HIS A 203 -11.95 9.24 19.58
N PHE A 204 -11.59 10.52 19.43
CA PHE A 204 -10.72 10.92 18.31
C PHE A 204 -9.33 10.33 18.52
N PRO A 205 -8.79 9.55 17.56
CA PRO A 205 -7.44 9.03 17.65
C PRO A 205 -6.43 10.17 17.47
N ASN A 206 -5.16 9.91 17.80
CA ASN A 206 -4.08 10.78 17.38
C ASN A 206 -3.89 10.66 15.87
N PHE A 207 -3.92 11.80 15.18
CA PHE A 207 -3.72 11.89 13.74
C PHE A 207 -2.27 12.26 13.43
N GLU A 208 -1.60 11.42 12.64
CA GLU A 208 -0.28 11.72 12.10
C GLU A 208 -0.33 11.52 10.59
N ILE A 209 0.29 12.42 9.84
CA ILE A 209 0.22 12.43 8.37
C ILE A 209 1.64 12.57 7.83
N GLU A 210 1.99 11.71 6.88
CA GLU A 210 3.24 11.81 6.12
C GLU A 210 3.01 12.69 4.92
N VAL A 211 3.83 13.74 4.85
CA VAL A 211 3.81 14.72 3.79
C VAL A 211 5.19 14.84 3.17
N TYR A 212 5.20 15.36 1.96
CA TYR A 212 6.41 15.67 1.22
C TYR A 212 6.32 17.10 0.72
N SER A 213 7.27 17.93 1.16
CA SER A 213 7.47 19.30 0.72
C SER A 213 8.77 19.37 -0.07
N GLY A 214 8.66 19.37 -1.40
CA GLY A 214 9.83 19.45 -2.27
C GLY A 214 10.27 20.89 -2.55
N SER A 215 11.31 21.03 -3.36
CA SER A 215 11.71 22.29 -3.99
C SER A 215 10.53 23.04 -4.63
N ARG A 216 10.60 24.37 -4.60
CA ARG A 216 9.58 25.24 -5.20
C ARG A 216 9.71 25.27 -6.74
N PRO A 217 8.64 25.59 -7.49
CA PRO A 217 8.65 25.59 -8.96
C PRO A 217 9.69 26.49 -9.63
N GLU A 218 10.14 27.54 -8.96
CA GLU A 218 11.19 28.44 -9.44
C GLU A 218 12.60 27.84 -9.38
N VAL A 219 12.80 26.72 -8.69
CA VAL A 219 14.09 26.03 -8.59
C VAL A 219 14.23 25.10 -9.79
N ALA A 220 15.25 25.33 -10.63
CA ALA A 220 15.57 24.50 -11.78
C ALA A 220 16.30 23.21 -11.36
N ASP A 221 15.60 22.32 -10.66
CA ASP A 221 16.11 21.00 -10.27
C ASP A 221 15.55 19.88 -11.16
N ALA A 222 15.98 18.63 -10.90
CA ALA A 222 15.56 17.46 -11.68
C ALA A 222 14.03 17.38 -11.84
N ARG A 223 13.27 17.73 -10.80
CA ARG A 223 11.80 17.65 -10.82
C ARG A 223 11.15 18.55 -11.86
N HIS A 224 11.71 19.75 -12.01
CA HIS A 224 11.18 20.77 -12.92
C HIS A 224 11.86 20.73 -14.31
N LEU A 225 12.98 20.01 -14.44
CA LEU A 225 13.67 19.83 -15.72
C LEU A 225 13.14 18.64 -16.54
N VAL A 226 12.74 17.55 -15.88
CA VAL A 226 12.25 16.33 -16.54
C VAL A 226 10.92 16.58 -17.25
N ARG A 227 10.84 16.19 -18.53
CA ARG A 227 9.64 16.36 -19.38
C ARG A 227 9.04 15.07 -19.95
N SER A 228 9.77 13.95 -19.88
CA SER A 228 9.28 12.65 -20.36
C SER A 228 9.80 11.54 -19.46
N VAL A 229 8.97 10.53 -19.20
CA VAL A 229 9.31 9.40 -18.31
C VAL A 229 8.89 8.06 -18.90
N CYS A 230 9.63 7.01 -18.57
CA CYS A 230 9.20 5.63 -18.77
C CYS A 230 8.43 5.14 -17.53
N VAL A 231 7.22 4.62 -17.74
CA VAL A 231 6.40 4.02 -16.68
C VAL A 231 6.56 2.49 -16.73
N ILE A 232 7.00 1.93 -15.61
CA ILE A 232 7.21 0.50 -15.36
C ILE A 232 6.26 0.03 -14.22
N PRO A 233 6.17 -1.24 -13.81
CA PRO A 233 7.08 -2.39 -13.98
C PRO A 233 6.99 -3.14 -15.32
N ALA A 234 6.11 -2.76 -16.25
CA ALA A 234 5.81 -3.47 -17.50
C ALA A 234 5.18 -4.88 -17.37
N SER A 235 5.20 -5.48 -16.18
CA SER A 235 4.55 -6.75 -15.81
C SER A 235 3.82 -6.63 -14.46
N GLY A 236 2.96 -7.60 -14.14
CA GLY A 236 1.98 -7.54 -13.05
C GLY A 236 0.58 -7.40 -13.63
N GLU A 237 -0.24 -8.44 -13.54
CA GLU A 237 -1.47 -8.61 -14.34
C GLU A 237 -2.43 -7.40 -14.36
N TRP A 238 -2.42 -6.60 -13.29
CA TRP A 238 -3.29 -5.43 -13.08
C TRP A 238 -2.53 -4.14 -12.72
N ALA A 239 -1.20 -4.11 -12.93
CA ALA A 239 -0.33 -3.01 -12.48
C ALA A 239 -0.72 -1.65 -13.08
N TYR A 240 -1.23 -1.61 -14.32
CA TYR A 240 -1.63 -0.36 -14.99
C TYR A 240 -3.13 -0.08 -14.93
N GLU A 241 -3.89 -0.84 -14.16
CA GLU A 241 -5.33 -0.69 -14.16
C GLU A 241 -5.74 0.57 -13.37
N PRO A 242 -6.38 1.57 -14.01
CA PRO A 242 -6.78 2.82 -13.34
C PRO A 242 -8.03 2.67 -12.45
N THR A 243 -8.68 1.51 -12.45
CA THR A 243 -9.85 1.22 -11.60
C THR A 243 -9.57 0.09 -10.61
N ILE A 244 -10.35 0.00 -9.53
CA ILE A 244 -10.13 -1.07 -8.54
C ILE A 244 -10.59 -2.40 -9.15
N VAL A 245 -9.68 -3.38 -9.14
CA VAL A 245 -9.96 -4.78 -9.45
C VAL A 245 -9.94 -5.58 -8.17
N ARG A 246 -11.01 -6.35 -7.99
CA ARG A 246 -11.19 -7.26 -6.87
C ARG A 246 -10.95 -8.68 -7.33
N SER A 247 -10.04 -9.40 -6.68
CA SER A 247 -9.95 -10.86 -6.83
C SER A 247 -11.06 -11.51 -6.02
N ARG A 248 -11.86 -12.37 -6.63
CA ARG A 248 -12.85 -13.23 -5.96
C ARG A 248 -12.19 -14.40 -5.25
N VAL A 249 -11.08 -14.90 -5.81
CA VAL A 249 -10.27 -15.98 -5.19
C VAL A 249 -9.64 -15.50 -3.89
N ARG A 250 -8.97 -14.34 -3.95
CA ARG A 250 -8.39 -13.69 -2.77
C ARG A 250 -9.41 -12.84 -2.02
N ASN A 251 -10.66 -12.81 -2.45
CA ASN A 251 -11.71 -11.90 -2.01
C ASN A 251 -11.27 -10.53 -1.46
N ALA A 252 -10.39 -9.86 -2.19
CA ALA A 252 -9.76 -8.61 -1.80
C ALA A 252 -9.44 -7.80 -3.06
N ASN A 253 -9.30 -6.48 -2.90
CA ASN A 253 -8.76 -5.64 -3.95
C ASN A 253 -7.30 -6.01 -4.17
N ILE A 254 -6.87 -6.15 -5.43
CA ILE A 254 -5.51 -6.59 -5.76
C ILE A 254 -4.60 -5.46 -6.26
N ASN A 255 -5.18 -4.33 -6.65
CA ASN A 255 -4.48 -3.14 -7.13
C ASN A 255 -4.95 -1.87 -6.38
N SER A 256 -5.16 -1.96 -5.06
CA SER A 256 -5.64 -0.85 -4.22
C SER A 256 -5.00 -0.94 -2.83
N ASN A 257 -3.71 -0.67 -2.77
CA ASN A 257 -2.87 -0.88 -1.58
C ASN A 257 -2.47 0.43 -0.89
N ALA A 258 -2.80 1.59 -1.48
CA ALA A 258 -2.40 2.92 -1.02
C ALA A 258 -3.23 3.52 0.13
N GLY A 259 -4.01 2.72 0.87
CA GLY A 259 -4.86 3.21 1.97
C GLY A 259 -5.96 4.19 1.54
N ARG A 260 -6.29 4.23 0.24
CA ARG A 260 -7.35 5.05 -0.37
C ARG A 260 -8.29 4.14 -1.19
N LYS A 261 -9.52 4.57 -1.41
CA LYS A 261 -10.47 3.90 -2.34
C LYS A 261 -10.16 4.26 -3.80
N ALA A 262 -8.92 4.06 -4.23
CA ALA A 262 -8.42 4.32 -5.57
C ALA A 262 -7.43 3.22 -5.99
N SER A 263 -7.27 2.98 -7.30
CA SER A 263 -6.30 1.99 -7.75
C SER A 263 -4.86 2.48 -7.58
N ASP A 264 -3.94 1.54 -7.46
CA ASP A 264 -2.50 1.79 -7.32
C ASP A 264 -1.97 2.65 -8.47
N PHE A 265 -2.36 2.35 -9.70
CA PHE A 265 -1.97 3.12 -10.88
C PHE A 265 -2.48 4.56 -10.83
N ALA A 266 -3.76 4.76 -10.46
CA ALA A 266 -4.33 6.10 -10.38
C ALA A 266 -3.61 6.95 -9.32
N VAL A 267 -3.27 6.36 -8.17
CA VAL A 267 -2.52 7.05 -7.10
C VAL A 267 -1.09 7.36 -7.54
N SER A 268 -0.42 6.44 -8.24
CA SER A 268 0.93 6.67 -8.76
C SER A 268 0.96 7.82 -9.80
N ILE A 269 0.03 7.83 -10.77
CA ILE A 269 -0.02 8.87 -11.80
C ILE A 269 -0.44 10.24 -11.23
N GLU A 270 -1.27 10.27 -10.19
CA GLU A 270 -1.52 11.49 -9.41
C GLU A 270 -0.21 12.00 -8.78
N GLY A 271 0.61 11.10 -8.22
CA GLY A 271 1.95 11.39 -7.71
C GLY A 271 2.90 11.94 -8.79
N LEU A 272 2.92 11.32 -9.98
CA LEU A 272 3.75 11.74 -11.12
C LEU A 272 3.50 13.22 -11.46
N LYS A 273 2.22 13.60 -11.58
CA LYS A 273 1.81 14.96 -11.92
C LYS A 273 2.27 16.01 -10.91
N ARG A 274 2.44 15.62 -9.64
CA ARG A 274 2.82 16.52 -8.55
C ARG A 274 4.32 16.56 -8.32
N GLU A 275 5.00 15.42 -8.41
CA GLU A 275 6.44 15.33 -8.15
C GLU A 275 7.26 15.86 -9.32
N VAL A 276 6.86 15.57 -10.56
CA VAL A 276 7.51 16.01 -11.81
C VAL A 276 6.51 16.75 -12.72
N PRO A 277 6.08 17.96 -12.35
CA PRO A 277 4.92 18.63 -12.94
C PRO A 277 5.06 19.03 -14.41
N ASN A 278 6.28 19.05 -14.95
CA ASN A 278 6.57 19.40 -16.34
C ASN A 278 6.60 18.20 -17.29
N VAL A 279 6.26 17.00 -16.80
CA VAL A 279 6.12 15.81 -17.65
C VAL A 279 4.96 15.99 -18.63
N GLU A 280 5.27 15.85 -19.91
CA GLU A 280 4.31 15.91 -21.01
C GLU A 280 4.11 14.53 -21.66
N TRP A 281 5.14 13.70 -21.64
CA TRP A 281 5.17 12.40 -22.32
C TRP A 281 5.37 11.25 -21.33
N VAL A 282 4.54 10.22 -21.49
CA VAL A 282 4.65 8.96 -20.77
C VAL A 282 4.90 7.84 -21.76
N SER A 283 6.05 7.19 -21.63
CA SER A 283 6.34 5.94 -22.35
C SER A 283 5.85 4.77 -21.50
N LEU A 284 4.74 4.15 -21.91
CA LEU A 284 4.09 3.06 -21.19
C LEU A 284 4.71 1.74 -21.64
N VAL A 285 5.53 1.14 -20.79
CA VAL A 285 6.27 -0.09 -21.11
C VAL A 285 5.36 -1.31 -20.92
N TYR A 286 5.23 -2.18 -21.93
CA TYR A 286 4.36 -3.36 -21.89
C TYR A 286 5.13 -4.63 -22.28
N ALA A 287 5.24 -5.59 -21.35
CA ALA A 287 6.10 -6.75 -21.51
C ALA A 287 5.37 -8.07 -21.80
N TRP A 288 5.90 -8.83 -22.76
CA TRP A 288 5.71 -10.28 -22.91
C TRP A 288 7.02 -11.02 -22.62
N PHE A 289 6.97 -12.36 -22.59
CA PHE A 289 8.10 -13.19 -22.18
C PHE A 289 8.70 -13.98 -23.34
N GLY A 290 10.02 -13.89 -23.49
CA GLY A 290 10.83 -14.71 -24.38
C GLY A 290 11.37 -15.96 -23.68
N THR A 291 11.32 -17.11 -24.35
CA THR A 291 11.66 -18.42 -23.74
C THR A 291 13.05 -18.96 -24.07
N SER A 292 13.82 -18.29 -24.94
CA SER A 292 15.17 -18.71 -25.35
C SER A 292 16.00 -17.52 -25.84
N LEU A 293 17.32 -17.62 -25.75
CA LEU A 293 18.25 -16.67 -26.40
C LEU A 293 18.57 -17.05 -27.85
N ASP A 294 18.07 -18.17 -28.35
CA ASP A 294 18.27 -18.61 -29.73
C ASP A 294 17.04 -18.26 -30.60
N VAL A 295 17.22 -17.45 -31.65
CA VAL A 295 16.18 -17.05 -32.60
C VAL A 295 15.44 -18.23 -33.24
N ALA A 296 16.09 -19.40 -33.35
CA ALA A 296 15.47 -20.61 -33.89
C ALA A 296 14.39 -21.19 -32.96
N SER A 297 14.52 -21.00 -31.64
CA SER A 297 13.66 -21.63 -30.61
C SER A 297 12.96 -20.64 -29.68
N CYS A 298 13.28 -19.35 -29.76
CA CYS A 298 12.66 -18.32 -28.94
C CYS A 298 11.19 -18.15 -29.31
N SER A 299 10.32 -18.47 -28.35
CA SER A 299 8.89 -18.22 -28.37
C SER A 299 8.62 -16.96 -27.56
N ILE A 300 7.72 -16.09 -28.06
CA ILE A 300 7.31 -14.86 -27.38
C ILE A 300 5.85 -14.98 -26.98
N ARG A 301 5.56 -15.02 -25.69
CA ARG A 301 4.21 -15.34 -25.18
C ARG A 301 3.84 -14.55 -23.92
N PRO A 302 2.53 -14.32 -23.66
CA PRO A 302 2.04 -13.90 -22.37
C PRO A 302 2.20 -15.01 -21.33
N GLU A 303 2.32 -14.61 -20.07
CA GLU A 303 2.37 -15.55 -18.93
C GLU A 303 1.50 -15.03 -17.77
N ALA A 304 0.83 -15.94 -17.06
CA ALA A 304 -0.05 -15.64 -15.93
C ALA A 304 0.65 -15.90 -14.59
N GLU A 305 0.22 -15.23 -13.52
CA GLU A 305 0.81 -15.35 -12.19
C GLU A 305 0.38 -16.62 -11.45
N TYR A 306 -0.82 -17.14 -11.75
CA TYR A 306 -1.38 -18.31 -11.06
C TYR A 306 -2.45 -19.02 -11.91
N SER A 307 -2.68 -20.30 -11.60
CA SER A 307 -3.78 -21.11 -12.13
C SER A 307 -5.02 -21.05 -11.25
N ILE A 308 -6.19 -21.36 -11.80
CA ILE A 308 -7.45 -21.32 -11.05
C ILE A 308 -8.28 -22.61 -11.19
N TYR A 309 -9.11 -22.93 -10.20
CA TYR A 309 -10.10 -24.01 -10.30
C TYR A 309 -11.40 -23.54 -10.98
N PRO A 310 -12.11 -24.40 -11.72
CA PRO A 310 -13.32 -24.02 -12.47
C PRO A 310 -14.43 -23.38 -11.64
N ASP A 311 -14.58 -23.80 -10.38
CA ASP A 311 -15.57 -23.30 -9.43
C ASP A 311 -15.29 -21.88 -8.92
N ARG A 312 -14.11 -21.33 -9.23
CA ARG A 312 -13.67 -20.00 -8.79
C ARG A 312 -13.71 -18.94 -9.92
N LEU A 313 -14.30 -19.27 -11.08
CA LEU A 313 -14.44 -18.35 -12.19
C LEU A 313 -15.77 -17.55 -12.14
N PRO A 314 -15.79 -16.26 -12.54
CA PRO A 314 -14.60 -15.45 -12.85
C PRO A 314 -13.80 -15.15 -11.59
N ASP A 315 -12.48 -15.08 -11.72
CA ASP A 315 -11.54 -14.94 -10.61
C ASP A 315 -11.40 -13.52 -10.10
N THR A 316 -11.81 -12.56 -10.93
CA THR A 316 -11.65 -11.12 -10.75
C THR A 316 -12.93 -10.38 -11.17
N ALA A 317 -13.11 -9.17 -10.67
CA ALA A 317 -14.20 -8.26 -11.01
C ALA A 317 -13.73 -6.80 -10.94
N PRO A 318 -14.30 -5.87 -11.73
CA PRO A 318 -15.35 -6.12 -12.73
C PRO A 318 -14.83 -6.81 -14.01
N TYR A 319 -13.51 -6.91 -14.16
CA TYR A 319 -12.87 -7.50 -15.33
C TYR A 319 -12.29 -8.88 -15.03
N THR A 320 -12.15 -9.70 -16.07
CA THR A 320 -11.40 -10.96 -16.04
C THR A 320 -10.04 -10.74 -16.71
N TRP A 321 -8.99 -11.34 -16.18
CA TRP A 321 -7.67 -11.28 -16.82
C TRP A 321 -7.68 -12.04 -18.16
N SER A 322 -7.22 -11.39 -19.22
CA SER A 322 -7.04 -12.02 -20.52
C SER A 322 -6.02 -11.27 -21.38
N VAL A 323 -5.28 -12.02 -22.20
CA VAL A 323 -4.40 -11.50 -23.25
C VAL A 323 -4.72 -12.22 -24.56
N MET A 324 -4.98 -11.48 -25.63
CA MET A 324 -5.52 -11.97 -26.90
C MET A 324 -6.76 -12.87 -26.74
N GLY A 325 -7.67 -12.51 -25.82
CA GLY A 325 -8.89 -13.28 -25.54
C GLY A 325 -8.66 -14.64 -24.87
N THR A 326 -7.40 -14.99 -24.55
CA THR A 326 -7.04 -16.21 -23.84
C THR A 326 -6.80 -15.90 -22.36
N GLY A 327 -7.30 -16.76 -21.48
CA GLY A 327 -7.20 -16.61 -20.03
C GLY A 327 -6.04 -17.37 -19.40
N ARG A 328 -5.96 -17.33 -18.07
CA ARG A 328 -4.98 -18.06 -17.25
C ARG A 328 -5.28 -19.57 -17.22
N PRO A 329 -4.33 -20.44 -16.81
CA PRO A 329 -4.56 -21.88 -16.71
C PRO A 329 -5.70 -22.23 -15.74
N VAL A 330 -6.55 -23.18 -16.16
CA VAL A 330 -7.60 -23.75 -15.30
C VAL A 330 -7.22 -25.17 -14.89
N VAL A 331 -7.09 -25.42 -13.58
CA VAL A 331 -6.70 -26.72 -13.02
C VAL A 331 -7.77 -27.76 -13.38
N GLY A 332 -7.35 -28.84 -14.04
CA GLY A 332 -8.24 -29.89 -14.53
C GLY A 332 -9.11 -29.49 -15.74
N GLY A 333 -8.95 -28.28 -16.27
CA GLY A 333 -9.60 -27.82 -17.49
C GLY A 333 -8.81 -28.22 -18.75
N GLY A 334 -9.51 -28.59 -19.82
CA GLY A 334 -8.92 -28.98 -21.11
C GLY A 334 -8.85 -27.86 -22.16
N GLY A 335 -8.90 -26.59 -21.75
CA GLY A 335 -8.93 -25.42 -22.64
C GLY A 335 -7.55 -24.83 -22.96
N ALA A 336 -7.46 -24.03 -24.02
CA ALA A 336 -6.28 -23.24 -24.32
C ALA A 336 -6.10 -22.13 -23.25
N ALA A 337 -4.90 -22.01 -22.70
CA ALA A 337 -4.56 -21.04 -21.67
C ALA A 337 -3.09 -20.62 -21.80
N TRP A 338 -2.78 -19.41 -21.32
CA TRP A 338 -1.39 -18.95 -21.24
C TRP A 338 -0.64 -19.66 -20.10
N PRO A 339 0.66 -19.95 -20.25
CA PRO A 339 1.46 -20.62 -19.22
C PRO A 339 1.68 -19.72 -17.99
N LEU A 340 2.22 -20.30 -16.92
CA LEU A 340 2.57 -19.56 -15.72
C LEU A 340 3.99 -19.00 -15.81
N VAL A 341 4.18 -17.83 -15.21
CA VAL A 341 5.50 -17.23 -15.00
C VAL A 341 6.34 -18.06 -14.04
N SER A 342 7.66 -18.07 -14.21
CA SER A 342 8.57 -18.79 -13.32
C SER A 342 8.46 -18.32 -11.86
N SER A 343 8.61 -19.28 -10.95
CA SER A 343 8.42 -19.07 -9.51
C SER A 343 9.50 -19.76 -8.66
N PHE A 344 9.64 -19.33 -7.40
CA PHE A 344 10.55 -19.88 -6.41
C PHE A 344 9.87 -20.11 -5.05
N ALA A 345 10.44 -20.96 -4.22
CA ALA A 345 9.96 -21.18 -2.86
C ALA A 345 10.56 -20.13 -1.91
N LYS A 346 9.71 -19.41 -1.17
CA LYS A 346 10.11 -18.50 -0.10
C LYS A 346 10.47 -19.31 1.17
N PRO A 347 11.24 -18.73 2.12
CA PRO A 347 11.61 -19.41 3.37
C PRO A 347 10.43 -19.86 4.24
N ASP A 348 9.28 -19.19 4.12
CA ASP A 348 8.04 -19.53 4.83
C ASP A 348 7.22 -20.66 4.17
N GLY A 349 7.71 -21.22 3.06
CA GLY A 349 7.06 -22.27 2.29
C GLY A 349 6.05 -21.76 1.25
N SER A 350 5.81 -20.45 1.17
CA SER A 350 4.97 -19.85 0.12
C SER A 350 5.73 -19.71 -1.21
N THR A 351 5.00 -19.47 -2.30
CA THR A 351 5.59 -19.27 -3.64
C THR A 351 5.81 -17.78 -3.91
N GLY A 352 7.03 -17.41 -4.33
CA GLY A 352 7.36 -16.10 -4.90
C GLY A 352 7.48 -16.18 -6.41
N LEU A 353 7.16 -15.10 -7.12
CA LEU A 353 7.32 -15.02 -8.57
C LEU A 353 8.61 -14.25 -8.90
N TYR A 354 9.32 -14.69 -9.95
CA TYR A 354 10.52 -13.99 -10.44
C TYR A 354 10.17 -12.73 -11.23
N TYR A 355 9.03 -12.73 -11.94
CA TYR A 355 8.43 -11.59 -12.61
C TYR A 355 6.94 -11.49 -12.26
N GLY A 356 6.31 -10.34 -12.50
CA GLY A 356 4.85 -10.25 -12.55
C GLY A 356 4.31 -10.92 -13.83
N GLY A 357 3.01 -11.21 -13.91
CA GLY A 357 2.40 -11.76 -15.13
C GLY A 357 2.25 -10.69 -16.22
N THR A 358 1.89 -11.09 -17.44
CA THR A 358 1.57 -10.11 -18.50
C THR A 358 0.35 -9.28 -18.10
N ILE A 359 0.45 -7.96 -18.30
CA ILE A 359 -0.65 -7.03 -18.01
C ILE A 359 -1.86 -7.37 -18.89
N SER A 360 -3.05 -7.40 -18.30
CA SER A 360 -4.31 -7.66 -19.02
C SER A 360 -4.54 -6.65 -20.15
N ASP A 361 -5.03 -7.09 -21.31
CA ASP A 361 -5.25 -6.23 -22.48
C ASP A 361 -6.12 -5.02 -22.15
N GLY A 362 -7.23 -5.25 -21.44
CA GLY A 362 -8.15 -4.20 -21.05
C GLY A 362 -7.52 -3.17 -20.09
N SER A 363 -6.53 -3.57 -19.30
CA SER A 363 -5.81 -2.67 -18.40
C SER A 363 -4.92 -1.70 -19.20
N ILE A 364 -4.22 -2.18 -20.23
CA ILE A 364 -3.43 -1.32 -21.13
C ILE A 364 -4.31 -0.28 -21.85
N VAL A 365 -5.43 -0.73 -22.42
CA VAL A 365 -6.39 0.16 -23.12
C VAL A 365 -6.88 1.27 -22.19
N ARG A 366 -7.29 0.92 -20.97
CA ARG A 366 -7.76 1.91 -19.99
C ARG A 366 -6.64 2.80 -19.46
N ALA A 367 -5.41 2.29 -19.34
CA ALA A 367 -4.25 3.08 -18.94
C ALA A 367 -3.93 4.19 -19.95
N ILE A 368 -3.93 3.86 -21.25
CA ILE A 368 -3.74 4.84 -22.34
C ILE A 368 -4.82 5.93 -22.26
N GLN A 369 -6.09 5.52 -22.17
CA GLN A 369 -7.23 6.45 -22.05
C GLN A 369 -7.12 7.33 -20.80
N HIS A 370 -6.70 6.76 -19.67
CA HIS A 370 -6.53 7.51 -18.42
C HIS A 370 -5.42 8.55 -18.54
N LEU A 371 -4.26 8.20 -19.08
CA LEU A 371 -3.15 9.12 -19.31
C LEU A 371 -3.54 10.26 -20.25
N HIS A 372 -4.22 9.96 -21.36
CA HIS A 372 -4.76 10.98 -22.27
C HIS A 372 -5.78 11.89 -21.58
N SER A 373 -6.64 11.35 -20.72
CA SER A 373 -7.62 12.15 -19.97
C SER A 373 -6.98 13.17 -19.02
N LEU A 374 -5.73 12.92 -18.60
CA LEU A 374 -4.94 13.81 -17.76
C LEU A 374 -4.10 14.81 -18.57
N GLY A 375 -4.09 14.69 -19.90
CA GLY A 375 -3.38 15.58 -20.83
C GLY A 375 -1.98 15.11 -21.23
N TYR A 376 -1.56 13.90 -20.85
CA TYR A 376 -0.27 13.36 -21.26
C TYR A 376 -0.31 12.89 -22.72
N LYS A 377 0.84 12.95 -23.40
CA LYS A 377 1.10 12.20 -24.62
C LYS A 377 1.63 10.82 -24.27
N VAL A 378 1.17 9.79 -24.98
CA VAL A 378 1.48 8.40 -24.65
C VAL A 378 2.28 7.77 -25.77
N ALA A 379 3.46 7.24 -25.43
CA ALA A 379 4.20 6.32 -26.29
C ALA A 379 3.99 4.89 -25.78
N LEU A 380 3.47 3.98 -26.61
CA LEU A 380 3.42 2.56 -26.24
C LEU A 380 4.78 1.93 -26.54
N TYR A 381 5.37 1.29 -25.53
CA TYR A 381 6.68 0.66 -25.61
C TYR A 381 6.56 -0.86 -25.39
N PRO A 382 6.42 -1.65 -26.48
CA PRO A 382 6.55 -3.12 -26.46
C PRO A 382 7.93 -3.58 -25.99
N PHE A 383 7.96 -4.40 -24.95
CA PHE A 383 9.16 -4.85 -24.26
C PHE A 383 9.20 -6.39 -24.15
N LEU A 384 10.39 -6.99 -24.14
CA LEU A 384 10.55 -8.43 -23.87
C LEU A 384 11.32 -8.66 -22.58
N MET A 385 10.68 -9.34 -21.63
CA MET A 385 11.37 -9.96 -20.50
C MET A 385 11.79 -11.38 -20.89
N MET A 386 12.86 -11.90 -20.31
CA MET A 386 13.33 -13.26 -20.61
C MET A 386 13.04 -14.18 -19.43
N ASP A 387 11.89 -14.87 -19.45
CA ASP A 387 11.56 -15.88 -18.43
C ASP A 387 12.20 -17.23 -18.79
N ILE A 388 13.52 -17.29 -18.62
CA ILE A 388 14.33 -18.47 -18.89
C ILE A 388 14.89 -18.96 -17.55
N PRO A 389 14.12 -19.76 -16.78
CA PRO A 389 14.57 -20.24 -15.48
C PRO A 389 15.79 -21.16 -15.65
N PRO A 390 16.86 -20.98 -14.85
CA PRO A 390 18.10 -21.73 -15.01
C PRO A 390 17.95 -23.22 -14.64
N PRO A 391 18.88 -24.07 -15.15
CA PRO A 391 19.75 -24.81 -14.23
C PRO A 391 21.14 -24.14 -14.17
N ASP A 392 21.58 -23.87 -12.93
CA ASP A 392 22.82 -23.25 -12.43
C ASP A 392 24.00 -22.99 -13.41
N PRO A 393 24.69 -21.81 -13.41
CA PRO A 393 24.54 -20.69 -12.46
C PRO A 393 24.17 -19.33 -13.07
N SER A 394 23.67 -19.25 -14.32
CA SER A 394 23.34 -17.94 -14.90
C SER A 394 21.96 -17.45 -14.45
N PRO A 395 21.83 -16.22 -13.92
CA PRO A 395 20.53 -15.63 -13.61
C PRO A 395 19.75 -15.26 -14.89
N PHE A 396 18.52 -14.75 -14.78
CA PHE A 396 17.68 -14.44 -15.93
C PHE A 396 18.38 -13.45 -16.90
N PRO A 397 18.43 -13.75 -18.22
CA PRO A 397 19.23 -12.98 -19.16
C PRO A 397 18.52 -11.74 -19.71
N TRP A 398 19.28 -10.87 -20.37
CA TRP A 398 18.75 -9.70 -21.07
C TRP A 398 18.40 -10.01 -22.54
N ARG A 399 17.33 -9.38 -23.06
CA ARG A 399 16.81 -9.58 -24.43
C ARG A 399 17.84 -9.26 -25.53
N GLY A 400 18.78 -8.35 -25.27
CA GLY A 400 19.86 -8.04 -26.22
C GLY A 400 20.83 -9.18 -26.50
N ARG A 401 20.71 -10.31 -25.78
CA ARG A 401 21.44 -11.55 -26.03
C ARG A 401 20.73 -12.52 -26.99
N ILE A 402 19.52 -12.21 -27.46
CA ILE A 402 18.81 -13.03 -28.45
C ILE A 402 19.59 -13.02 -29.78
N GLY A 403 20.15 -14.16 -30.17
CA GLY A 403 20.99 -14.31 -31.35
C GLY A 403 20.81 -15.68 -32.01
N GLY A 404 21.62 -16.02 -33.01
CA GLY A 404 21.61 -17.34 -33.65
C GLY A 404 21.96 -17.29 -35.14
N ALA A 405 21.51 -18.28 -35.91
CA ALA A 405 21.83 -18.37 -37.33
C ALA A 405 20.94 -17.45 -38.19
N ALA A 406 21.52 -16.85 -39.24
CA ALA A 406 20.81 -15.94 -40.14
C ALA A 406 19.58 -16.57 -40.82
N ALA A 407 19.63 -17.87 -41.11
CA ALA A 407 18.52 -18.60 -41.73
C ALA A 407 17.26 -18.67 -40.84
N ASP A 408 17.43 -18.54 -39.53
CA ASP A 408 16.35 -18.67 -38.55
C ASP A 408 15.72 -17.33 -38.14
N VAL A 409 16.32 -16.21 -38.56
CA VAL A 409 15.85 -14.85 -38.23
C VAL A 409 14.42 -14.60 -38.72
N ALA A 410 14.10 -15.02 -39.95
CA ALA A 410 12.74 -14.92 -40.47
C ALA A 410 11.73 -15.64 -39.57
N GLY A 411 12.10 -16.82 -39.05
CA GLY A 411 11.26 -17.58 -38.14
C GLY A 411 11.00 -16.86 -36.81
N PHE A 412 12.00 -16.15 -36.26
CA PHE A 412 11.80 -15.36 -35.04
C PHE A 412 10.70 -14.31 -35.19
N PHE A 413 10.58 -13.69 -36.36
CA PHE A 413 9.52 -12.71 -36.64
C PHE A 413 8.19 -13.38 -37.01
N GLU A 414 8.20 -14.32 -37.95
CA GLU A 414 7.01 -14.79 -38.67
C GLU A 414 6.29 -15.99 -38.06
N ARG A 415 6.95 -16.78 -37.20
CA ARG A 415 6.29 -17.93 -36.58
C ARG A 415 5.01 -17.51 -35.86
N PRO A 416 4.01 -18.40 -35.72
CA PRO A 416 2.80 -18.10 -34.97
C PRO A 416 3.06 -17.65 -33.53
N ASP A 417 4.23 -17.99 -32.96
CA ASP A 417 4.72 -17.57 -31.66
C ASP A 417 5.94 -16.64 -31.70
N GLY A 418 6.16 -15.98 -32.83
CA GLY A 418 7.23 -15.02 -33.07
C GLY A 418 6.85 -13.56 -32.78
N TYR A 419 7.79 -12.66 -33.08
CA TYR A 419 7.73 -11.24 -32.73
C TYR A 419 6.59 -10.48 -33.41
N LEU A 420 6.24 -10.82 -34.66
CA LEU A 420 5.15 -10.13 -35.37
C LEU A 420 3.80 -10.29 -34.67
N ARG A 421 3.55 -11.42 -34.02
CA ARG A 421 2.32 -11.61 -33.21
C ARG A 421 2.28 -10.61 -32.06
N PHE A 422 3.39 -10.51 -31.33
CA PHE A 422 3.49 -9.62 -30.18
C PHE A 422 3.32 -8.16 -30.58
N VAL A 423 4.09 -7.65 -31.53
CA VAL A 423 4.05 -6.23 -31.88
C VAL A 423 2.72 -5.81 -32.53
N ARG A 424 2.11 -6.69 -33.33
CA ARG A 424 0.78 -6.43 -33.92
C ARG A 424 -0.32 -6.43 -32.88
N HIS A 425 -0.19 -7.23 -31.83
CA HIS A 425 -1.08 -7.18 -30.67
C HIS A 425 -0.97 -5.82 -29.97
N CYS A 426 0.26 -5.34 -29.72
CA CYS A 426 0.48 -4.01 -29.16
C CYS A 426 -0.14 -2.89 -30.02
N MET A 427 -0.05 -2.99 -31.35
CA MET A 427 -0.74 -2.04 -32.25
C MET A 427 -2.27 -2.08 -32.07
N SER A 428 -2.87 -3.26 -31.94
CA SER A 428 -4.31 -3.39 -31.65
C SER A 428 -4.68 -2.76 -30.31
N LEU A 429 -3.88 -2.97 -29.27
CA LEU A 429 -4.11 -2.34 -27.96
C LEU A 429 -4.04 -0.80 -28.05
N ALA A 430 -3.10 -0.27 -28.84
CA ALA A 430 -3.00 1.16 -29.08
C ALA A 430 -4.23 1.71 -29.84
N GLU A 431 -4.72 1.00 -30.86
CA GLU A 431 -5.96 1.35 -31.57
C GLU A 431 -7.17 1.34 -30.63
N ASP A 432 -7.33 0.28 -29.82
CA ASP A 432 -8.42 0.13 -28.85
C ASP A 432 -8.35 1.19 -27.74
N GLY A 433 -7.15 1.67 -27.40
CA GLY A 433 -6.88 2.79 -26.50
C GLY A 433 -7.34 4.15 -27.04
N GLY A 434 -7.72 4.25 -28.31
CA GLY A 434 -8.05 5.51 -28.99
C GLY A 434 -6.87 6.12 -29.76
N GLY A 435 -5.80 5.36 -29.98
CA GLY A 435 -4.54 5.79 -30.59
C GLY A 435 -3.44 6.06 -29.55
N VAL A 436 -2.21 6.26 -30.03
CA VAL A 436 -1.05 6.66 -29.22
C VAL A 436 -0.22 7.70 -29.98
N ASP A 437 0.45 8.59 -29.25
CA ASP A 437 1.28 9.66 -29.81
C ASP A 437 2.64 9.15 -30.29
N GLY A 438 3.10 8.03 -29.72
CA GLY A 438 4.32 7.34 -30.15
C GLY A 438 4.21 5.82 -30.05
N PHE A 439 4.98 5.11 -30.86
CA PHE A 439 5.03 3.65 -30.87
C PHE A 439 6.45 3.15 -31.11
N VAL A 440 6.98 2.37 -30.16
CA VAL A 440 8.28 1.73 -30.29
C VAL A 440 8.11 0.38 -30.98
N ILE A 441 8.78 0.16 -32.11
CA ILE A 441 8.62 -1.08 -32.90
C ILE A 441 9.42 -2.26 -32.36
N GLY A 442 10.40 -1.98 -31.49
CA GLY A 442 11.24 -2.93 -30.78
C GLY A 442 12.37 -2.23 -30.04
N SER A 443 13.02 -2.94 -29.12
CA SER A 443 14.11 -2.36 -28.34
C SER A 443 15.24 -3.31 -27.96
N GLU A 444 16.46 -2.77 -27.93
CA GLU A 444 17.69 -3.42 -27.46
C GLU A 444 17.91 -4.84 -27.98
N MET A 445 17.70 -5.08 -29.28
CA MET A 445 17.85 -6.41 -29.90
C MET A 445 19.27 -6.59 -30.47
N VAL A 446 20.28 -6.24 -29.66
CA VAL A 446 21.68 -6.05 -30.08
C VAL A 446 22.24 -7.24 -30.85
N ALA A 447 22.14 -8.45 -30.28
CA ALA A 447 22.66 -9.65 -30.93
C ALA A 447 21.88 -10.00 -32.21
N LEU A 448 20.56 -9.85 -32.22
CA LEU A 448 19.68 -10.13 -33.36
C LEU A 448 20.00 -9.21 -34.55
N ASN A 449 20.14 -7.91 -34.29
CA ASN A 449 20.45 -6.91 -35.32
C ASN A 449 21.88 -7.01 -35.84
N ARG A 450 22.76 -7.76 -35.16
CA ARG A 450 24.14 -8.05 -35.59
C ARG A 450 24.30 -9.39 -36.30
N ILE A 451 23.25 -10.21 -36.42
CA ILE A 451 23.27 -11.44 -37.23
C ILE A 451 23.48 -11.06 -38.71
N ARG A 452 24.38 -11.77 -39.40
CA ARG A 452 24.66 -11.57 -40.82
C ARG A 452 24.49 -12.85 -41.63
N ASP A 453 23.93 -12.73 -42.82
CA ASP A 453 23.86 -13.84 -43.77
C ASP A 453 25.18 -14.03 -44.55
N GLY A 454 25.23 -15.07 -45.40
CA GLY A 454 26.40 -15.38 -46.22
C GLY A 454 26.71 -14.33 -47.30
N ALA A 455 25.81 -13.38 -47.56
CA ALA A 455 26.02 -12.24 -48.45
C ALA A 455 26.46 -10.97 -47.70
N GLY A 456 26.54 -11.03 -46.36
CA GLY A 456 26.92 -9.90 -45.50
C GLY A 456 25.77 -8.96 -45.13
N THR A 457 24.52 -9.33 -45.44
CA THR A 457 23.30 -8.56 -45.14
C THR A 457 22.80 -8.85 -43.73
N TYR A 458 22.06 -7.89 -43.14
CA TYR A 458 21.44 -8.00 -41.83
C TYR A 458 19.93 -8.35 -41.96
N PRO A 459 19.53 -9.61 -41.79
CA PRO A 459 18.17 -10.07 -42.12
C PRO A 459 17.07 -9.56 -41.18
N ALA A 460 17.39 -9.03 -39.99
CA ALA A 460 16.38 -8.49 -39.07
C ALA A 460 15.85 -7.11 -39.50
N VAL A 461 16.68 -6.30 -40.15
CA VAL A 461 16.40 -4.89 -40.47
C VAL A 461 15.18 -4.71 -41.38
N PRO A 462 15.00 -5.50 -42.45
CA PRO A 462 13.79 -5.42 -43.28
C PRO A 462 12.48 -5.67 -42.50
N TYR A 463 12.51 -6.50 -41.45
CA TYR A 463 11.33 -6.73 -40.62
C TYR A 463 10.98 -5.49 -39.78
N TRP A 464 11.98 -4.79 -39.23
CA TRP A 464 11.74 -3.52 -38.53
C TRP A 464 11.14 -2.46 -39.45
N GLN A 465 11.63 -2.34 -40.69
CA GLN A 465 11.05 -1.43 -41.69
C GLN A 465 9.59 -1.79 -42.01
N ALA A 466 9.30 -3.07 -42.19
CA ALA A 466 7.94 -3.55 -42.43
C ALA A 466 7.00 -3.27 -41.24
N ILE A 467 7.47 -3.50 -40.01
CA ILE A 467 6.71 -3.21 -38.78
C ILE A 467 6.47 -1.69 -38.66
N ALA A 468 7.45 -0.84 -38.98
CA ALA A 468 7.29 0.61 -38.97
C ALA A 468 6.24 1.08 -39.99
N GLY A 469 6.27 0.55 -41.21
CA GLY A 469 5.25 0.83 -42.23
C GLY A 469 3.85 0.36 -41.83
N GLU A 470 3.75 -0.82 -41.19
CA GLU A 470 2.49 -1.31 -40.63
C GLU A 470 1.98 -0.41 -39.48
N ALA A 471 2.87 0.02 -38.57
CA ALA A 471 2.55 0.95 -37.49
C ALA A 471 1.98 2.26 -38.04
N LYS A 472 2.63 2.87 -39.05
CA LYS A 472 2.13 4.09 -39.71
C LYS A 472 0.78 3.91 -40.39
N THR A 473 0.54 2.74 -40.98
CA THR A 473 -0.72 2.42 -41.64
C THR A 473 -1.87 2.27 -40.63
N ARG A 474 -1.58 1.68 -39.47
CA ARG A 474 -2.57 1.33 -38.44
C ARG A 474 -2.83 2.46 -37.46
N LEU A 475 -1.77 3.04 -36.89
CA LEU A 475 -1.83 4.04 -35.82
C LEU A 475 -1.90 5.49 -36.36
N GLY A 476 -1.78 5.67 -37.67
CA GLY A 476 -1.87 6.95 -38.35
C GLY A 476 -0.50 7.63 -38.57
N ALA A 477 -0.49 8.58 -39.49
CA ALA A 477 0.74 9.27 -39.91
C ALA A 477 1.36 10.15 -38.81
N ASP A 478 0.53 10.68 -37.90
CA ASP A 478 0.93 11.57 -36.81
C ASP A 478 1.56 10.83 -35.62
N CYS A 479 1.36 9.51 -35.51
CA CYS A 479 1.99 8.68 -34.49
C CYS A 479 3.51 8.61 -34.74
N VAL A 480 4.32 8.99 -33.76
CA VAL A 480 5.79 8.95 -33.86
C VAL A 480 6.28 7.51 -33.72
N VAL A 481 6.86 6.95 -34.78
CA VAL A 481 7.34 5.58 -34.83
C VAL A 481 8.87 5.55 -34.74
N THR A 482 9.40 4.70 -33.86
CA THR A 482 10.84 4.52 -33.70
C THR A 482 11.21 3.10 -33.27
N TYR A 483 12.48 2.75 -33.44
CA TYR A 483 13.13 1.63 -32.76
C TYR A 483 13.99 2.18 -31.62
N ALA A 484 13.99 1.53 -30.46
CA ALA A 484 14.78 1.95 -29.29
C ALA A 484 16.08 1.13 -29.24
N ALA A 485 17.14 1.63 -29.88
CA ALA A 485 18.42 0.91 -29.94
C ALA A 485 19.21 1.07 -28.64
N ASP A 486 19.88 0.02 -28.19
CA ASP A 486 20.84 0.13 -27.08
C ASP A 486 21.94 1.16 -27.42
N TRP A 487 22.51 1.85 -26.42
CA TRP A 487 23.60 2.82 -26.61
C TRP A 487 24.84 2.25 -27.34
N SER A 488 25.03 0.93 -27.32
CA SER A 488 26.08 0.21 -28.04
C SER A 488 25.66 -0.27 -29.44
N GLU A 489 24.37 -0.18 -29.78
CA GLU A 489 23.75 -0.75 -30.98
C GLU A 489 23.36 0.30 -32.03
N TYR A 490 22.92 1.50 -31.61
CA TYR A 490 22.30 2.50 -32.50
C TYR A 490 23.13 2.89 -33.74
N ARG A 491 24.45 2.72 -33.67
CA ARG A 491 25.45 3.11 -34.67
C ARG A 491 25.97 1.93 -35.49
N TYR A 492 27.26 1.94 -35.82
CA TYR A 492 27.91 0.88 -36.55
C TYR A 492 28.15 -0.40 -35.71
N HIS A 493 28.22 -1.54 -36.39
CA HIS A 493 28.63 -2.84 -35.90
C HIS A 493 30.13 -3.07 -36.20
N ASP A 494 30.95 -3.17 -35.16
CA ASP A 494 32.36 -3.56 -35.26
C ASP A 494 32.48 -5.09 -35.32
N GLN A 495 33.02 -5.61 -36.43
CA GLN A 495 33.23 -7.04 -36.66
C GLN A 495 34.64 -7.50 -36.26
N GLY A 496 35.43 -6.61 -35.64
CA GLY A 496 36.84 -6.84 -35.35
C GLY A 496 37.74 -6.53 -36.55
N GLY A 497 39.02 -6.27 -36.26
CA GLY A 497 40.00 -5.92 -37.29
C GLY A 497 39.71 -4.60 -38.02
N ALA A 498 38.95 -3.68 -37.39
CA ALA A 498 38.47 -2.43 -37.99
C ALA A 498 37.56 -2.64 -39.22
N ASN A 499 36.86 -3.77 -39.28
CA ASN A 499 35.79 -3.99 -40.25
C ASN A 499 34.47 -3.54 -39.65
N VAL A 500 33.82 -2.56 -40.29
CA VAL A 500 32.69 -1.84 -39.72
C VAL A 500 31.59 -1.71 -40.76
N ASP A 501 30.37 -2.12 -40.37
CA ASP A 501 29.14 -2.00 -41.15
C ASP A 501 28.06 -1.27 -40.35
N PHE A 502 27.00 -0.77 -40.99
CA PHE A 502 25.92 -0.04 -40.34
C PHE A 502 24.59 -0.78 -40.49
N PRO A 503 24.23 -1.68 -39.56
CA PRO A 503 23.02 -2.50 -39.71
C PRO A 503 21.75 -1.66 -39.72
N LEU A 504 21.63 -0.69 -38.81
CA LEU A 504 20.38 0.05 -38.60
C LEU A 504 20.19 1.25 -39.54
N ASP A 505 21.19 1.65 -40.32
CA ASP A 505 21.10 2.83 -41.19
C ASP A 505 19.96 2.76 -42.20
N ALA A 506 19.64 1.56 -42.71
CA ALA A 506 18.50 1.38 -43.61
C ALA A 506 17.16 1.65 -42.89
N LEU A 507 17.04 1.24 -41.62
CA LEU A 507 15.88 1.54 -40.78
C LEU A 507 15.82 3.03 -40.43
N TRP A 508 16.97 3.62 -40.05
CA TRP A 508 17.09 5.05 -39.77
C TRP A 508 16.79 5.94 -40.97
N ALA A 509 17.03 5.47 -42.19
CA ALA A 509 16.67 6.18 -43.41
C ALA A 509 15.20 5.97 -43.82
N ASP A 510 14.51 4.95 -43.29
CA ASP A 510 13.15 4.58 -43.71
C ASP A 510 12.14 5.70 -43.43
N ALA A 511 11.31 6.05 -44.41
CA ALA A 511 10.35 7.15 -44.26
C ALA A 511 9.28 6.90 -43.18
N ASN A 512 9.06 5.64 -42.75
CA ASN A 512 8.10 5.28 -41.73
C ASN A 512 8.65 5.39 -40.29
N VAL A 513 9.96 5.63 -40.14
CA VAL A 513 10.61 5.90 -38.85
C VAL A 513 10.81 7.40 -38.71
N ASP A 514 10.24 8.05 -37.70
CA ASP A 514 10.25 9.52 -37.61
C ASP A 514 11.47 10.07 -36.87
N VAL A 515 12.02 9.28 -35.94
CA VAL A 515 13.10 9.65 -35.03
C VAL A 515 14.04 8.47 -34.83
N ILE A 516 15.27 8.76 -34.40
CA ILE A 516 16.25 7.75 -34.01
C ILE A 516 16.10 7.50 -32.50
N GLY A 517 15.68 6.32 -32.09
CA GLY A 517 15.55 5.98 -30.67
C GLY A 517 16.84 5.37 -30.12
N ILE A 518 17.31 5.89 -28.99
CA ILE A 518 18.50 5.41 -28.28
C ILE A 518 18.20 5.24 -26.79
N ASP A 519 18.51 4.09 -26.23
CA ASP A 519 18.53 3.85 -24.78
C ASP A 519 19.91 4.29 -24.25
N ALA A 520 20.00 5.59 -23.92
CA ALA A 520 21.22 6.39 -23.87
C ALA A 520 21.98 6.31 -22.53
N TYR A 521 22.41 5.12 -22.13
CA TYR A 521 23.13 4.88 -20.88
C TYR A 521 24.67 4.98 -21.00
N PHE A 522 25.18 6.09 -21.52
CA PHE A 522 26.61 6.29 -21.73
C PHE A 522 27.37 6.63 -20.43
N PRO A 523 28.64 6.18 -20.26
CA PRO A 523 29.51 6.67 -19.19
C PRO A 523 29.72 8.19 -19.26
N LEU A 524 29.44 8.90 -18.18
CA LEU A 524 29.60 10.35 -18.06
C LEU A 524 30.86 10.73 -17.28
N THR A 525 31.28 9.88 -16.34
CA THR A 525 32.51 10.05 -15.55
C THR A 525 33.33 8.75 -15.54
N ASP A 526 34.54 8.80 -14.97
CA ASP A 526 35.43 7.63 -14.88
C ASP A 526 36.45 7.83 -13.75
N VAL A 527 35.96 8.03 -12.52
CA VAL A 527 36.79 8.32 -11.35
C VAL A 527 36.36 7.47 -10.15
N PRO A 528 37.28 7.13 -9.22
CA PRO A 528 36.99 6.26 -8.08
C PRO A 528 36.31 7.00 -6.91
N ARG A 529 35.35 7.88 -7.23
CA ARG A 529 34.51 8.63 -6.29
C ARG A 529 33.25 9.13 -6.98
N ALA A 530 32.19 9.39 -6.22
CA ALA A 530 31.02 10.07 -6.76
C ALA A 530 31.36 11.51 -7.15
N ILE A 531 30.79 11.97 -8.27
CA ILE A 531 30.89 13.35 -8.74
C ILE A 531 29.51 13.97 -8.63
N TYR A 532 29.41 15.11 -7.94
CA TYR A 532 28.17 15.89 -7.79
C TYR A 532 28.20 17.20 -8.60
N ASP A 533 29.39 17.61 -9.06
CA ASP A 533 29.55 18.81 -9.88
C ASP A 533 28.88 18.63 -11.25
N LYS A 534 27.77 19.36 -11.46
CA LYS A 534 26.98 19.28 -12.68
C LYS A 534 27.77 19.62 -13.94
N ALA A 535 28.69 20.59 -13.86
CA ALA A 535 29.51 20.98 -15.00
C ALA A 535 30.44 19.84 -15.46
N THR A 536 31.06 19.12 -14.51
CA THR A 536 31.88 17.93 -14.80
C THR A 536 31.04 16.81 -15.41
N ILE A 537 29.86 16.53 -14.87
CA ILE A 537 28.96 15.50 -15.41
C ILE A 537 28.50 15.87 -16.83
N ALA A 538 28.07 17.11 -17.03
CA ALA A 538 27.63 17.65 -18.32
C ALA A 538 28.74 17.56 -19.39
N ALA A 539 29.98 17.93 -19.03
CA ALA A 539 31.14 17.80 -19.92
C ALA A 539 31.40 16.34 -20.37
N GLY A 540 30.97 15.37 -19.56
CA GLY A 540 31.02 13.94 -19.86
C GLY A 540 30.27 13.54 -21.13
N TRP A 541 29.21 14.25 -21.53
CA TRP A 541 28.47 13.95 -22.76
C TRP A 541 29.31 14.17 -24.04
N ASN A 542 30.26 15.10 -24.02
CA ASN A 542 31.14 15.43 -25.17
C ASN A 542 32.61 15.03 -24.95
N SER A 543 32.94 14.29 -23.89
CA SER A 543 34.32 13.91 -23.58
C SER A 543 34.42 12.58 -22.82
N GLY A 544 35.64 12.16 -22.47
CA GLY A 544 35.89 11.01 -21.59
C GLY A 544 35.81 9.66 -22.31
N GLU A 545 35.39 8.63 -21.59
CA GLU A 545 35.26 7.28 -22.15
C GLU A 545 34.27 7.27 -23.33
N LEU A 546 34.61 6.51 -24.36
CA LEU A 546 33.89 6.38 -25.63
C LEU A 546 33.94 7.61 -26.55
N ILE A 547 34.72 8.65 -26.20
CA ILE A 547 35.05 9.79 -27.08
C ILE A 547 36.56 9.99 -27.16
N ASN A 548 37.21 10.18 -26.01
CA ASN A 548 38.65 10.43 -25.92
C ASN A 548 39.45 9.13 -25.84
N TYR A 549 38.89 8.09 -25.21
CA TYR A 549 39.55 6.80 -24.96
C TYR A 549 38.53 5.66 -24.77
N PHE A 550 39.02 4.42 -24.79
CA PHE A 550 38.26 3.21 -24.46
C PHE A 550 39.10 2.33 -23.52
N TYR A 551 38.44 1.41 -22.82
CA TYR A 551 39.10 0.31 -22.10
C TYR A 551 38.83 -0.99 -22.86
N GLU A 552 39.87 -1.77 -23.12
CA GLU A 552 39.73 -3.08 -23.77
C GLU A 552 39.26 -4.14 -22.76
N ALA A 553 39.86 -4.15 -21.57
CA ALA A 553 39.48 -5.03 -20.48
C ALA A 553 39.37 -4.28 -19.14
N GLN A 554 38.71 -4.92 -18.17
CA GLN A 554 38.63 -4.40 -16.80
C GLN A 554 40.02 -4.13 -16.19
N ALA A 555 41.00 -4.99 -16.49
CA ALA A 555 42.37 -4.82 -16.01
C ALA A 555 43.03 -3.52 -16.50
N ASP A 556 42.61 -3.01 -17.67
CA ASP A 556 43.10 -1.72 -18.18
C ASP A 556 42.48 -0.56 -17.42
N ARG A 557 41.18 -0.66 -17.08
CA ARG A 557 40.51 0.31 -16.21
C ARG A 557 41.14 0.37 -14.82
N ASP A 558 41.45 -0.78 -14.24
CA ASP A 558 42.06 -0.88 -12.90
C ASP A 558 43.48 -0.29 -12.84
N LEU A 559 44.18 -0.27 -13.98
CA LEU A 559 45.54 0.28 -14.12
C LEU A 559 45.56 1.67 -14.75
N GLU A 560 44.40 2.31 -14.92
CA GLU A 560 44.21 3.61 -15.59
C GLU A 560 44.83 3.66 -17.01
N ARG A 561 44.88 2.51 -17.66
CA ARG A 561 45.40 2.30 -19.01
C ARG A 561 44.36 2.69 -20.05
N ARG A 562 44.08 3.98 -20.13
CA ARG A 562 43.18 4.59 -21.13
C ARG A 562 43.75 4.36 -22.54
N GLY A 563 43.22 3.36 -23.25
CA GLY A 563 43.67 2.98 -24.58
C GLY A 563 45.01 2.24 -24.64
N PHE A 564 45.29 1.29 -23.74
CA PHE A 564 46.48 0.43 -23.88
C PHE A 564 46.22 -0.74 -24.83
N ASP A 565 46.10 -0.45 -26.12
CA ASP A 565 46.39 -1.39 -27.19
C ASP A 565 47.75 -0.99 -27.80
N PRO A 566 48.78 -1.85 -27.84
CA PRO A 566 50.05 -1.57 -28.53
C PRO A 566 49.88 -1.17 -30.02
N GLN A 567 48.69 -1.33 -30.61
CA GLN A 567 48.34 -0.95 -31.98
C GLN A 567 47.29 0.18 -32.08
N ARG A 568 46.58 0.56 -31.01
CA ARG A 568 45.59 1.64 -31.01
C ARG A 568 45.79 2.55 -29.78
N SER A 569 46.27 3.77 -30.00
CA SER A 569 46.28 4.84 -29.00
C SER A 569 44.83 5.36 -28.75
N ALA A 570 44.69 6.52 -28.09
CA ALA A 570 43.44 7.30 -28.00
C ALA A 570 42.64 7.29 -29.32
N ILE A 571 41.32 7.59 -29.26
CA ILE A 571 40.46 7.60 -30.47
C ILE A 571 40.96 8.69 -31.44
N ASP A 572 41.95 8.35 -32.26
CA ASP A 572 42.64 9.25 -33.18
C ASP A 572 41.75 9.60 -34.40
N ASP A 573 40.79 8.72 -34.71
CA ASP A 573 39.71 8.95 -35.67
C ASP A 573 38.37 9.00 -34.93
N ARG A 574 37.74 10.18 -34.90
CA ARG A 574 36.42 10.43 -34.27
C ARG A 574 35.32 9.51 -34.77
N PHE A 575 35.49 8.88 -35.93
CA PHE A 575 34.61 7.79 -36.38
C PHE A 575 34.40 6.73 -35.30
N TYR A 576 35.45 6.37 -34.54
CA TYR A 576 35.35 5.33 -33.53
C TYR A 576 34.77 5.79 -32.19
N ALA A 577 34.53 7.09 -32.00
CA ALA A 577 33.94 7.67 -30.79
C ALA A 577 32.44 7.29 -30.66
N ILE A 578 32.15 6.24 -29.88
CA ILE A 578 30.80 5.64 -29.72
C ILE A 578 29.78 6.62 -29.17
N LYS A 579 30.21 7.49 -28.25
CA LYS A 579 29.33 8.44 -27.57
C LYS A 579 29.24 9.78 -28.29
N ASP A 580 30.02 10.01 -29.35
CA ASP A 580 29.99 11.26 -30.13
C ASP A 580 28.76 11.31 -31.04
N ILE A 581 27.58 11.44 -30.41
CA ILE A 581 26.26 11.42 -31.04
C ILE A 581 26.16 12.51 -32.11
N ARG A 582 26.75 13.68 -31.85
CA ARG A 582 26.79 14.78 -32.81
C ARG A 582 27.59 14.42 -34.04
N PHE A 583 28.79 13.86 -33.88
CA PHE A 583 29.59 13.42 -35.02
C PHE A 583 28.82 12.39 -35.86
N TRP A 584 28.22 11.38 -35.23
CA TRP A 584 27.40 10.39 -35.93
C TRP A 584 26.24 11.06 -36.71
N TRP A 585 25.49 11.94 -36.05
CA TRP A 585 24.34 12.61 -36.65
C TRP A 585 24.68 13.56 -37.80
N GLU A 586 25.84 14.24 -37.74
CA GLU A 586 26.26 15.24 -38.73
C GLU A 586 27.00 14.67 -39.94
N ASN A 587 27.42 13.41 -39.93
CA ASN A 587 28.32 12.85 -40.96
C ASN A 587 27.67 11.73 -41.78
N GLU A 588 28.17 11.57 -43.01
CA GLU A 588 27.82 10.42 -43.84
C GLU A 588 28.40 9.14 -43.24
N HIS A 589 27.62 8.06 -43.31
CA HIS A 589 28.06 6.76 -42.83
C HIS A 589 28.62 5.96 -43.99
N VAL A 590 29.89 5.53 -43.89
CA VAL A 590 30.56 4.73 -44.92
C VAL A 590 31.14 3.48 -44.27
N PRO A 591 30.77 2.27 -44.72
CA PRO A 591 31.36 1.03 -44.23
C PRO A 591 32.89 1.03 -44.37
N ARG A 592 33.59 0.34 -43.48
CA ARG A 592 35.05 0.26 -43.49
C ARG A 592 35.53 -1.18 -43.52
N VAL A 593 36.56 -1.46 -44.33
CA VAL A 593 37.30 -2.73 -44.30
C VAL A 593 38.73 -2.43 -43.87
N SER A 594 39.18 -3.09 -42.81
CA SER A 594 40.50 -2.82 -42.19
C SER A 594 40.75 -1.33 -41.95
N GLY A 595 39.73 -0.62 -41.47
CA GLY A 595 39.76 0.81 -41.13
C GLY A 595 39.65 1.77 -42.30
N THR A 596 39.66 1.27 -43.55
CA THR A 596 39.54 2.10 -44.76
C THR A 596 38.08 2.17 -45.20
N PRO A 597 37.50 3.36 -45.44
CA PRO A 597 36.17 3.48 -46.04
C PRO A 597 36.09 2.75 -47.39
N THR A 598 35.11 1.86 -47.52
CA THR A 598 34.90 1.02 -48.71
C THR A 598 33.47 1.14 -49.19
N GLY A 599 33.30 1.65 -50.41
CA GLY A 599 31.98 1.77 -51.06
C GLY A 599 31.34 3.17 -50.93
N PRO A 600 30.11 3.35 -51.47
CA PRO A 600 29.35 4.57 -51.26
C PRO A 600 28.84 4.68 -49.82
N PRO A 601 28.45 5.89 -49.37
CA PRO A 601 27.70 6.05 -48.12
C PRO A 601 26.45 5.17 -48.07
N THR A 602 26.03 4.83 -46.86
CA THR A 602 24.78 4.09 -46.61
C THR A 602 23.56 4.96 -46.95
N ALA A 603 22.35 4.43 -46.72
CA ALA A 603 21.12 5.19 -46.90
C ALA A 603 20.95 6.35 -45.89
N TRP A 604 21.75 6.40 -44.82
CA TRP A 604 21.66 7.48 -43.83
C TRP A 604 21.98 8.83 -44.46
N ALA A 605 21.06 9.78 -44.27
CA ALA A 605 21.25 11.18 -44.64
C ALA A 605 21.59 11.99 -43.39
N PRO A 606 22.75 12.68 -43.36
CA PRO A 606 23.14 13.48 -42.20
C PRO A 606 22.08 14.51 -41.80
N ARG A 607 21.83 14.64 -40.50
CA ARG A 607 20.86 15.57 -39.91
C ARG A 607 19.40 15.38 -40.34
N SER A 608 19.07 14.26 -40.98
CA SER A 608 17.74 14.05 -41.58
C SER A 608 16.62 13.89 -40.57
N LYS A 609 16.91 13.28 -39.41
CA LYS A 609 15.93 13.00 -38.35
C LYS A 609 16.50 13.35 -36.97
N PRO A 610 15.67 13.78 -36.02
CA PRO A 610 16.12 13.97 -34.65
C PRO A 610 16.24 12.65 -33.91
N ILE A 611 16.83 12.72 -32.72
CA ILE A 611 17.10 11.63 -31.81
C ILE A 611 16.16 11.78 -30.62
N TRP A 612 15.55 10.67 -30.23
CA TRP A 612 14.89 10.52 -28.94
C TRP A 612 15.75 9.61 -28.08
N PHE A 613 16.10 10.06 -26.87
CA PHE A 613 16.54 9.11 -25.86
C PHE A 613 15.31 8.39 -25.35
N THR A 614 15.00 7.23 -25.93
CA THR A 614 13.85 6.39 -25.60
C THR A 614 13.95 5.87 -24.18
N GLU A 615 15.17 5.79 -23.66
CA GLU A 615 15.49 5.67 -22.24
C GLU A 615 16.76 6.48 -21.95
N TYR A 616 16.84 7.08 -20.77
CA TYR A 616 18.09 7.44 -20.12
C TYR A 616 17.86 7.44 -18.62
N GLY A 617 18.89 7.11 -17.84
CA GLY A 617 18.74 7.10 -16.39
C GLY A 617 20.06 6.84 -15.69
N VAL A 618 20.07 7.14 -14.40
CA VAL A 618 21.22 6.95 -13.53
C VAL A 618 20.72 6.28 -12.25
N PRO A 619 21.29 5.14 -11.81
CA PRO A 619 20.85 4.47 -10.59
C PRO A 619 21.19 5.29 -9.34
N SER A 620 20.43 5.14 -8.25
CA SER A 620 20.67 5.85 -6.98
C SER A 620 21.76 5.18 -6.13
N VAL A 621 22.95 4.99 -6.72
CA VAL A 621 24.10 4.30 -6.12
C VAL A 621 25.38 5.09 -6.31
N ASN A 622 26.31 4.99 -5.36
CA ASN A 622 27.60 5.67 -5.42
C ASN A 622 28.32 5.39 -6.77
N CYS A 623 28.94 6.42 -7.35
CA CYS A 623 29.64 6.36 -8.65
C CYS A 623 28.76 6.03 -9.87
N ALA A 624 27.43 6.21 -9.78
CA ALA A 624 26.51 5.82 -10.85
C ALA A 624 26.80 6.40 -12.24
N THR A 625 27.36 7.61 -12.32
CA THR A 625 27.73 8.27 -13.59
C THR A 625 28.87 7.57 -14.34
N ASN A 626 29.63 6.68 -13.69
CA ASN A 626 30.68 5.90 -14.36
C ASN A 626 30.13 4.78 -15.25
N GLN A 627 28.95 4.27 -14.93
CA GLN A 627 28.32 3.20 -15.70
C GLN A 627 26.79 3.24 -15.50
N PRO A 628 26.08 4.18 -16.14
CA PRO A 628 24.65 4.37 -15.88
C PRO A 628 23.73 3.22 -16.30
N ASN A 629 24.21 2.33 -17.18
CA ASN A 629 23.41 1.24 -17.76
C ASN A 629 23.18 0.06 -16.80
N VAL A 630 23.96 -0.05 -15.72
CA VAL A 630 23.89 -1.22 -14.83
C VAL A 630 22.92 -1.00 -13.69
N PHE A 631 22.31 -2.09 -13.25
CA PHE A 631 21.41 -2.14 -12.11
C PHE A 631 21.81 -3.32 -11.21
N ILE A 632 21.39 -3.29 -9.95
CA ILE A 632 21.68 -4.34 -8.98
C ILE A 632 20.38 -5.11 -8.73
N ASP A 633 20.33 -6.34 -9.21
CA ASP A 633 19.19 -7.24 -9.05
C ASP A 633 19.68 -8.70 -8.96
N PRO A 634 19.66 -9.35 -7.78
CA PRO A 634 20.24 -10.68 -7.59
C PRO A 634 19.71 -11.77 -8.53
N LYS A 635 18.54 -11.59 -9.16
CA LYS A 635 17.98 -12.54 -10.14
C LYS A 635 18.46 -12.32 -11.58
N SER A 636 19.15 -11.22 -11.90
CA SER A 636 19.53 -10.86 -13.28
C SER A 636 21.00 -11.18 -13.59
N SER A 637 21.27 -11.74 -14.78
CA SER A 637 22.66 -12.00 -15.23
C SER A 637 23.41 -10.71 -15.56
N GLU A 638 22.68 -9.61 -15.74
CA GLU A 638 23.21 -8.28 -16.01
C GLU A 638 23.30 -7.44 -14.71
N SER A 639 23.26 -8.08 -13.54
CA SER A 639 23.33 -7.39 -12.25
C SER A 639 24.75 -6.97 -11.88
N PHE A 640 25.06 -5.69 -12.07
CA PHE A 640 26.37 -5.10 -11.77
C PHE A 640 26.24 -3.81 -10.96
N ALA A 641 27.28 -3.47 -10.21
CA ALA A 641 27.43 -2.15 -9.61
C ALA A 641 28.27 -1.27 -10.55
N PRO A 642 28.04 0.05 -10.60
CA PRO A 642 28.85 0.95 -11.41
C PRO A 642 30.34 0.87 -11.08
N TYR A 643 31.20 1.17 -12.05
CA TYR A 643 32.65 1.13 -11.84
C TYR A 643 33.08 1.97 -10.63
N TYR A 644 33.96 1.38 -9.81
CA TYR A 644 34.47 1.91 -8.54
C TYR A 644 33.45 2.10 -7.41
N SER A 645 32.18 1.72 -7.62
CA SER A 645 31.13 1.87 -6.63
C SER A 645 31.37 1.00 -5.39
N ASN A 646 31.11 1.56 -4.22
CA ASN A 646 31.04 0.82 -2.96
C ASN A 646 29.61 0.32 -2.63
N ARG A 647 28.64 0.46 -3.55
CA ARG A 647 27.22 0.09 -3.40
C ARG A 647 26.45 0.84 -2.30
N ALA A 648 26.97 1.98 -1.82
CA ALA A 648 26.21 2.88 -0.97
C ALA A 648 25.08 3.55 -1.77
N VAL A 649 23.97 3.84 -1.10
CA VAL A 649 22.87 4.64 -1.69
C VAL A 649 23.38 6.05 -1.88
N ASP A 650 23.17 6.59 -3.07
CA ASP A 650 23.56 7.95 -3.41
C ASP A 650 22.48 8.54 -4.33
N ARG A 651 21.57 9.30 -3.74
CA ARG A 651 20.47 9.96 -4.46
C ARG A 651 20.91 11.31 -5.03
N VAL A 652 21.92 11.94 -4.43
CA VAL A 652 22.49 13.21 -4.88
C VAL A 652 23.16 13.02 -6.24
N VAL A 653 23.95 11.97 -6.45
CA VAL A 653 24.57 11.69 -7.75
C VAL A 653 23.53 11.45 -8.85
N GLN A 654 22.43 10.73 -8.53
CA GLN A 654 21.32 10.52 -9.47
C GLN A 654 20.67 11.87 -9.85
N ARG A 655 20.29 12.67 -8.85
CA ARG A 655 19.68 14.00 -9.07
C ARG A 655 20.61 14.90 -9.89
N ALA A 656 21.87 15.04 -9.48
CA ALA A 656 22.86 15.88 -10.17
C ALA A 656 23.08 15.44 -11.63
N ALA A 657 23.10 14.14 -11.91
CA ALA A 657 23.30 13.63 -13.24
C ALA A 657 22.08 13.83 -14.16
N LEU A 658 20.86 13.72 -13.62
CA LEU A 658 19.63 14.04 -14.36
C LEU A 658 19.56 15.53 -14.68
N GLU A 659 19.86 16.40 -13.70
CA GLU A 659 19.93 17.85 -13.90
C GLU A 659 20.98 18.23 -14.96
N ALA A 660 22.21 17.73 -14.80
CA ALA A 660 23.30 18.00 -15.73
C ALA A 660 22.98 17.52 -17.15
N THR A 661 22.29 16.39 -17.30
CA THR A 661 21.89 15.85 -18.60
C THR A 661 20.80 16.71 -19.25
N GLU A 662 19.76 17.08 -18.51
CA GLU A 662 18.67 17.91 -19.04
C GLU A 662 19.16 19.32 -19.41
N GLU A 663 19.98 19.93 -18.55
CA GLU A 663 20.60 21.24 -18.81
C GLU A 663 21.50 21.17 -20.05
N PHE A 664 22.42 20.19 -20.12
CA PHE A 664 23.36 20.06 -21.22
C PHE A 664 22.67 19.97 -22.59
N TRP A 665 21.62 19.15 -22.72
CA TRP A 665 20.89 18.97 -23.98
C TRP A 665 19.86 20.08 -24.26
N SER A 666 19.54 20.93 -23.27
CA SER A 666 18.73 22.14 -23.48
C SER A 666 19.54 23.29 -24.10
N GLU A 667 20.88 23.26 -23.98
CA GLU A 667 21.75 24.27 -24.56
C GLU A 667 21.92 24.08 -26.07
N SER A 668 21.50 25.07 -26.85
CA SER A 668 21.62 25.07 -28.33
C SER A 668 23.04 24.85 -28.87
N ALA A 669 24.08 25.17 -28.08
CA ALA A 669 25.47 24.93 -28.46
C ALA A 669 25.81 23.43 -28.51
N ASN A 670 25.22 22.64 -27.60
CA ASN A 670 25.41 21.20 -27.49
C ASN A 670 24.38 20.43 -28.32
N ASN A 671 23.17 21.00 -28.48
CA ASN A 671 22.05 20.40 -29.20
C ASN A 671 21.69 21.21 -30.46
N PRO A 672 22.42 21.04 -31.58
CA PRO A 672 22.20 21.82 -32.79
C PRO A 672 20.84 21.51 -33.44
N VAL A 673 20.27 22.51 -34.11
CA VAL A 673 19.03 22.36 -34.89
C VAL A 673 19.37 21.94 -36.32
N SER A 674 18.65 20.94 -36.85
CA SER A 674 18.82 20.51 -38.23
C SER A 674 18.37 21.60 -39.20
N PRO A 675 19.19 21.97 -40.20
CA PRO A 675 18.77 22.89 -41.25
C PRO A 675 17.75 22.26 -42.22
N LEU A 676 17.56 20.94 -42.18
CA LEU A 676 16.68 20.21 -43.11
C LEU A 676 15.22 20.21 -42.65
N ASN A 677 14.98 20.15 -41.35
CA ASN A 677 13.65 19.99 -40.77
C ASN A 677 13.34 20.96 -39.62
N GLY A 678 14.31 21.76 -39.16
CA GLY A 678 14.13 22.73 -38.09
C GLY A 678 13.98 22.13 -36.68
N ARG A 679 14.22 20.82 -36.50
CA ARG A 679 14.13 20.11 -35.22
C ARG A 679 15.51 19.99 -34.58
N GLU A 680 15.55 19.99 -33.24
CA GLU A 680 16.76 19.78 -32.45
C GLU A 680 17.33 18.36 -32.66
N MET A 681 18.64 18.20 -32.56
CA MET A 681 19.30 16.90 -32.71
C MET A 681 18.80 15.89 -31.66
N VAL A 682 18.80 16.24 -30.38
CA VAL A 682 18.22 15.44 -29.28
C VAL A 682 16.94 16.13 -28.83
N GLU A 683 15.80 15.70 -29.36
CA GLU A 683 14.52 16.39 -29.20
C GLU A 683 13.76 15.97 -27.93
N ARG A 684 13.81 14.68 -27.57
CA ARG A 684 13.10 14.12 -26.42
C ARG A 684 14.01 13.19 -25.64
N ARG A 685 13.80 13.11 -24.34
CA ARG A 685 14.54 12.28 -23.40
C ARG A 685 13.57 11.71 -22.37
N PHE A 686 13.49 10.38 -22.29
CA PHE A 686 12.59 9.67 -21.38
C PHE A 686 13.38 9.12 -20.20
N VAL A 687 13.14 9.66 -19.01
CA VAL A 687 13.80 9.19 -17.79
C VAL A 687 13.32 7.79 -17.44
N TRP A 688 14.26 6.87 -17.30
CA TRP A 688 14.07 5.58 -16.67
C TRP A 688 14.35 5.72 -15.17
N CYS A 689 13.37 5.57 -14.27
CA CYS A 689 11.96 5.27 -14.52
C CYS A 689 11.01 5.75 -13.39
N TRP A 690 9.71 5.82 -13.69
CA TRP A 690 8.60 5.98 -12.74
C TRP A 690 7.85 4.65 -12.59
N ASP A 691 7.43 4.25 -11.38
CA ASP A 691 6.69 3.01 -11.19
C ASP A 691 5.18 3.25 -11.15
N ALA A 692 4.40 2.37 -11.75
CA ALA A 692 2.95 2.37 -11.70
C ALA A 692 2.40 2.05 -10.31
N ARG A 693 3.20 1.44 -9.44
CA ARG A 693 2.84 1.16 -8.05
C ARG A 693 3.15 2.38 -7.18
N PRO A 694 2.24 2.80 -6.29
CA PRO A 694 2.36 4.10 -5.64
C PRO A 694 3.43 4.12 -4.56
N TYR A 695 4.35 5.08 -4.65
CA TYR A 695 5.25 5.44 -3.57
C TYR A 695 4.50 6.07 -2.37
N PRO A 696 4.83 5.77 -1.09
CA PRO A 696 5.88 4.90 -0.58
C PRO A 696 5.45 3.43 -0.39
N PHE A 697 4.23 3.07 -0.79
CA PHE A 697 3.71 1.71 -0.60
C PHE A 697 4.55 0.71 -1.38
N PHE A 698 4.85 0.99 -2.64
CA PHE A 698 6.04 0.45 -3.28
C PHE A 698 7.21 1.39 -2.95
N PRO A 699 8.37 0.90 -2.48
CA PRO A 699 8.76 -0.51 -2.33
C PRO A 699 8.38 -1.17 -1.00
N ALA A 700 7.71 -0.48 -0.09
CA ALA A 700 7.64 -0.89 1.32
C ALA A 700 6.78 -2.15 1.59
N LEU A 701 5.73 -2.41 0.82
CA LEU A 701 4.81 -3.55 0.97
C LEU A 701 5.36 -4.83 0.32
N THR A 702 6.37 -5.44 0.95
CA THR A 702 7.06 -6.64 0.43
C THR A 702 6.21 -7.92 0.45
N ASN A 703 5.07 -7.89 1.14
CA ASN A 703 4.04 -8.93 1.09
C ASN A 703 3.14 -8.82 -0.14
N VAL A 704 3.07 -7.64 -0.77
CA VAL A 704 2.31 -7.38 -2.01
C VAL A 704 3.23 -7.53 -3.22
N TRP A 705 4.43 -6.95 -3.17
CA TRP A 705 5.40 -6.96 -4.27
C TRP A 705 6.74 -7.56 -3.83
N SER A 706 7.37 -8.41 -4.65
CA SER A 706 8.59 -9.15 -4.29
C SER A 706 9.90 -8.40 -4.59
N ASP A 707 9.85 -7.36 -5.41
CA ASP A 707 11.00 -6.66 -6.00
C ASP A 707 11.31 -5.31 -5.33
N GLY A 708 10.67 -4.99 -4.20
CA GLY A 708 10.85 -3.72 -3.49
C GLY A 708 12.30 -3.44 -3.07
N GLU A 709 13.11 -4.46 -2.81
CA GLU A 709 14.53 -4.29 -2.42
C GLU A 709 15.36 -3.62 -3.52
N ASN A 710 15.01 -3.81 -4.80
CA ASN A 710 15.72 -3.24 -5.94
C ASN A 710 15.54 -1.73 -6.04
N PHE A 711 14.43 -1.19 -5.51
CA PHE A 711 14.15 0.25 -5.53
C PHE A 711 15.28 1.06 -4.88
N ARG A 712 15.89 0.55 -3.79
CA ARG A 712 16.90 1.29 -3.01
C ARG A 712 18.10 1.75 -3.83
N LEU A 713 18.55 0.92 -4.78
CA LEU A 713 19.75 1.16 -5.60
C LEU A 713 19.45 1.31 -7.10
N GLY A 714 18.21 1.06 -7.54
CA GLY A 714 17.84 1.16 -8.94
C GLY A 714 17.52 2.58 -9.42
N HIS A 715 17.07 2.66 -10.67
CA HIS A 715 16.86 3.89 -11.42
C HIS A 715 15.58 4.66 -11.10
N TRP A 716 14.65 4.07 -10.35
CA TRP A 716 13.41 4.74 -9.94
C TRP A 716 13.65 6.15 -9.42
N ILE A 717 12.86 7.11 -9.91
CA ILE A 717 12.96 8.53 -9.53
C ILE A 717 11.94 8.95 -8.48
N GLU A 718 10.76 8.32 -8.47
CA GLU A 718 9.66 8.63 -7.55
C GLU A 718 10.11 8.57 -6.09
N GLY A 719 9.77 9.58 -5.29
CA GLY A 719 10.21 9.68 -3.90
C GLY A 719 11.73 9.77 -3.69
N LYS A 720 12.54 9.96 -4.74
CA LYS A 720 14.01 10.09 -4.62
C LYS A 720 14.51 11.43 -5.14
N ILE A 721 14.20 11.76 -6.40
CA ILE A 721 14.81 12.91 -7.09
C ILE A 721 14.40 14.25 -6.49
N GLY A 722 13.33 14.26 -5.71
CA GLY A 722 12.82 15.46 -5.08
C GLY A 722 13.28 15.74 -3.66
N ASN A 723 14.14 14.89 -3.06
CA ASN A 723 14.69 15.22 -1.75
C ASN A 723 15.45 16.55 -1.80
N MET A 724 15.30 17.35 -0.74
CA MET A 724 15.84 18.70 -0.72
C MET A 724 17.35 18.68 -0.52
N LEU A 725 18.06 19.58 -1.20
CA LEU A 725 19.45 19.87 -0.89
C LEU A 725 19.52 20.78 0.34
N LEU A 726 20.58 20.62 1.10
CA LEU A 726 20.86 21.48 2.25
C LEU A 726 20.92 22.96 1.85
N SER A 727 21.49 23.27 0.69
CA SER A 727 21.50 24.62 0.10
C SER A 727 20.10 25.19 -0.09
N GLU A 728 19.13 24.40 -0.55
CA GLU A 728 17.75 24.84 -0.78
C GLU A 728 17.05 25.21 0.53
N ILE A 729 17.29 24.43 1.59
CA ILE A 729 16.71 24.68 2.93
C ILE A 729 17.33 25.93 3.55
N VAL A 730 18.65 26.06 3.53
CA VAL A 730 19.35 27.22 4.10
C VAL A 730 19.01 28.49 3.32
N ARG A 731 18.88 28.41 1.99
CA ARG A 731 18.37 29.50 1.14
C ARG A 731 16.98 29.94 1.56
N ASP A 732 16.01 29.02 1.67
CA ASP A 732 14.64 29.35 2.09
C ASP A 732 14.62 30.01 3.49
N LEU A 733 15.45 29.52 4.42
CA LEU A 733 15.60 30.12 5.75
C LEU A 733 16.20 31.55 5.69
N CYS A 734 17.22 31.80 4.87
CA CYS A 734 17.77 33.14 4.66
C CYS A 734 16.73 34.11 4.08
N LEU A 735 15.97 33.68 3.07
CA LEU A 735 14.89 34.47 2.48
C LEU A 735 13.79 34.79 3.51
N ARG A 736 13.40 33.80 4.34
CA ARG A 736 12.44 34.00 5.44
C ARG A 736 12.96 34.96 6.51
N ALA A 737 14.28 35.07 6.68
CA ALA A 737 14.89 36.05 7.58
C ALA A 737 14.88 37.47 7.01
N GLY A 738 14.51 37.65 5.74
CA GLY A 738 14.46 38.92 5.05
C GLY A 738 15.73 39.28 4.28
N LEU A 739 16.65 38.32 4.08
CA LEU A 739 17.81 38.49 3.21
C LEU A 739 17.42 38.34 1.74
N THR A 740 18.16 38.99 0.87
CA THR A 740 18.07 38.89 -0.60
C THR A 740 19.11 37.89 -1.13
N GLU A 741 18.90 37.35 -2.33
CA GLU A 741 19.78 36.32 -2.94
C GLU A 741 21.24 36.77 -3.07
N ASP A 742 21.49 38.07 -3.24
CA ASP A 742 22.83 38.64 -3.36
C ASP A 742 23.55 38.78 -2.00
N GLU A 743 22.82 38.69 -0.88
CA GLU A 743 23.36 38.81 0.47
C GLU A 743 23.86 37.49 1.07
N PHE A 744 23.68 36.35 0.41
CA PHE A 744 24.17 35.05 0.92
C PHE A 744 24.64 34.08 -0.17
N ASP A 745 25.53 33.16 0.21
CA ASP A 745 26.04 32.10 -0.66
C ASP A 745 25.91 30.73 0.00
N VAL A 746 25.08 29.86 -0.58
CA VAL A 746 24.87 28.49 -0.11
C VAL A 746 25.39 27.43 -1.08
N SER A 747 26.11 27.84 -2.13
CA SER A 747 26.51 26.95 -3.23
C SER A 747 27.39 25.76 -2.81
N ALA A 748 28.07 25.88 -1.68
CA ALA A 748 28.92 24.82 -1.12
C ALA A 748 28.15 23.77 -0.28
N LEU A 749 26.82 23.87 -0.16
CA LEU A 749 25.98 22.95 0.63
C LEU A 749 25.25 21.96 -0.30
N ASP A 750 25.85 20.79 -0.50
CA ASP A 750 25.47 19.79 -1.51
C ASP A 750 24.85 18.50 -0.94
N ASP A 751 24.69 18.37 0.38
CA ASP A 751 24.10 17.16 0.96
C ASP A 751 22.59 17.10 0.75
N GLU A 752 22.11 15.86 0.67
CA GLU A 752 20.70 15.54 0.74
C GLU A 752 20.15 15.68 2.17
N VAL A 753 18.98 16.29 2.25
CA VAL A 753 18.13 16.32 3.44
C VAL A 753 16.82 15.63 3.08
N VAL A 754 16.65 14.41 3.58
CA VAL A 754 15.42 13.61 3.34
C VAL A 754 14.22 14.29 3.96
N GLY A 755 14.37 14.85 5.16
CA GLY A 755 13.32 15.52 5.90
C GLY A 755 13.85 16.37 7.05
N TYR A 756 13.37 17.59 7.19
CA TYR A 756 13.62 18.48 8.34
C TYR A 756 12.32 19.17 8.73
N VAL A 757 12.01 19.15 10.03
CA VAL A 757 10.76 19.74 10.55
C VAL A 757 10.98 20.72 11.68
N VAL A 758 10.18 21.78 11.68
CA VAL A 758 10.07 22.74 12.76
C VAL A 758 8.61 22.86 13.19
N THR A 759 8.31 22.35 14.39
CA THR A 759 6.96 22.32 15.00
C THR A 759 6.79 23.31 16.16
N GLU A 760 7.75 24.22 16.35
CA GLU A 760 7.78 25.18 17.44
C GLU A 760 8.33 26.53 16.97
N ARG A 761 8.01 27.62 17.66
CA ARG A 761 8.57 28.95 17.36
C ARG A 761 10.01 29.03 17.86
N LYS A 762 10.96 29.20 16.93
CA LYS A 762 12.36 29.49 17.23
C LYS A 762 12.98 30.45 16.22
N PRO A 763 14.05 31.19 16.58
CA PRO A 763 14.80 32.02 15.63
C PRO A 763 15.33 31.19 14.45
N ILE A 764 15.35 31.77 13.25
CA ILE A 764 15.89 31.12 12.04
C ILE A 764 17.34 30.67 12.23
N ARG A 765 18.13 31.47 12.95
CA ARG A 765 19.51 31.11 13.30
C ARG A 765 19.61 29.77 14.04
N ASP A 766 18.67 29.49 14.93
CA ASP A 766 18.64 28.24 15.69
C ASP A 766 18.20 27.07 14.80
N MET A 767 17.33 27.33 13.80
CA MET A 767 16.98 26.34 12.78
C MET A 767 18.20 25.95 11.94
N ILE A 768 18.96 26.93 11.45
CA ILE A 768 20.23 26.71 10.73
C ILE A 768 21.25 25.99 11.64
N GLY A 769 21.31 26.32 12.93
CA GLY A 769 22.22 25.69 13.90
C GLY A 769 22.02 24.17 14.05
N VAL A 770 20.78 23.69 13.93
CA VAL A 770 20.48 22.24 13.87
C VAL A 770 21.14 21.60 12.65
N LEU A 771 20.97 22.23 11.47
CA LEU A 771 21.56 21.75 10.22
C LEU A 771 23.09 21.83 10.25
N GLN A 772 23.68 22.88 10.82
CA GLN A 772 25.13 23.01 11.01
C GLN A 772 25.71 21.87 11.86
N THR A 773 24.95 21.41 12.86
CA THR A 773 25.35 20.29 13.72
C THR A 773 25.30 18.96 12.98
N ALA A 774 24.27 18.74 12.15
CA ALA A 774 24.10 17.51 11.38
C ALA A 774 25.07 17.40 10.19
N TYR A 775 25.25 18.49 9.45
CA TYR A 775 25.97 18.49 8.17
C TYR A 775 27.34 19.18 8.22
N PHE A 776 27.76 19.67 9.41
CA PHE A 776 29.09 20.21 9.66
C PHE A 776 29.51 21.30 8.66
N PHE A 777 28.69 22.33 8.55
CA PHE A 777 29.03 23.56 7.83
C PHE A 777 29.03 24.74 8.80
N ASP A 778 29.73 25.80 8.41
CA ASP A 778 29.79 27.06 9.15
C ASP A 778 29.36 28.21 8.23
N ALA A 779 29.10 29.37 8.81
CA ALA A 779 28.74 30.59 8.09
C ALA A 779 29.62 31.75 8.57
N PHE A 780 30.08 32.55 7.63
CA PHE A 780 30.84 33.77 7.91
C PHE A 780 30.42 34.88 6.96
N GLU A 781 30.63 36.13 7.36
CA GLU A 781 30.40 37.27 6.48
C GLU A 781 31.72 37.67 5.82
N SER A 782 31.67 37.89 4.51
CA SER A 782 32.79 38.37 3.71
C SER A 782 32.24 39.26 2.59
N ASP A 783 32.80 40.45 2.44
CA ASP A 783 32.39 41.48 1.46
C ASP A 783 30.87 41.78 1.43
N GLY A 784 30.22 41.79 2.60
CA GLY A 784 28.78 42.05 2.75
C GLY A 784 27.88 40.86 2.43
N LYS A 785 28.45 39.68 2.14
CA LYS A 785 27.75 38.44 1.82
C LYS A 785 27.94 37.40 2.93
N LEU A 786 26.86 36.76 3.36
CA LEU A 786 26.91 35.63 4.28
C LEU A 786 27.22 34.34 3.51
N VAL A 787 28.44 33.84 3.62
CA VAL A 787 28.92 32.66 2.91
C VAL A 787 28.82 31.43 3.81
N PHE A 788 28.17 30.38 3.32
CA PHE A 788 28.03 29.10 3.98
C PHE A 788 28.98 28.07 3.36
N VAL A 789 29.87 27.50 4.17
CA VAL A 789 30.90 26.56 3.70
C VAL A 789 31.00 25.33 4.58
N LYS A 790 31.32 24.19 3.97
CA LYS A 790 31.59 22.94 4.67
C LYS A 790 32.83 23.05 5.55
N ARG A 791 32.77 22.52 6.78
CA ARG A 791 33.94 22.44 7.65
C ARG A 791 35.01 21.56 7.02
N GLY A 792 36.22 22.11 6.96
CA GLY A 792 37.37 21.41 6.37
C GLY A 792 37.45 21.53 4.85
N ALA A 793 36.55 22.28 4.21
CA ALA A 793 36.71 22.66 2.80
C ALA A 793 37.77 23.77 2.66
N GLY A 794 38.43 23.81 1.51
CA GLY A 794 39.41 24.85 1.16
C GLY A 794 40.88 24.41 1.25
N THR A 795 41.76 25.19 0.64
CA THR A 795 43.21 24.94 0.66
C THR A 795 43.80 25.62 1.91
N PRO A 796 44.65 24.92 2.71
CA PRO A 796 45.24 25.54 3.89
C PRO A 796 46.11 26.75 3.56
N ILE A 797 45.91 27.85 4.28
CA ILE A 797 46.68 29.10 4.17
C ILE A 797 47.85 29.04 5.15
N VAL A 798 49.08 29.05 4.63
CA VAL A 798 50.29 29.02 5.47
C VAL A 798 50.56 30.41 6.08
N ILE A 799 50.68 30.46 7.40
CA ILE A 799 51.05 31.69 8.14
C ILE A 799 52.57 31.73 8.33
N ASP A 800 53.19 32.85 7.95
CA ASP A 800 54.63 33.05 8.13
C ASP A 800 54.96 33.17 9.62
N ALA A 801 56.03 32.50 10.06
CA ALA A 801 56.47 32.54 11.46
C ALA A 801 56.79 33.97 11.95
N ASN A 802 57.18 34.88 11.05
CA ASN A 802 57.48 36.28 11.36
C ASN A 802 56.22 37.13 11.55
N ASP A 803 55.03 36.62 11.19
CA ASP A 803 53.74 37.30 11.42
C ASP A 803 53.14 37.01 12.78
N LEU A 804 53.67 36.02 13.50
CA LEU A 804 53.12 35.59 14.77
C LEU A 804 53.53 36.52 15.90
N GLY A 805 52.56 36.88 16.74
CA GLY A 805 52.80 37.69 17.94
C GLY A 805 52.87 39.19 17.65
N ALA A 806 52.10 39.67 16.67
CA ALA A 806 51.98 41.11 16.41
C ALA A 806 51.47 41.83 17.68
N SER A 807 52.16 42.91 18.07
CA SER A 807 51.88 43.69 19.28
C SER A 807 52.20 45.17 19.08
N GLU A 808 51.68 46.04 19.95
CA GLU A 808 52.00 47.48 19.96
C GLU A 808 53.41 47.77 20.50
N ASN A 809 53.98 46.85 21.29
CA ASN A 809 55.25 47.03 22.02
C ASN A 809 56.14 45.79 21.86
N ASP A 810 57.44 45.99 21.61
CA ASP A 810 58.46 44.95 21.37
C ASP A 810 58.66 43.91 22.51
N GLY A 811 57.93 44.06 23.63
CA GLY A 811 58.10 43.31 24.88
C GLY A 811 57.21 42.08 25.08
N ASP A 812 56.06 41.97 24.40
CA ASP A 812 55.18 40.78 24.48
C ASP A 812 55.36 39.92 23.22
N ARG A 813 56.31 38.98 23.28
CA ARG A 813 56.63 38.03 22.19
C ARG A 813 55.92 36.68 22.35
N SER A 814 54.79 36.62 23.06
CA SER A 814 53.93 35.44 23.05
C SER A 814 53.41 35.21 21.61
N ARG A 815 54.16 34.44 20.82
CA ARG A 815 53.86 34.20 19.39
C ARG A 815 52.54 33.45 19.19
N ILE A 816 52.16 32.60 20.13
CA ILE A 816 50.94 31.81 20.09
C ILE A 816 50.52 31.40 21.51
N LYS A 817 49.21 31.37 21.79
CA LYS A 817 48.67 30.78 23.02
C LYS A 817 47.87 29.53 22.66
N ILE A 818 48.25 28.40 23.24
CA ILE A 818 47.55 27.11 23.04
C ILE A 818 46.84 26.76 24.34
N GLU A 819 45.54 26.55 24.25
CA GLU A 819 44.68 26.08 25.32
C GLU A 819 44.28 24.64 25.02
N ARG A 820 44.43 23.73 25.99
CA ARG A 820 44.11 22.31 25.82
C ARG A 820 43.13 21.83 26.87
N THR A 821 41.98 21.33 26.43
CA THR A 821 40.95 20.73 27.28
C THR A 821 41.40 19.39 27.86
N GLN A 822 41.01 19.08 29.10
CA GLN A 822 41.35 17.81 29.75
C GLN A 822 40.55 16.64 29.16
N ASP A 823 41.20 15.48 29.01
CA ASP A 823 40.59 14.29 28.40
C ASP A 823 39.32 13.79 29.15
N THR A 824 39.18 14.07 30.45
CA THR A 824 38.00 13.71 31.27
C THR A 824 36.79 14.60 31.03
N GLU A 825 36.98 15.79 30.45
CA GLU A 825 35.90 16.73 30.12
C GLU A 825 35.34 16.48 28.71
N LEU A 826 36.09 15.74 27.87
CA LEU A 826 35.67 15.38 26.52
C LEU A 826 34.74 14.16 26.54
N PRO A 827 33.73 14.06 25.65
CA PRO A 827 32.81 12.94 25.60
C PRO A 827 33.52 11.65 25.16
N ILE A 828 33.24 10.53 25.83
CA ILE A 828 33.64 9.20 25.35
C ILE A 828 32.65 8.64 24.31
N SER A 829 31.41 9.14 24.35
CA SER A 829 30.31 8.68 23.50
C SER A 829 29.44 9.85 23.04
N ILE A 830 28.91 9.75 21.83
CA ILE A 830 27.87 10.64 21.31
C ILE A 830 26.66 9.80 20.92
N ASP A 831 25.49 10.23 21.40
CA ASP A 831 24.20 9.68 21.01
C ASP A 831 23.51 10.63 20.05
N VAL A 832 23.23 10.16 18.83
CA VAL A 832 22.50 10.93 17.81
C VAL A 832 21.06 10.42 17.75
N VAL A 833 20.14 11.19 18.34
CA VAL A 833 18.70 10.94 18.27
C VAL A 833 18.15 11.58 17.00
N HIS A 834 17.53 10.79 16.15
CA HIS A 834 17.02 11.19 14.83
C HIS A 834 15.69 10.50 14.54
N LEU A 835 15.06 10.88 13.43
CA LEU A 835 13.85 10.23 12.93
C LEU A 835 14.23 9.23 11.84
N ASP A 836 13.70 8.02 11.91
CA ASP A 836 14.12 6.93 11.03
C ASP A 836 13.02 6.58 10.02
N GLU A 837 13.27 6.87 8.74
CA GLU A 837 12.35 6.60 7.62
C GLU A 837 11.94 5.11 7.58
N ALA A 838 12.88 4.19 7.82
CA ALA A 838 12.62 2.74 7.75
C ALA A 838 11.77 2.21 8.93
N ARG A 839 11.56 3.03 9.96
CA ARG A 839 10.75 2.72 11.14
C ARG A 839 9.53 3.63 11.25
N ASP A 840 8.93 4.00 10.11
CA ASP A 840 7.78 4.91 10.04
C ASP A 840 8.00 6.23 10.79
N TYR A 841 9.19 6.80 10.65
CA TYR A 841 9.64 8.06 11.28
C TYR A 841 9.69 8.02 12.81
N GLN A 842 9.75 6.82 13.42
CA GLN A 842 9.96 6.70 14.86
C GLN A 842 11.35 7.23 15.25
N SER A 843 11.45 7.79 16.45
CA SER A 843 12.72 8.21 17.01
C SER A 843 13.66 7.03 17.17
N SER A 844 14.88 7.16 16.66
CA SER A 844 15.96 6.18 16.74
C SER A 844 17.23 6.84 17.27
N THR A 845 18.10 6.06 17.90
CA THR A 845 19.35 6.55 18.50
C THR A 845 20.53 5.77 17.97
N ALA A 846 21.48 6.47 17.34
CA ALA A 846 22.79 5.94 17.00
C ALA A 846 23.82 6.33 18.06
N THR A 847 24.40 5.36 18.75
CA THR A 847 25.46 5.59 19.74
C THR A 847 26.82 5.29 19.13
N VAL A 848 27.70 6.29 19.12
CA VAL A 848 29.09 6.16 18.68
C VAL A 848 30.02 6.38 19.86
N ARG A 849 30.88 5.39 20.13
CA ARG A 849 31.79 5.40 21.27
C ARG A 849 33.24 5.28 20.83
N LYS A 850 34.12 6.05 21.49
CA LYS A 850 35.57 5.91 21.36
C LYS A 850 36.04 4.62 22.07
N GLN A 851 36.85 3.80 21.40
CA GLN A 851 37.32 2.52 21.94
C GLN A 851 38.30 2.65 23.12
N ILE A 852 39.02 3.76 23.23
CA ILE A 852 40.03 4.00 24.27
C ILE A 852 39.83 5.40 24.86
N GLY A 853 39.66 5.49 26.18
CA GLY A 853 39.60 6.76 26.92
C GLY A 853 39.28 6.54 28.40
N ARG A 854 39.56 7.55 29.23
CA ARG A 854 39.27 7.55 30.68
C ARG A 854 38.03 8.37 31.05
N SER A 855 37.34 8.95 30.07
CA SER A 855 36.11 9.73 30.25
C SER A 855 34.89 8.81 30.32
N GLU A 856 33.90 9.21 31.13
CA GLU A 856 32.56 8.60 31.19
C GLU A 856 31.47 9.52 30.62
N SER A 857 31.85 10.70 30.10
CA SER A 857 30.91 11.71 29.60
C SER A 857 30.23 11.27 28.30
N VAL A 858 28.91 11.39 28.24
CA VAL A 858 28.07 11.09 27.07
C VAL A 858 27.36 12.38 26.65
N THR A 859 27.46 12.74 25.38
CA THR A 859 26.75 13.88 24.80
C THR A 859 25.64 13.39 23.90
N THR A 860 24.41 13.87 24.11
CA THR A 860 23.27 13.55 23.25
C THR A 860 22.94 14.73 22.34
N VAL A 861 22.81 14.47 21.04
CA VAL A 861 22.37 15.42 20.02
C VAL A 861 21.02 14.95 19.50
N SER A 862 19.98 15.78 19.63
CA SER A 862 18.65 15.48 19.10
C SER A 862 18.41 16.31 17.84
N LEU A 863 18.23 15.60 16.73
CA LEU A 863 18.03 16.17 15.41
C LEU A 863 16.60 15.87 14.94
N PRO A 864 15.73 16.89 14.75
CA PRO A 864 14.43 16.72 14.09
C PRO A 864 14.61 16.57 12.57
N ILE A 865 15.52 15.68 12.17
CA ILE A 865 15.91 15.39 10.79
C ILE A 865 15.68 13.90 10.56
N VAL A 866 15.18 13.56 9.38
CA VAL A 866 15.03 12.18 8.91
C VAL A 866 16.38 11.71 8.39
N LEU A 867 16.93 10.68 9.02
CA LEU A 867 18.24 10.11 8.70
C LEU A 867 18.15 8.58 8.67
N SER A 868 18.99 7.94 7.86
CA SER A 868 19.27 6.52 8.05
C SER A 868 20.14 6.30 9.27
N ILE A 869 20.13 5.08 9.83
CA ILE A 869 20.99 4.73 10.96
C ILE A 869 22.47 4.91 10.61
N GLU A 870 22.87 4.62 9.37
CA GLU A 870 24.23 4.80 8.87
C GLU A 870 24.61 6.29 8.80
N GLN A 871 23.71 7.15 8.35
CA GLN A 871 23.93 8.61 8.33
C GLN A 871 24.07 9.14 9.77
N ALA A 872 23.21 8.72 10.70
CA ALA A 872 23.30 9.11 12.10
C ALA A 872 24.62 8.64 12.75
N GLN A 873 25.09 7.44 12.41
CA GLN A 873 26.40 6.93 12.85
C GLN A 873 27.55 7.76 12.28
N ALA A 874 27.52 8.11 10.99
CA ALA A 874 28.55 8.96 10.37
C ALA A 874 28.61 10.34 11.03
N ILE A 875 27.45 10.94 11.34
CA ILE A 875 27.35 12.20 12.09
C ILE A 875 27.97 12.05 13.48
N GLY A 876 27.62 11.00 14.23
CA GLY A 876 28.18 10.73 15.55
C GLY A 876 29.70 10.53 15.53
N GLN A 877 30.22 9.81 14.54
CA GLN A 877 31.66 9.60 14.34
C GLN A 877 32.39 10.90 14.02
N ARG A 878 31.82 11.73 13.13
CA ARG A 878 32.37 13.03 12.78
C ARG A 878 32.36 14.00 13.96
N ALA A 879 31.24 14.11 14.67
CA ALA A 879 31.12 14.96 15.86
C ALA A 879 32.12 14.56 16.95
N LEU A 880 32.28 13.26 17.21
CA LEU A 880 33.22 12.76 18.21
C LEU A 880 34.65 13.08 17.79
N ARG A 881 34.99 12.90 16.50
CA ARG A 881 36.31 13.27 15.96
C ARG A 881 36.57 14.77 16.07
N GLU A 882 35.64 15.63 15.66
CA GLU A 882 35.79 17.09 15.73
C GLU A 882 35.97 17.59 17.16
N ILE A 883 35.19 17.09 18.13
CA ILE A 883 35.32 17.49 19.54
C ILE A 883 36.69 17.07 20.11
N TRP A 884 37.14 15.84 19.81
CA TRP A 884 38.44 15.36 20.30
C TRP A 884 39.64 16.02 19.62
N GLN A 885 39.53 16.38 18.34
CA GLN A 885 40.56 17.12 17.63
C GLN A 885 40.60 18.59 18.08
N GLY A 886 39.43 19.21 18.21
CA GLY A 886 39.27 20.58 18.67
C GLY A 886 39.60 20.82 20.14
N ARG A 887 40.09 19.79 20.86
CA ARG A 887 40.59 19.92 22.25
C ARG A 887 41.71 20.92 22.40
N GLU A 888 42.44 21.23 21.32
CA GLU A 888 43.46 22.27 21.29
C GLU A 888 42.90 23.51 20.58
N ALA A 889 42.69 24.58 21.33
CA ALA A 889 42.36 25.91 20.81
C ALA A 889 43.63 26.76 20.76
N VAL A 890 43.73 27.62 19.74
CA VAL A 890 44.89 28.48 19.53
C VAL A 890 44.40 29.92 19.39
N ASP A 891 44.94 30.82 20.20
CA ASP A 891 44.79 32.26 20.06
C ASP A 891 46.07 32.83 19.39
N ILE A 892 45.90 33.53 18.26
CA ILE A 892 46.97 34.09 17.43
C ILE A 892 46.75 35.59 17.23
N ARG A 893 47.84 36.36 17.30
CA ARG A 893 47.86 37.79 16.98
C ARG A 893 48.66 38.01 15.71
N LEU A 894 48.03 38.58 14.68
CA LEU A 894 48.58 38.75 13.34
C LEU A 894 48.59 40.25 12.93
N PRO A 895 49.51 40.65 12.03
CA PRO A 895 49.56 42.00 11.47
C PRO A 895 48.39 42.27 10.51
N THR A 896 48.18 43.54 10.15
CA THR A 896 47.07 43.99 9.29
C THR A 896 47.00 43.31 7.92
N ARG A 897 48.12 42.79 7.38
CA ARG A 897 48.10 42.02 6.13
C ARG A 897 47.32 40.70 6.21
N ALA A 898 46.98 40.25 7.41
CA ALA A 898 46.14 39.08 7.68
C ALA A 898 44.63 39.41 7.63
N VAL A 899 44.23 40.64 7.28
CA VAL A 899 42.81 41.01 7.08
C VAL A 899 42.12 40.18 6.00
N ARG A 900 42.87 39.53 5.11
CA ARG A 900 42.36 38.60 4.09
C ARG A 900 41.86 37.26 4.65
N LEU A 901 42.03 37.00 5.95
CA LEU A 901 41.62 35.75 6.58
C LEU A 901 40.20 35.89 7.10
N ASP A 902 39.34 34.99 6.69
CA ASP A 902 37.97 34.93 7.18
C ASP A 902 37.84 33.89 8.30
N ALA A 903 36.76 34.01 9.07
CA ALA A 903 36.37 32.90 9.93
C ALA A 903 36.10 31.67 9.06
N THR A 904 36.34 30.47 9.59
CA THR A 904 36.27 29.16 8.90
C THR A 904 37.49 28.77 8.05
N ASP A 905 38.40 29.70 7.71
CA ASP A 905 39.62 29.38 6.97
C ASP A 905 40.46 28.29 7.64
N LEU A 906 41.00 27.39 6.82
CA LEU A 906 42.06 26.46 7.24
C LEU A 906 43.39 27.19 7.17
N ILE A 907 44.08 27.31 8.31
CA ILE A 907 45.41 27.90 8.39
C ILE A 907 46.43 26.88 8.87
N GLU A 908 47.66 26.98 8.37
CA GLU A 908 48.80 26.22 8.86
C GLU A 908 49.77 27.15 9.58
N VAL A 909 50.01 26.86 10.87
CA VAL A 909 50.78 27.74 11.74
C VAL A 909 51.98 27.00 12.32
N PRO A 910 53.20 27.56 12.21
CA PRO A 910 54.39 26.93 12.77
C PRO A 910 54.40 27.02 14.30
N VAL A 911 54.24 25.89 14.97
CA VAL A 911 54.31 25.75 16.43
C VAL A 911 55.43 24.78 16.77
N ASP A 912 56.45 25.23 17.51
CA ASP A 912 57.61 24.42 17.93
C ASP A 912 58.32 23.69 16.77
N GLY A 913 58.36 24.30 15.58
CA GLY A 913 59.00 23.74 14.39
C GLY A 913 58.14 22.77 13.58
N VAL A 914 56.87 22.56 13.96
CA VAL A 914 55.89 21.75 13.23
C VAL A 914 54.70 22.61 12.82
N TYR A 915 54.28 22.50 11.56
CA TYR A 915 53.06 23.16 11.11
C TYR A 915 51.85 22.43 11.69
N ARG A 916 51.04 23.17 12.46
CA ARG A 916 49.75 22.70 12.96
C ARG A 916 48.65 23.28 12.09
N ARG A 917 47.73 22.42 11.68
CA ARG A 917 46.54 22.84 10.94
C ARG A 917 45.43 23.23 11.91
N ILE A 918 44.88 24.41 11.70
CA ILE A 918 43.93 25.07 12.58
C ILE A 918 42.79 25.60 11.71
N ARG A 919 41.54 25.39 12.13
CA ARG A 919 40.38 26.04 11.53
C ARG A 919 40.07 27.31 12.32
N ALA A 920 40.02 28.45 11.65
CA ALA A 920 39.63 29.71 12.27
C ALA A 920 38.16 29.63 12.73
N THR A 921 37.89 29.97 13.99
CA THR A 921 36.53 30.03 14.55
C THR A 921 36.08 31.47 14.80
N SER A 922 37.03 32.40 14.93
CA SER A 922 36.74 33.82 15.05
C SER A 922 37.94 34.63 14.55
N VAL A 923 37.66 35.69 13.79
CA VAL A 923 38.61 36.73 13.42
C VAL A 923 38.06 38.07 13.92
N THR A 924 38.85 38.80 14.70
CA THR A 924 38.47 40.10 15.26
C THR A 924 39.46 41.17 14.83
N TYR A 925 38.94 42.27 14.31
CA TYR A 925 39.70 43.44 13.88
C TYR A 925 39.70 44.51 14.99
N GLY A 926 40.88 44.87 15.50
CA GLY A 926 41.02 45.84 16.59
C GLY A 926 41.96 46.99 16.24
N LYS A 927 41.77 48.17 16.85
CA LYS A 927 42.80 49.23 16.84
C LYS A 927 44.03 48.73 17.60
N PRO A 928 45.27 48.91 17.08
CA PRO A 928 45.67 49.79 15.97
C PRO A 928 45.86 49.07 14.61
N GLY A 929 45.04 48.07 14.29
CA GLY A 929 45.12 47.28 13.05
C GLY A 929 45.59 45.84 13.27
N LEU A 930 45.47 45.32 14.50
CA LEU A 930 45.76 43.93 14.84
C LEU A 930 44.61 43.03 14.41
N VAL A 931 44.96 41.86 13.86
CA VAL A 931 44.03 40.78 13.54
C VAL A 931 44.17 39.72 14.62
N LEU A 932 43.13 39.55 15.43
CA LEU A 932 43.08 38.51 16.46
C LEU A 932 42.32 37.31 15.90
N LEU A 933 43.01 36.18 15.79
CA LEU A 933 42.43 34.94 15.28
C LEU A 933 42.37 33.93 16.42
N ARG A 934 41.17 33.38 16.66
CA ARG A 934 40.99 32.18 17.46
C ARG A 934 40.64 31.04 16.53
N GLY A 935 41.25 29.89 16.75
CA GLY A 935 40.97 28.68 15.98
C GLY A 935 41.11 27.42 16.81
N ILE A 936 40.69 26.30 16.23
CA ILE A 936 40.78 24.98 16.84
C ILE A 936 41.58 24.04 15.94
N ALA A 937 42.32 23.12 16.53
CA ALA A 937 43.07 22.13 15.77
C ALA A 937 42.14 21.23 14.94
N THR A 938 42.56 20.91 13.72
CA THR A 938 41.83 20.06 12.78
C THR A 938 42.82 19.28 11.90
N ASP A 939 42.40 18.16 11.32
CA ASP A 939 43.17 17.47 10.27
C ASP A 939 42.91 18.05 8.86
N GLY A 940 41.93 18.94 8.70
CA GLY A 940 41.63 19.65 7.45
C GLY A 940 41.18 18.77 6.30
N GLY A 941 40.65 17.58 6.58
CA GLY A 941 39.97 16.74 5.60
C GLY A 941 38.49 16.60 5.95
N ILE A 942 37.67 16.28 4.95
CA ILE A 942 36.32 15.74 5.18
C ILE A 942 36.51 14.23 5.40
N PRO A 943 36.43 13.72 6.64
CA PRO A 943 36.65 12.30 6.88
C PRO A 943 35.53 11.47 6.25
N GLU A 944 35.88 10.58 5.31
CA GLU A 944 34.98 9.54 4.82
C GLU A 944 34.91 8.40 5.84
N PHE A 945 33.72 8.19 6.39
CA PHE A 945 33.45 7.07 7.29
C PHE A 945 32.70 5.99 6.51
N TYR A 946 33.36 4.86 6.27
CA TYR A 946 32.67 3.70 5.74
C TYR A 946 31.87 3.02 6.86
N THR A 947 30.55 3.11 6.75
CA THR A 947 29.64 2.40 7.64
C THR A 947 29.00 1.28 6.83
N ALA A 948 29.24 0.02 7.22
CA ALA A 948 28.57 -1.10 6.58
C ALA A 948 27.04 -0.94 6.77
N PRO A 949 26.21 -1.26 5.77
CA PRO A 949 24.76 -1.23 5.91
C PRO A 949 24.37 -2.16 7.06
N THR A 950 23.80 -1.60 8.13
CA THR A 950 23.35 -2.39 9.28
C THR A 950 21.83 -2.51 9.28
N GLY A 951 21.13 -1.50 8.74
CA GLY A 951 19.69 -1.39 8.81
C GLY A 951 19.21 -1.16 10.24
N SER A 952 18.08 -0.50 10.41
CA SER A 952 17.49 -0.21 11.72
C SER A 952 16.42 -1.22 12.15
N GLY A 953 16.28 -2.32 11.40
CA GLY A 953 15.15 -3.25 11.50
C GLY A 953 13.87 -2.56 11.03
N ALA A 954 13.51 -2.77 9.76
CA ALA A 954 12.31 -2.19 9.18
C ALA A 954 11.06 -2.68 9.93
N ILE A 955 10.15 -1.77 10.26
CA ILE A 955 8.80 -2.16 10.67
C ILE A 955 8.08 -2.47 9.35
N PRO A 956 7.60 -3.72 9.12
CA PRO A 956 6.84 -4.00 7.93
C PRO A 956 5.65 -3.04 7.90
N PRO A 957 5.50 -2.21 6.85
CA PRO A 957 4.33 -1.37 6.75
C PRO A 957 3.12 -2.30 6.67
N SER A 958 2.18 -2.13 7.59
CA SER A 958 0.92 -2.86 7.53
C SER A 958 0.04 -2.15 6.50
N ALA A 959 -0.24 -2.80 5.38
CA ALA A 959 -1.46 -2.47 4.66
C ALA A 959 -2.65 -2.75 5.59
N ALA A 960 -3.74 -1.98 5.46
CA ALA A 960 -4.97 -2.30 6.15
C ALA A 960 -5.45 -3.68 5.68
N GLU A 961 -5.76 -4.58 6.63
CA GLU A 961 -6.33 -5.87 6.25
C GLU A 961 -7.72 -5.65 5.63
N PRO A 962 -7.96 -6.08 4.38
CA PRO A 962 -9.25 -5.86 3.74
C PRO A 962 -10.38 -6.52 4.54
N VAL A 963 -11.54 -5.88 4.54
CA VAL A 963 -12.76 -6.45 5.11
C VAL A 963 -13.23 -7.59 4.20
N ALA A 964 -13.50 -8.76 4.79
CA ALA A 964 -14.07 -9.88 4.04
C ALA A 964 -15.53 -9.56 3.67
N PRO A 965 -15.95 -9.76 2.41
CA PRO A 965 -17.34 -9.87 2.04
C PRO A 965 -18.00 -11.00 2.78
N VAL A 966 -19.31 -10.90 2.89
CA VAL A 966 -20.08 -11.73 3.80
C VAL A 966 -21.20 -12.38 3.03
N ARG A 967 -21.38 -13.69 3.24
CA ARG A 967 -22.62 -14.37 2.87
C ARG A 967 -23.57 -14.23 4.04
N VAL A 968 -24.82 -13.86 3.76
CA VAL A 968 -25.88 -13.75 4.78
C VAL A 968 -27.04 -14.67 4.42
N GLU A 969 -27.54 -15.38 5.42
CA GLU A 969 -28.75 -16.18 5.35
C GLU A 969 -29.73 -15.70 6.41
N LEU A 970 -30.94 -15.35 5.97
CA LEU A 970 -32.07 -15.08 6.86
C LEU A 970 -32.98 -16.31 6.86
N PHE A 971 -33.39 -16.74 8.05
CA PHE A 971 -34.22 -17.94 8.18
C PHE A 971 -35.23 -17.82 9.30
N ASP A 972 -36.43 -18.31 8.99
CA ASP A 972 -37.57 -18.37 9.89
C ASP A 972 -37.75 -19.80 10.39
N MET A 973 -37.31 -20.05 11.62
CA MET A 973 -37.35 -21.36 12.26
C MET A 973 -37.95 -21.27 13.67
N PRO A 974 -38.34 -22.40 14.28
CA PRO A 974 -38.66 -22.45 15.70
C PRO A 974 -37.55 -21.85 16.58
N ILE A 975 -37.91 -21.39 17.77
CA ILE A 975 -36.93 -20.79 18.69
C ILE A 975 -35.82 -21.81 19.05
N MET A 976 -34.56 -21.38 18.93
CA MET A 976 -33.40 -22.27 19.11
C MET A 976 -33.23 -22.75 20.56
N MET A 977 -33.54 -21.89 21.53
CA MET A 977 -33.47 -22.16 22.96
C MET A 977 -34.57 -21.41 23.71
N ASP A 978 -34.94 -21.94 24.87
CA ASP A 978 -36.07 -21.46 25.69
C ASP A 978 -35.84 -20.06 26.28
N ALA A 979 -34.58 -19.65 26.41
CA ALA A 979 -34.20 -18.32 26.91
C ALA A 979 -34.50 -17.19 25.91
N HIS A 980 -34.69 -17.51 24.63
CA HIS A 980 -35.02 -16.49 23.64
C HIS A 980 -36.46 -16.00 23.79
N GLU A 981 -36.70 -14.71 23.53
CA GLU A 981 -38.04 -14.14 23.63
C GLU A 981 -39.03 -14.82 22.68
N ALA A 982 -40.06 -15.41 23.26
CA ALA A 982 -41.00 -16.31 22.58
C ALA A 982 -42.33 -15.65 22.19
N SER A 983 -42.54 -14.40 22.59
CA SER A 983 -43.75 -13.60 22.36
C SER A 983 -43.62 -12.62 21.20
N ALA A 984 -42.41 -12.27 20.78
CA ALA A 984 -42.15 -11.31 19.71
C ALA A 984 -41.94 -12.01 18.35
N PRO A 985 -42.50 -11.48 17.24
CA PRO A 985 -42.12 -11.88 15.89
C PRO A 985 -40.64 -11.58 15.65
N SER A 986 -39.92 -12.57 15.15
CA SER A 986 -38.47 -12.50 14.95
C SER A 986 -38.00 -13.57 13.99
N PHE A 987 -36.81 -13.41 13.42
CA PHE A 987 -36.13 -14.41 12.62
C PHE A 987 -34.65 -14.47 13.03
N TYR A 988 -33.90 -15.44 12.49
CA TYR A 988 -32.47 -15.55 12.73
C TYR A 988 -31.69 -15.09 11.50
N MET A 989 -30.52 -14.53 11.75
CA MET A 989 -29.53 -14.21 10.74
C MET A 989 -28.28 -15.05 10.99
N ALA A 990 -27.77 -15.70 9.95
CA ALA A 990 -26.42 -16.26 9.94
C ALA A 990 -25.58 -15.48 8.93
N SER A 991 -24.34 -15.19 9.27
CA SER A 991 -23.40 -14.56 8.36
C SER A 991 -22.02 -15.15 8.52
N CYS A 992 -21.30 -15.37 7.43
CA CYS A 992 -19.90 -15.79 7.47
C CYS A 992 -19.07 -15.00 6.46
N PRO A 993 -17.75 -14.85 6.66
CA PRO A 993 -16.90 -14.32 5.61
C PRO A 993 -16.92 -15.29 4.44
N VAL A 994 -16.85 -14.75 3.24
CA VAL A 994 -16.48 -15.51 2.04
C VAL A 994 -15.10 -15.04 1.60
N GLY A 995 -14.24 -15.95 1.15
CA GLY A 995 -12.88 -15.66 0.67
C GLY A 995 -11.90 -15.06 1.71
N VAL A 996 -10.95 -14.22 1.28
CA VAL A 996 -9.89 -13.62 2.15
C VAL A 996 -10.31 -12.25 2.67
N GLY A 997 -9.76 -11.89 3.83
CA GLY A 997 -10.09 -10.68 4.56
C GLY A 997 -10.53 -11.02 5.98
N ARG A 998 -10.53 -10.03 6.86
CA ARG A 998 -10.96 -10.24 8.24
C ARG A 998 -12.48 -10.13 8.34
N PHE A 999 -13.13 -11.12 8.94
CA PHE A 999 -14.53 -10.99 9.35
C PHE A 999 -14.60 -10.01 10.53
N ARG A 1000 -15.17 -8.83 10.30
CA ARG A 1000 -15.35 -7.79 11.33
C ARG A 1000 -16.78 -7.68 11.84
N GLY A 1001 -17.66 -8.56 11.35
CA GLY A 1001 -19.10 -8.56 11.60
C GLY A 1001 -19.90 -8.19 10.37
N THR A 1002 -21.21 -8.35 10.43
CA THR A 1002 -22.16 -8.02 9.35
C THR A 1002 -23.33 -7.23 9.89
N SER A 1003 -23.56 -6.04 9.35
CA SER A 1003 -24.74 -5.22 9.62
C SER A 1003 -25.88 -5.61 8.68
N LEU A 1004 -27.07 -5.78 9.23
CA LEU A 1004 -28.34 -5.94 8.52
C LEU A 1004 -29.13 -4.65 8.63
N PHE A 1005 -29.58 -4.14 7.50
CA PHE A 1005 -30.27 -2.88 7.34
C PHE A 1005 -31.71 -3.11 6.90
N GLN A 1006 -32.64 -2.42 7.55
CA GLN A 1006 -34.05 -2.37 7.19
C GLN A 1006 -34.36 -1.06 6.48
N PRO A 1007 -35.12 -1.06 5.38
CA PRO A 1007 -35.58 0.19 4.77
C PRO A 1007 -36.53 0.96 5.72
N THR A 1008 -36.45 2.28 5.65
CA THR A 1008 -37.42 3.20 6.26
C THR A 1008 -38.80 3.07 5.61
N ALA A 1009 -39.84 3.60 6.25
CA ALA A 1009 -41.22 3.43 5.77
C ALA A 1009 -41.50 4.10 4.41
N ASP A 1010 -40.68 5.08 4.02
CA ASP A 1010 -40.70 5.75 2.73
C ASP A 1010 -39.73 5.13 1.70
N GLU A 1011 -38.98 4.09 2.08
CA GLU A 1011 -37.99 3.39 1.26
C GLU A 1011 -36.84 4.29 0.74
N LEU A 1012 -36.67 5.48 1.32
CA LEU A 1012 -35.63 6.43 0.92
C LEU A 1012 -34.32 6.26 1.70
N ASP A 1013 -34.33 5.59 2.85
CA ASP A 1013 -33.17 5.40 3.71
C ASP A 1013 -33.21 4.02 4.40
N TYR A 1014 -32.17 3.70 5.16
CA TYR A 1014 -32.01 2.44 5.87
C TYR A 1014 -31.61 2.65 7.33
N VAL A 1015 -32.13 1.81 8.22
CA VAL A 1015 -31.75 1.75 9.64
C VAL A 1015 -31.13 0.39 9.97
N VAL A 1016 -30.14 0.34 10.86
CA VAL A 1016 -29.54 -0.93 11.31
C VAL A 1016 -30.57 -1.73 12.11
N ALA A 1017 -30.94 -2.90 11.61
CA ALA A 1017 -31.84 -3.83 12.27
C ALA A 1017 -31.09 -4.83 13.16
N SER A 1018 -29.94 -5.32 12.69
CA SER A 1018 -29.12 -6.28 13.43
C SER A 1018 -27.64 -6.23 13.04
N ILE A 1019 -26.75 -6.77 13.86
CA ILE A 1019 -25.33 -6.98 13.57
C ILE A 1019 -24.95 -8.36 14.10
N ALA A 1020 -24.43 -9.21 13.23
CA ALA A 1020 -23.75 -10.44 13.62
C ALA A 1020 -22.28 -10.13 13.87
N GLY A 1021 -21.87 -10.15 15.14
CA GLY A 1021 -20.48 -9.87 15.54
C GLY A 1021 -19.53 -11.07 15.37
N LEU A 1022 -20.06 -12.29 15.26
CA LEU A 1022 -19.28 -13.52 15.09
C LEU A 1022 -19.72 -14.28 13.84
N PRO A 1023 -18.79 -14.92 13.13
CA PRO A 1023 -19.12 -15.64 11.91
C PRO A 1023 -19.79 -16.99 12.22
N SER A 1024 -20.88 -17.27 11.51
CA SER A 1024 -21.64 -18.52 11.56
C SER A 1024 -20.90 -19.64 10.81
N VAL A 1025 -21.01 -20.88 11.28
CA VAL A 1025 -20.55 -22.06 10.53
C VAL A 1025 -21.67 -22.48 9.59
N MET A 1026 -21.48 -22.32 8.29
CA MET A 1026 -22.51 -22.57 7.29
C MET A 1026 -21.93 -23.04 5.96
N GLY A 1027 -22.78 -23.63 5.12
CA GLY A 1027 -22.40 -24.28 3.88
C GLY A 1027 -23.60 -24.90 3.16
N GLN A 1028 -23.35 -25.97 2.41
CA GLN A 1028 -24.39 -26.71 1.68
C GLN A 1028 -24.14 -28.22 1.71
N THR A 1029 -25.19 -29.02 1.51
CA THR A 1029 -25.09 -30.47 1.33
C THR A 1029 -24.48 -30.81 -0.02
N VAL A 1030 -23.65 -31.86 -0.08
CA VAL A 1030 -23.08 -32.37 -1.34
C VAL A 1030 -23.67 -33.73 -1.72
N THR A 1031 -24.31 -34.40 -0.77
CA THR A 1031 -25.09 -35.62 -1.00
C THR A 1031 -26.52 -35.41 -0.56
N THR A 1032 -27.46 -36.09 -1.20
CA THR A 1032 -28.86 -36.15 -0.74
C THR A 1032 -28.94 -36.74 0.66
N LEU A 1033 -29.65 -36.10 1.59
CA LEU A 1033 -30.05 -36.68 2.87
C LEU A 1033 -31.44 -37.29 2.73
N ALA A 1034 -31.53 -38.61 2.76
CA ALA A 1034 -32.80 -39.32 2.65
C ALA A 1034 -33.70 -39.12 3.89
N VAL A 1035 -34.98 -39.47 3.73
CA VAL A 1035 -35.96 -39.50 4.82
C VAL A 1035 -35.46 -40.43 5.93
N GLY A 1036 -35.49 -39.94 7.18
CA GLY A 1036 -35.00 -40.65 8.36
C GLY A 1036 -36.07 -40.89 9.42
N PRO A 1037 -35.75 -41.64 10.48
CA PRO A 1037 -36.64 -41.77 11.63
C PRO A 1037 -36.58 -40.52 12.52
N ALA A 1038 -37.74 -40.07 12.98
CA ALA A 1038 -37.86 -39.08 14.04
C ALA A 1038 -37.68 -39.75 15.44
N TRP A 1039 -37.42 -38.97 16.49
CA TRP A 1039 -37.41 -39.39 17.92
C TRP A 1039 -36.38 -40.46 18.34
N ARG A 1040 -35.49 -40.89 17.43
CA ARG A 1040 -34.41 -41.85 17.71
C ARG A 1040 -33.20 -41.56 16.83
N TRP A 1041 -32.06 -42.13 17.19
CA TRP A 1041 -30.85 -42.03 16.37
C TRP A 1041 -31.06 -42.68 14.98
N ASP A 1042 -30.90 -41.86 13.94
CA ASP A 1042 -30.69 -42.31 12.58
C ASP A 1042 -29.24 -42.76 12.41
N ARG A 1043 -29.04 -44.07 12.33
CA ARG A 1043 -27.73 -44.70 12.15
C ARG A 1043 -27.50 -45.16 10.72
N VAL A 1044 -28.49 -44.99 9.84
CA VAL A 1044 -28.46 -45.49 8.46
C VAL A 1044 -28.09 -44.37 7.50
N ASN A 1045 -28.72 -43.21 7.64
CA ASN A 1045 -28.46 -42.09 6.76
C ASN A 1045 -27.23 -41.29 7.22
N SER A 1046 -26.47 -40.81 6.24
CA SER A 1046 -25.39 -39.83 6.41
C SER A 1046 -25.53 -38.74 5.34
N VAL A 1047 -24.95 -37.58 5.60
CA VAL A 1047 -24.93 -36.46 4.66
C VAL A 1047 -23.54 -35.84 4.63
N GLU A 1048 -23.03 -35.59 3.44
CA GLU A 1048 -21.80 -34.82 3.26
C GLU A 1048 -22.14 -33.34 3.11
N VAL A 1049 -21.40 -32.48 3.79
CA VAL A 1049 -21.55 -31.02 3.74
C VAL A 1049 -20.22 -30.39 3.33
N GLN A 1050 -20.30 -29.39 2.46
CA GLN A 1050 -19.21 -28.49 2.13
C GLN A 1050 -19.44 -27.19 2.90
N LEU A 1051 -18.52 -26.84 3.79
CA LEU A 1051 -18.58 -25.58 4.54
C LEU A 1051 -17.96 -24.45 3.71
N ASP A 1052 -18.62 -23.29 3.74
CA ASP A 1052 -18.02 -22.04 3.27
C ASP A 1052 -17.10 -21.44 4.34
N TYR A 1053 -17.44 -21.67 5.61
CA TYR A 1053 -16.68 -21.19 6.75
C TYR A 1053 -16.86 -22.07 7.99
N GLY A 1054 -15.79 -22.23 8.75
CA GLY A 1054 -15.79 -22.90 10.06
C GLY A 1054 -15.40 -24.37 9.99
N SER A 1055 -15.55 -25.05 11.12
CA SER A 1055 -15.22 -26.47 11.29
C SER A 1055 -16.28 -27.16 12.14
N LEU A 1056 -16.40 -28.48 11.96
CA LEU A 1056 -17.33 -29.33 12.70
C LEU A 1056 -16.55 -30.35 13.52
N GLN A 1057 -17.14 -30.80 14.63
CA GLN A 1057 -16.54 -31.79 15.51
C GLN A 1057 -17.56 -32.83 15.98
N SER A 1058 -17.09 -34.06 16.18
CA SER A 1058 -17.87 -35.12 16.80
C SER A 1058 -18.02 -34.84 18.30
N LEU A 1059 -19.19 -35.14 18.88
CA LEU A 1059 -19.46 -34.96 20.30
C LEU A 1059 -20.02 -36.24 20.91
N ALA A 1060 -19.77 -36.42 22.22
CA ALA A 1060 -20.35 -37.53 22.99
C ALA A 1060 -21.87 -37.40 23.10
N ASP A 1061 -22.56 -38.54 23.23
CA ASP A 1061 -24.02 -38.66 23.30
C ASP A 1061 -24.64 -37.69 24.29
N GLU A 1062 -24.05 -37.53 25.47
CA GLU A 1062 -24.56 -36.67 26.54
C GLU A 1062 -24.59 -35.20 26.12
N ARG A 1063 -23.59 -34.76 25.34
CA ARG A 1063 -23.51 -33.38 24.84
C ARG A 1063 -24.53 -33.15 23.72
N VAL A 1064 -24.68 -34.11 22.82
CA VAL A 1064 -25.66 -34.01 21.73
C VAL A 1064 -27.08 -34.06 22.28
N LEU A 1065 -27.39 -34.97 23.21
CA LEU A 1065 -28.70 -35.03 23.87
C LEU A 1065 -28.99 -33.79 24.73
N ALA A 1066 -27.97 -33.04 25.15
CA ALA A 1066 -28.12 -31.73 25.81
C ALA A 1066 -28.30 -30.55 24.82
N GLY A 1067 -28.47 -30.81 23.52
CA GLY A 1067 -28.73 -29.79 22.50
C GLY A 1067 -27.52 -29.37 21.66
N ALA A 1068 -26.32 -29.92 21.90
CA ALA A 1068 -25.14 -29.59 21.10
C ALA A 1068 -25.20 -30.20 19.69
N ASN A 1069 -24.37 -29.72 18.76
CA ASN A 1069 -24.34 -30.13 17.35
C ASN A 1069 -25.69 -29.99 16.63
N ALA A 1070 -26.56 -29.07 17.05
CA ALA A 1070 -27.76 -28.72 16.31
C ALA A 1070 -27.40 -27.98 15.03
N ALA A 1071 -27.99 -28.39 13.91
CA ALA A 1071 -27.81 -27.79 12.61
C ALA A 1071 -29.15 -27.70 11.88
N LEU A 1072 -29.31 -26.66 11.07
CA LEU A 1072 -30.44 -26.47 10.17
C LEU A 1072 -30.04 -26.99 8.78
N ILE A 1073 -30.78 -27.96 8.26
CA ILE A 1073 -30.74 -28.36 6.85
C ILE A 1073 -32.05 -27.99 6.18
N ASP A 1074 -32.01 -27.06 5.23
CA ASP A 1074 -33.20 -26.36 4.72
C ASP A 1074 -34.06 -25.80 5.87
N ASN A 1075 -35.17 -26.46 6.20
CA ASN A 1075 -36.06 -26.11 7.32
C ASN A 1075 -36.07 -27.15 8.45
N GLU A 1076 -35.36 -28.27 8.30
CA GLU A 1076 -35.25 -29.30 9.33
C GLU A 1076 -34.13 -28.95 10.32
N ILE A 1077 -34.45 -28.96 11.61
CA ILE A 1077 -33.44 -28.90 12.66
C ILE A 1077 -33.06 -30.34 13.02
N LEU A 1078 -31.79 -30.69 12.83
CA LEU A 1078 -31.24 -31.98 13.21
C LEU A 1078 -30.01 -31.82 14.09
N GLN A 1079 -29.59 -32.90 14.74
CA GLN A 1079 -28.31 -32.96 15.44
C GLN A 1079 -27.47 -34.11 14.91
N PHE A 1080 -26.13 -34.01 15.01
CA PHE A 1080 -25.21 -35.07 14.58
C PHE A 1080 -24.25 -35.48 15.70
N GLY A 1081 -24.03 -36.79 15.85
CA GLY A 1081 -23.05 -37.34 16.78
C GLY A 1081 -21.65 -37.42 16.19
N GLN A 1082 -21.53 -37.66 14.89
CA GLN A 1082 -20.27 -37.84 14.19
C GLN A 1082 -20.10 -36.84 13.05
N ALA A 1083 -18.92 -36.22 13.00
CA ALA A 1083 -18.43 -35.38 11.91
C ALA A 1083 -17.02 -35.84 11.53
N GLU A 1084 -16.90 -36.44 10.35
CA GLU A 1084 -15.65 -36.94 9.77
C GLU A 1084 -15.16 -35.95 8.70
N LEU A 1085 -13.95 -35.39 8.84
CA LEU A 1085 -13.34 -34.52 7.81
C LEU A 1085 -12.83 -35.41 6.67
N ILE A 1086 -13.38 -35.24 5.46
CA ILE A 1086 -13.08 -36.07 4.29
C ILE A 1086 -12.41 -35.28 3.15
N GLY A 1087 -12.22 -33.97 3.34
CA GLY A 1087 -11.54 -33.05 2.42
C GLY A 1087 -11.49 -31.64 3.03
N GLU A 1088 -10.83 -30.69 2.37
CA GLU A 1088 -10.78 -29.30 2.84
C GLU A 1088 -12.20 -28.71 2.96
N GLY A 1089 -12.60 -28.32 4.18
CA GLY A 1089 -13.94 -27.82 4.48
C GLY A 1089 -15.08 -28.82 4.28
N ARG A 1090 -14.79 -30.10 3.97
CA ARG A 1090 -15.80 -31.12 3.64
C ARG A 1090 -15.93 -32.15 4.75
N TYR A 1091 -17.14 -32.32 5.26
CA TYR A 1091 -17.44 -33.23 6.35
C TYR A 1091 -18.54 -34.24 5.99
N ARG A 1092 -18.38 -35.49 6.43
CA ARG A 1092 -19.46 -36.47 6.48
C ARG A 1092 -20.10 -36.48 7.86
N LEU A 1093 -21.39 -36.19 7.91
CA LEU A 1093 -22.22 -36.21 9.11
C LEU A 1093 -23.00 -37.51 9.19
N SER A 1094 -22.97 -38.16 10.35
CA SER A 1094 -23.71 -39.39 10.59
C SER A 1094 -24.16 -39.47 12.04
N ARG A 1095 -24.98 -40.49 12.34
CA ARG A 1095 -25.60 -40.66 13.66
C ARG A 1095 -26.45 -39.43 13.98
N LEU A 1096 -27.56 -39.28 13.26
CA LEU A 1096 -28.37 -38.06 13.26
C LEU A 1096 -29.55 -38.18 14.24
N LEU A 1097 -29.96 -37.07 14.87
CA LEU A 1097 -31.26 -36.92 15.52
C LEU A 1097 -32.08 -35.96 14.65
N ARG A 1098 -33.14 -36.47 14.02
CA ARG A 1098 -33.92 -35.76 13.01
C ARG A 1098 -35.12 -35.02 13.63
N GLY A 1099 -35.60 -33.98 12.97
CA GLY A 1099 -36.84 -33.25 13.28
C GLY A 1099 -36.91 -32.61 14.67
N GLN A 1100 -35.80 -32.14 15.20
CA GLN A 1100 -35.73 -31.50 16.52
C GLN A 1100 -36.56 -30.21 16.58
N ARG A 1101 -36.95 -29.79 17.78
CA ARG A 1101 -37.70 -28.53 18.00
C ARG A 1101 -38.98 -28.42 17.15
N GLY A 1102 -39.72 -29.51 16.96
CA GLY A 1102 -41.02 -29.51 16.27
C GLY A 1102 -40.94 -29.56 14.74
N THR A 1103 -39.77 -29.86 14.18
CA THR A 1103 -39.53 -29.93 12.73
C THR A 1103 -39.71 -31.34 12.15
N GLU A 1104 -40.48 -32.23 12.79
CA GLU A 1104 -40.63 -33.62 12.32
C GLU A 1104 -41.28 -33.72 10.93
N HIS A 1105 -42.12 -32.76 10.57
CA HIS A 1105 -42.73 -32.65 9.25
C HIS A 1105 -41.73 -32.25 8.15
N GLU A 1106 -40.57 -31.71 8.54
CA GLU A 1106 -39.46 -31.35 7.64
C GLU A 1106 -38.49 -32.52 7.44
N ILE A 1107 -38.76 -33.71 8.01
CA ILE A 1107 -37.97 -34.92 7.74
C ILE A 1107 -38.36 -35.45 6.36
N ILE A 1108 -37.88 -34.76 5.34
CA ILE A 1108 -38.07 -35.06 3.93
C ILE A 1108 -36.74 -35.52 3.32
N SER A 1109 -36.74 -35.78 2.01
CA SER A 1109 -35.50 -35.97 1.27
C SER A 1109 -34.91 -34.60 0.96
N HIS A 1110 -33.77 -34.26 1.56
CA HIS A 1110 -33.03 -33.03 1.23
C HIS A 1110 -32.10 -33.31 0.05
N PRO A 1111 -32.25 -32.61 -1.08
CA PRO A 1111 -31.38 -32.79 -2.24
C PRO A 1111 -29.94 -32.33 -1.97
N ILE A 1112 -29.07 -32.53 -2.96
CA ILE A 1112 -27.77 -31.85 -3.01
C ILE A 1112 -27.97 -30.33 -3.08
N ALA A 1113 -26.99 -29.57 -2.59
CA ALA A 1113 -27.02 -28.10 -2.48
C ALA A 1113 -28.08 -27.53 -1.51
N SER A 1114 -28.68 -28.36 -0.65
CA SER A 1114 -29.51 -27.90 0.46
C SER A 1114 -28.69 -27.06 1.44
N ARG A 1115 -29.31 -26.04 2.04
CA ARG A 1115 -28.65 -25.14 3.00
C ARG A 1115 -28.18 -25.93 4.23
N PHE A 1116 -26.99 -25.62 4.76
CA PHE A 1116 -26.51 -26.10 6.05
C PHE A 1116 -26.05 -24.94 6.94
N ILE A 1117 -26.57 -24.85 8.17
CA ILE A 1117 -26.13 -23.86 9.18
C ILE A 1117 -25.98 -24.57 10.53
N LEU A 1118 -24.81 -24.50 11.17
CA LEU A 1118 -24.65 -24.92 12.56
C LEU A 1118 -25.27 -23.87 13.48
N LEU A 1119 -26.19 -24.31 14.33
CA LEU A 1119 -26.94 -23.45 15.23
C LEU A 1119 -26.15 -23.20 16.52
N ASP A 1120 -25.85 -21.93 16.75
CA ASP A 1120 -25.13 -21.39 17.91
C ASP A 1120 -25.72 -20.01 18.24
N PRO A 1121 -26.45 -19.86 19.36
CA PRO A 1121 -27.08 -18.58 19.73
C PRO A 1121 -26.10 -17.40 19.80
N SER A 1122 -24.81 -17.64 20.04
CA SER A 1122 -23.80 -16.59 20.08
C SER A 1122 -23.40 -16.04 18.70
N ARG A 1123 -23.72 -16.77 17.62
CA ARG A 1123 -23.36 -16.44 16.23
C ARG A 1123 -24.56 -16.00 15.38
N GLN A 1124 -25.77 -16.38 15.77
CA GLN A 1124 -26.98 -16.02 15.03
C GLN A 1124 -27.87 -15.03 15.80
N PRO A 1125 -27.70 -13.72 15.58
CA PRO A 1125 -28.55 -12.72 16.22
C PRO A 1125 -30.00 -12.86 15.73
N ARG A 1126 -30.92 -12.39 16.59
CA ARG A 1126 -32.37 -12.55 16.41
C ARG A 1126 -33.09 -11.20 16.35
N PRO A 1127 -33.15 -10.52 15.19
CA PRO A 1127 -33.92 -9.28 15.04
C PRO A 1127 -35.41 -9.49 15.31
N THR A 1128 -36.02 -8.51 16.00
CA THR A 1128 -37.47 -8.44 16.26
C THR A 1128 -38.15 -7.42 15.35
N PHE A 1129 -39.43 -7.62 15.05
CA PHE A 1129 -40.20 -6.69 14.22
C PHE A 1129 -41.71 -6.75 14.56
N GLY A 1130 -42.48 -5.82 14.01
CA GLY A 1130 -43.91 -5.70 14.29
C GLY A 1130 -44.73 -6.88 13.76
N VAL A 1131 -45.67 -7.37 14.58
CA VAL A 1131 -46.62 -8.47 14.24
C VAL A 1131 -47.36 -8.20 12.93
N SER A 1132 -47.63 -6.94 12.61
CA SER A 1132 -48.30 -6.52 11.36
C SER A 1132 -47.52 -6.82 10.08
N ARG A 1133 -46.21 -7.13 10.17
CA ARG A 1133 -45.38 -7.45 8.99
C ARG A 1133 -45.15 -8.95 8.80
N ILE A 1134 -45.76 -9.82 9.63
CA ILE A 1134 -45.70 -11.27 9.40
C ILE A 1134 -46.28 -11.56 8.00
N GLY A 1135 -45.56 -12.34 7.20
CA GLY A 1135 -45.91 -12.65 5.82
C GLY A 1135 -45.61 -11.55 4.80
N SER A 1136 -45.06 -10.40 5.21
CA SER A 1136 -44.61 -9.35 4.28
C SER A 1136 -43.19 -9.63 3.79
N SER A 1137 -42.98 -9.52 2.48
CA SER A 1137 -41.64 -9.58 1.88
C SER A 1137 -40.95 -8.22 2.03
N ILE A 1138 -39.74 -8.22 2.58
CA ILE A 1138 -38.93 -7.01 2.78
C ILE A 1138 -37.61 -7.19 2.04
N ALA A 1139 -37.19 -6.17 1.29
CA ALA A 1139 -35.86 -6.08 0.69
C ALA A 1139 -34.88 -5.54 1.74
N TRP A 1140 -34.19 -6.45 2.41
CA TRP A 1140 -33.15 -6.10 3.38
C TRP A 1140 -31.85 -5.78 2.66
N ARG A 1141 -31.03 -4.92 3.25
CA ARG A 1141 -29.63 -4.80 2.84
C ARG A 1141 -28.71 -5.34 3.90
N PHE A 1142 -27.57 -5.88 3.51
CA PHE A 1142 -26.50 -6.21 4.45
C PHE A 1142 -25.16 -5.71 3.92
N ALA A 1143 -24.23 -5.44 4.83
CA ALA A 1143 -22.85 -5.07 4.50
C ALA A 1143 -21.91 -5.51 5.63
N PRO A 1144 -20.65 -5.84 5.34
CA PRO A 1144 -19.67 -6.13 6.38
C PRO A 1144 -19.30 -4.85 7.15
N VAL A 1145 -19.06 -4.96 8.45
CA VAL A 1145 -18.66 -3.81 9.28
C VAL A 1145 -17.27 -3.32 8.85
N PRO A 1146 -17.06 -2.00 8.67
CA PRO A 1146 -17.94 -0.88 9.01
C PRO A 1146 -18.80 -0.32 7.87
N GLN A 1147 -18.86 -0.98 6.71
CA GLN A 1147 -19.58 -0.46 5.55
C GLN A 1147 -21.07 -0.24 5.82
N GLY A 1148 -21.61 0.83 5.24
CA GLY A 1148 -23.03 1.16 5.27
C GLY A 1148 -23.87 0.48 4.17
N PRO A 1149 -25.17 0.79 4.08
CA PRO A 1149 -26.10 0.21 3.09
C PRO A 1149 -25.83 0.67 1.65
N ALA A 1150 -24.88 1.58 1.44
CA ALA A 1150 -24.40 2.04 0.13
C ALA A 1150 -22.92 1.68 -0.11
N GLY A 1151 -22.31 0.87 0.77
CA GLY A 1151 -20.93 0.42 0.61
C GLY A 1151 -20.76 -0.56 -0.56
N ASP A 1152 -19.54 -0.69 -1.06
CA ASP A 1152 -19.21 -1.52 -2.23
C ASP A 1152 -19.49 -3.01 -2.03
N LEU A 1153 -19.49 -3.48 -0.77
CA LEU A 1153 -19.84 -4.85 -0.37
C LEU A 1153 -21.26 -4.95 0.18
N SER A 1154 -22.10 -3.94 -0.05
CA SER A 1154 -23.50 -3.98 0.32
C SER A 1154 -24.30 -4.75 -0.73
N GLU A 1155 -25.05 -5.74 -0.25
CA GLU A 1155 -25.94 -6.56 -1.08
C GLU A 1155 -27.37 -6.50 -0.56
N GLU A 1156 -28.32 -6.77 -1.46
CA GLU A 1156 -29.74 -6.85 -1.15
C GLU A 1156 -30.20 -8.31 -1.03
N LEU A 1157 -31.05 -8.58 -0.04
CA LEU A 1157 -31.69 -9.87 0.16
C LEU A 1157 -33.17 -9.68 0.48
N VAL A 1158 -34.05 -10.28 -0.33
CA VAL A 1158 -35.48 -10.30 -0.05
C VAL A 1158 -35.80 -11.44 0.90
N PHE A 1159 -36.44 -11.13 2.03
CA PHE A 1159 -36.83 -12.13 3.03
C PHE A 1159 -38.26 -11.90 3.52
N THR A 1160 -39.01 -13.00 3.67
CA THR A 1160 -40.38 -13.01 4.19
C THR A 1160 -40.39 -13.84 5.48
N ASN A 1161 -40.65 -13.19 6.60
CA ASN A 1161 -40.81 -13.90 7.86
C ASN A 1161 -42.26 -14.37 8.02
N THR A 1162 -42.48 -15.68 8.15
CA THR A 1162 -43.81 -16.27 8.36
C THR A 1162 -44.20 -16.40 9.83
N GLY A 1163 -43.28 -16.17 10.75
CA GLY A 1163 -43.50 -16.20 12.19
C GLY A 1163 -43.36 -17.60 12.81
N ASN A 1164 -42.54 -18.50 12.25
CA ASN A 1164 -42.40 -19.88 12.73
C ASN A 1164 -41.96 -19.97 14.20
N GLY A 1165 -41.22 -18.99 14.72
CA GLY A 1165 -40.89 -18.92 16.16
C GLY A 1165 -42.12 -18.81 17.10
N LEU A 1166 -43.27 -18.36 16.57
CA LEU A 1166 -44.55 -18.24 17.28
C LEU A 1166 -45.50 -19.41 17.01
N ARG A 1167 -45.15 -20.32 16.09
CA ARG A 1167 -46.03 -21.40 15.64
C ARG A 1167 -46.08 -22.54 16.66
N PRO A 1168 -47.26 -22.93 17.19
CA PRO A 1168 -47.38 -24.08 18.08
C PRO A 1168 -46.94 -25.39 17.40
N PHE A 1169 -46.29 -26.26 18.17
CA PHE A 1169 -45.89 -27.60 17.73
C PHE A 1169 -47.10 -28.51 17.54
N SER A 1170 -46.96 -29.51 16.67
CA SER A 1170 -48.07 -30.41 16.37
C SER A 1170 -48.41 -31.31 17.56
N PRO A 1171 -49.69 -31.48 17.94
CA PRO A 1171 -50.06 -32.43 18.98
C PRO A 1171 -49.67 -33.87 18.61
N VAL A 1172 -49.41 -34.73 19.59
CA VAL A 1172 -48.96 -36.12 19.34
C VAL A 1172 -49.85 -37.14 20.01
N TYR A 1173 -49.61 -38.44 19.75
CA TYR A 1173 -50.44 -39.54 20.29
C TYR A 1173 -51.93 -39.35 20.00
N LEU A 1174 -52.25 -39.08 18.74
CA LEU A 1174 -53.63 -39.05 18.28
C LEU A 1174 -54.27 -40.42 18.54
N HIS A 1175 -55.40 -40.42 19.25
CA HIS A 1175 -56.14 -41.62 19.58
C HIS A 1175 -57.62 -41.37 19.26
N ALA A 1176 -58.23 -42.35 18.62
CA ALA A 1176 -59.67 -42.36 18.40
C ALA A 1176 -60.21 -43.71 18.87
N GLY A 1177 -61.25 -43.66 19.71
CA GLY A 1177 -61.95 -44.85 20.18
C GLY A 1177 -63.45 -44.67 20.05
N ARG A 1178 -64.13 -45.64 19.43
CA ARG A 1178 -65.59 -45.67 19.37
C ARG A 1178 -66.15 -46.27 20.65
N ASP A 1179 -67.10 -45.58 21.26
CA ASP A 1179 -67.90 -46.15 22.36
C ASP A 1179 -68.95 -47.11 21.76
N PRO A 1180 -68.91 -48.42 22.11
CA PRO A 1180 -69.83 -49.41 21.57
C PRO A 1180 -71.29 -49.21 22.02
N ALA A 1181 -71.55 -48.45 23.09
CA ALA A 1181 -72.92 -48.20 23.59
C ALA A 1181 -73.60 -47.01 22.90
N SER A 1182 -72.86 -45.92 22.67
CA SER A 1182 -73.39 -44.67 22.09
C SER A 1182 -73.10 -44.51 20.59
N GLY A 1183 -72.06 -45.17 20.08
CA GLY A 1183 -71.55 -44.93 18.73
C GLY A 1183 -70.74 -43.64 18.59
N ASP A 1184 -70.53 -42.89 19.68
CA ASP A 1184 -69.70 -41.69 19.67
C ASP A 1184 -68.22 -42.05 19.55
N VAL A 1185 -67.44 -41.16 18.94
CA VAL A 1185 -65.99 -41.32 18.80
C VAL A 1185 -65.30 -40.32 19.69
N ASN A 1186 -64.49 -40.80 20.63
CA ASN A 1186 -63.63 -39.96 21.45
C ASN A 1186 -62.29 -39.77 20.74
N LEU A 1187 -62.02 -38.55 20.28
CA LEU A 1187 -60.73 -38.14 19.74
C LEU A 1187 -59.91 -37.50 20.86
N SER A 1188 -58.70 -37.97 21.11
CA SER A 1188 -57.79 -37.39 22.11
C SER A 1188 -56.36 -37.30 21.59
N TRP A 1189 -55.57 -36.41 22.18
CA TRP A 1189 -54.17 -36.18 21.83
C TRP A 1189 -53.37 -35.68 23.04
N ILE A 1190 -52.05 -35.59 22.90
CA ILE A 1190 -51.14 -35.03 23.89
C ILE A 1190 -50.58 -33.70 23.38
N ARG A 1191 -50.68 -32.66 24.21
CA ARG A 1191 -50.13 -31.32 23.95
C ARG A 1191 -48.60 -31.38 23.81
N ARG A 1192 -48.06 -30.65 22.84
CA ARG A 1192 -46.63 -30.29 22.80
C ARG A 1192 -46.47 -28.81 23.10
N THR A 1193 -45.32 -28.41 23.60
CA THR A 1193 -44.98 -27.00 23.83
C THR A 1193 -43.67 -26.68 23.16
N ARG A 1194 -43.54 -25.42 22.73
CA ARG A 1194 -42.28 -24.85 22.23
C ARG A 1194 -41.40 -24.28 23.35
N LEU A 1195 -41.92 -24.18 24.58
CA LEU A 1195 -41.27 -23.57 25.74
C LEU A 1195 -41.22 -24.54 26.92
N GLY A 1196 -40.04 -24.92 27.42
CA GLY A 1196 -39.89 -25.70 28.65
C GLY A 1196 -40.37 -27.15 28.56
N GLY A 1197 -40.51 -27.70 27.34
CA GLY A 1197 -41.04 -29.05 27.10
C GLY A 1197 -40.13 -30.19 27.54
N ASP A 1198 -38.83 -29.93 27.70
CA ASP A 1198 -37.81 -30.94 27.97
C ASP A 1198 -37.48 -31.09 29.47
N ALA A 1199 -38.32 -30.57 30.37
CA ALA A 1199 -38.04 -30.63 31.81
C ALA A 1199 -38.25 -32.01 32.44
N TRP A 1200 -39.04 -32.92 31.82
CA TRP A 1200 -39.41 -34.28 32.29
C TRP A 1200 -39.96 -34.40 33.74
N LEU A 1201 -40.11 -33.30 34.46
CA LEU A 1201 -40.47 -33.25 35.89
C LEU A 1201 -41.98 -33.08 36.13
N SER A 1202 -42.74 -32.56 35.17
CA SER A 1202 -44.17 -32.30 35.29
C SER A 1202 -44.88 -32.44 33.94
N GLU A 1203 -46.20 -32.27 33.94
CA GLU A 1203 -46.94 -32.07 32.69
C GLU A 1203 -46.33 -30.90 31.90
N VAL A 1204 -46.30 -31.05 30.58
CA VAL A 1204 -45.70 -30.11 29.64
C VAL A 1204 -46.37 -28.73 29.80
N PRO A 1205 -45.62 -27.64 30.07
CA PRO A 1205 -46.20 -26.33 30.34
C PRO A 1205 -46.95 -25.77 29.12
N LEU A 1206 -47.97 -24.96 29.36
CA LEU A 1206 -48.69 -24.23 28.30
C LEU A 1206 -47.86 -23.02 27.86
N GLY A 1207 -47.35 -23.05 26.62
CA GLY A 1207 -46.57 -21.97 26.02
C GLY A 1207 -47.37 -20.88 25.29
N GLU A 1208 -48.70 -20.97 25.31
CA GLU A 1208 -49.65 -20.05 24.67
C GLU A 1208 -50.56 -19.40 25.72
N GLU A 1209 -51.22 -18.27 25.42
CA GLU A 1209 -52.02 -17.56 26.43
C GLU A 1209 -53.23 -18.36 26.93
N ASN A 1210 -53.79 -19.21 26.06
CA ASN A 1210 -54.88 -20.13 26.40
C ASN A 1210 -54.66 -21.45 25.68
N GLU A 1211 -55.12 -22.55 26.30
CA GLU A 1211 -55.15 -23.84 25.64
C GLU A 1211 -56.35 -23.93 24.68
N ALA A 1212 -56.09 -24.06 23.38
CA ALA A 1212 -57.11 -24.19 22.34
C ALA A 1212 -56.61 -25.03 21.15
N TYR A 1213 -57.51 -25.78 20.52
CA TYR A 1213 -57.20 -26.66 19.39
C TYR A 1213 -58.24 -26.57 18.26
N ASP A 1214 -57.78 -26.64 17.01
CA ASP A 1214 -58.58 -26.89 15.81
C ASP A 1214 -58.59 -28.38 15.54
N VAL A 1215 -59.75 -29.02 15.65
CA VAL A 1215 -59.93 -30.40 15.19
C VAL A 1215 -60.73 -30.39 13.90
N GLN A 1216 -60.14 -30.93 12.85
CA GLN A 1216 -60.77 -31.04 11.54
C GLN A 1216 -61.00 -32.51 11.17
N VAL A 1217 -62.24 -32.86 10.87
CA VAL A 1217 -62.63 -34.18 10.35
C VAL A 1217 -62.67 -34.11 8.83
N MET A 1218 -62.05 -35.08 8.18
CA MET A 1218 -61.73 -35.06 6.75
C MET A 1218 -62.39 -36.24 6.02
N SER A 1219 -62.72 -36.04 4.74
CA SER A 1219 -62.99 -37.11 3.78
C SER A 1219 -62.11 -36.88 2.54
N GLY A 1220 -61.12 -37.76 2.36
CA GLY A 1220 -60.00 -37.49 1.46
C GLY A 1220 -59.32 -36.17 1.82
N SER A 1221 -59.18 -35.25 0.86
CA SER A 1221 -58.63 -33.91 1.07
C SER A 1221 -59.66 -32.86 1.51
N THR A 1222 -60.95 -33.20 1.62
CA THR A 1222 -62.01 -32.25 1.94
C THR A 1222 -62.27 -32.20 3.45
N VAL A 1223 -62.24 -31.01 4.04
CA VAL A 1223 -62.63 -30.77 5.44
C VAL A 1223 -64.15 -30.83 5.53
N LEU A 1224 -64.69 -31.81 6.26
CA LEU A 1224 -66.13 -31.96 6.51
C LEU A 1224 -66.59 -31.14 7.71
N ARG A 1225 -65.76 -31.08 8.76
CA ARG A 1225 -66.08 -30.36 10.00
C ARG A 1225 -64.82 -29.77 10.61
N THR A 1226 -64.91 -28.55 11.11
CA THR A 1226 -63.89 -27.92 11.96
C THR A 1226 -64.51 -27.56 13.30
N THR A 1227 -63.91 -28.01 14.40
CA THR A 1227 -64.37 -27.75 15.76
C THR A 1227 -63.23 -27.17 16.60
N ARG A 1228 -63.50 -26.07 17.32
CA ARG A 1228 -62.58 -25.49 18.33
C ARG A 1228 -62.85 -26.13 19.68
N VAL A 1229 -61.82 -26.64 20.36
CA VAL A 1229 -61.92 -27.17 21.73
C VAL A 1229 -60.85 -26.55 22.64
N ALA A 1230 -61.15 -26.45 23.94
CA ALA A 1230 -60.25 -25.89 24.96
C ALA A 1230 -59.56 -26.96 25.83
N ALA A 1231 -59.70 -28.23 25.45
CA ALA A 1231 -59.09 -29.38 26.11
C ALA A 1231 -58.54 -30.34 25.03
N PRO A 1232 -57.56 -31.20 25.34
CA PRO A 1232 -56.92 -32.09 24.37
C PRO A 1232 -57.80 -33.32 24.00
N MET A 1233 -59.10 -33.09 23.83
CA MET A 1233 -60.08 -34.09 23.43
C MET A 1233 -61.30 -33.48 22.71
N LEU A 1234 -61.93 -34.26 21.83
CA LEU A 1234 -63.19 -33.95 21.17
C LEU A 1234 -64.10 -35.19 21.13
N PHE A 1235 -65.34 -35.03 21.61
CA PHE A 1235 -66.39 -36.02 21.41
C PHE A 1235 -67.10 -35.78 20.07
N TYR A 1236 -66.89 -36.70 19.12
CA TYR A 1236 -67.52 -36.67 17.80
C TYR A 1236 -68.74 -37.59 17.79
N THR A 1237 -69.91 -37.00 17.99
CA THR A 1237 -71.15 -37.76 18.24
C THR A 1237 -71.62 -38.56 17.02
N ALA A 1238 -72.34 -39.67 17.23
CA ALA A 1238 -72.89 -40.51 16.15
C ALA A 1238 -73.81 -39.72 15.19
N ALA A 1239 -74.52 -38.71 15.70
CA ALA A 1239 -75.34 -37.81 14.89
C ALA A 1239 -74.49 -36.92 13.97
N GLN A 1240 -73.38 -36.37 14.49
CA GLN A 1240 -72.44 -35.57 13.69
C GLN A 1240 -71.74 -36.44 12.64
N GLN A 1241 -71.35 -37.66 13.00
CA GLN A 1241 -70.80 -38.67 12.07
C GLN A 1241 -71.76 -38.94 10.90
N SER A 1242 -73.03 -39.19 11.20
CA SER A 1242 -74.04 -39.47 10.17
C SER A 1242 -74.37 -38.25 9.31
N ALA A 1243 -74.31 -37.04 9.88
CA ALA A 1243 -74.50 -35.79 9.13
C ALA A 1243 -73.35 -35.53 8.15
N ASP A 1244 -72.11 -35.80 8.57
CA ASP A 1244 -70.92 -35.48 7.77
C ASP A 1244 -70.62 -36.57 6.72
N PHE A 1245 -70.88 -37.84 7.02
CA PHE A 1245 -70.55 -38.99 6.16
C PHE A 1245 -71.78 -39.72 5.58
N GLY A 1246 -73.01 -39.32 5.91
CA GLY A 1246 -74.26 -39.99 5.50
C GLY A 1246 -74.59 -41.28 6.29
N SER A 1247 -73.59 -41.88 6.93
CA SER A 1247 -73.70 -43.00 7.87
C SER A 1247 -72.51 -42.98 8.82
N VAL A 1248 -72.56 -43.75 9.90
CA VAL A 1248 -71.43 -43.92 10.82
C VAL A 1248 -70.25 -44.62 10.10
N PRO A 1249 -69.09 -43.98 9.91
CA PRO A 1249 -67.99 -44.54 9.14
C PRO A 1249 -67.12 -45.53 9.94
N ALA A 1250 -66.56 -46.54 9.28
CA ALA A 1250 -65.66 -47.53 9.90
C ALA A 1250 -64.24 -46.98 10.17
N SER A 1251 -63.89 -45.86 9.53
CA SER A 1251 -62.63 -45.14 9.75
C SER A 1251 -62.85 -43.65 9.53
N ILE A 1252 -62.07 -42.82 10.21
CA ILE A 1252 -62.08 -41.36 10.04
C ILE A 1252 -60.66 -40.84 9.86
N THR A 1253 -60.47 -39.97 8.89
CA THR A 1253 -59.27 -39.13 8.80
C THR A 1253 -59.55 -37.83 9.53
N TRP A 1254 -58.66 -37.44 10.44
CA TRP A 1254 -58.81 -36.21 11.20
C TRP A 1254 -57.45 -35.59 11.48
N ARG A 1255 -57.42 -34.27 11.58
CA ARG A 1255 -56.21 -33.53 11.95
C ARG A 1255 -56.47 -32.56 13.09
N VAL A 1256 -55.47 -32.39 13.96
CA VAL A 1256 -55.55 -31.49 15.10
C VAL A 1256 -54.35 -30.54 15.15
N ALA A 1257 -54.60 -29.25 15.37
CA ALA A 1257 -53.56 -28.23 15.54
C ALA A 1257 -53.84 -27.40 16.80
N GLN A 1258 -52.81 -27.12 17.60
CA GLN A 1258 -52.93 -26.16 18.71
C GLN A 1258 -52.97 -24.73 18.17
N VAL A 1259 -53.74 -23.85 18.81
CA VAL A 1259 -53.98 -22.48 18.36
C VAL A 1259 -53.21 -21.49 19.22
N SER A 1260 -52.43 -20.64 18.57
CA SER A 1260 -51.88 -19.43 19.18
C SER A 1260 -52.79 -18.25 18.86
N ARG A 1261 -52.97 -17.31 19.81
CA ARG A 1261 -53.71 -16.06 19.54
C ARG A 1261 -52.95 -15.13 18.59
N VAL A 1262 -51.61 -15.15 18.65
CA VAL A 1262 -50.76 -14.24 17.86
C VAL A 1262 -50.51 -14.80 16.46
N TYR A 1263 -50.30 -16.11 16.33
CA TYR A 1263 -50.00 -16.75 15.03
C TYR A 1263 -51.23 -17.36 14.33
N GLY A 1264 -52.18 -17.91 15.09
CA GLY A 1264 -53.26 -18.75 14.56
C GLY A 1264 -52.99 -20.26 14.75
N PRO A 1265 -53.59 -21.15 13.93
CA PRO A 1265 -53.40 -22.59 14.06
C PRO A 1265 -51.95 -22.99 13.75
N GLY A 1266 -51.37 -23.81 14.65
CA GLY A 1266 -50.03 -24.36 14.53
C GLY A 1266 -49.92 -25.48 13.49
N ILE A 1267 -48.88 -26.30 13.61
CA ILE A 1267 -48.71 -27.46 12.74
C ILE A 1267 -49.76 -28.51 13.12
N ALA A 1268 -50.48 -29.04 12.13
CA ALA A 1268 -51.49 -30.07 12.37
C ALA A 1268 -50.87 -31.47 12.35
N SER A 1269 -51.27 -32.32 13.29
CA SER A 1269 -51.06 -33.76 13.17
C SER A 1269 -52.27 -34.41 12.56
N GLU A 1270 -52.08 -35.28 11.57
CA GLU A 1270 -53.14 -35.97 10.84
C GLU A 1270 -53.05 -37.48 11.06
N GLN A 1271 -54.19 -38.13 11.28
CA GLN A 1271 -54.27 -39.59 11.38
C GLN A 1271 -55.57 -40.09 10.73
N THR A 1272 -55.46 -41.22 10.05
CA THR A 1272 -56.63 -42.06 9.72
C THR A 1272 -56.76 -43.14 10.79
N SER A 1273 -57.82 -43.04 11.59
CA SER A 1273 -58.11 -43.99 12.66
C SER A 1273 -59.20 -44.96 12.20
N ILE A 1274 -58.93 -46.26 12.34
CA ILE A 1274 -59.94 -47.31 12.22
C ILE A 1274 -60.65 -47.39 13.58
N LEU A 1275 -61.99 -47.32 13.58
CA LEU A 1275 -62.82 -47.02 14.76
C LEU A 1275 -63.50 -48.23 15.38
#